data_AF-A0AAP3SEJ4-F1
#
_entry.id   AF-A0AAP3SEJ4-F1
#
_cell.length_a   1.000
_cell.length_b   1.000
_cell.length_c   1.000
_cell.angle_alpha   90.00
_cell.angle_beta   90.00
_cell.angle_gamma   90.00
#
_symmetry.space_group_name_H-M   'P 1'
#
loop_
_entity.id
_entity.type
_entity.pdbx_description
1 polymer ?
#
loop_
_entity_poly.entity_id
_entity_poly.type
_entity_poly.pdbx_seq_one_letter_code
_entity_poly.pdbx_strand_id
1 'polypeptide(L)'
;MSSNTVNQRVNFASTKNPLEYPDFLEVQLKSFQDFLQLDTPPEKRKNEGLYKVFAENFPIADTRNNFVLEFLDYYIDPPRYTIDDCIERGLTYSVPLKAKLKLYCTDPDHEDFDTVIQDVFLGPIPYMTDKATFVINGAERVVVSQLHRSPGVFFGQSVHANGTKLYSARIIPFKGSWIEFATDINNVMYAYIDRKKKLPVTTLLRAIGFENDKDILEIFNLAEDVKVNKTNLKRVLGRKLAARVLKTWIEDFVDEDTGEVVSIERNEVIIDRETVLEEVHIDEILESGVQNILLHKDEPNQSDFSIIYNTLQKDPSNSEKEAVLYIYRQLRNADPADDASAREVINNLFFSEKRYDLGDVGRYRINKKLNLTTDMDVRVLTKEDIIEIIKYLIELINSKADVDDIDHLSNRRVRTVGEQLSNQFAVGLARMSRTIRERMNVRDNEVFTPIDLINAKTISSVINSFFGTNALSQFMDQTNPLAEITHKRRMSALGPGGLSRERAGFEVRDVHYTHYGRLCPIETPEGPNIGLISSLCVFAKINELGFIETPYRKVENGKVDLSDNGLVYLTAEEEEEKIIAQGNAPLNDDGTFVRNKVKSRQDADFPVVEPSEVDLMDVSPQQIASIAASLIPFLEHDDANRALMGSNMMRQAVPLLRSEAPIVGTGIERQLVRDSRTQITAEGDGVVDFVDATTIRILYDRTEDEEFVNFEPALKEYRIPKFRKTNQNMTIDLRPICDKGQRVKKGDILTEGYSTEKGELALGKNLLVAYMPWKGYNYEDAIVLNERVVREDLLTSVHVEEYSLEVRETKRGMEELTSDIPNVSEEATKDLDENGIVRIGARIEPGDIMIGKITPKGESDPSPEEKLLRAIFGDKAGDVKDASLKASPSLKGVVIDKKLFSRVIKNRSSKLADKALLPKIDDEFESKVADLKRILVKKLMTLTEGKVSQGVKDYLGAEVIAKGSKFSASDFDSLDFTSIQLSNWTSDDHTNGMVRDLVMNFIKKYKELDAELKRKKFAITIGDELPAGIIQMAKVYIAKKRKIGVGDKMAGRHGNKGIVSRVVRQEDMPFLADGTPVDIVLNPLGVPSRMNIGQIFEAVLGRAGKTLGVKFATPIFDGATMDDLDQWTDKAGLPRYCKTYLCDGGTGEQFDQAATVGVTYMLKLGHMVEDKMHARSIGPYSLITQQPLGGKAQFGGQRFGEMEVWALEGFGAAHILQEILTIKSDDVVGRSKAYEAIVKGEPMPQPGIPESLNVLLHELRGLGLSINLE
;
A
#
# COMPACT_ATOMS: atom_id res chain seq x y z
N MET A 1 40.16 -1.78 19.69
CA MET A 1 38.84 -1.20 19.39
C MET A 1 37.93 -1.47 20.57
N SER A 2 37.22 -0.47 21.08
CA SER A 2 36.42 -0.52 22.31
C SER A 2 35.00 -1.03 22.01
N SER A 3 34.69 -2.28 22.38
CA SER A 3 33.33 -2.81 22.28
C SER A 3 32.44 -2.18 23.35
N ASN A 4 31.51 -1.31 22.96
CA ASN A 4 30.53 -0.72 23.87
C ASN A 4 29.32 -1.66 24.03
N THR A 5 28.78 -1.76 25.25
CA THR A 5 27.56 -2.53 25.51
C THR A 5 26.34 -1.65 25.22
N VAL A 6 25.60 -1.94 24.15
CA VAL A 6 24.36 -1.24 23.78
C VAL A 6 23.23 -2.27 23.80
N ASN A 7 22.14 -1.98 24.52
CA ASN A 7 20.98 -2.88 24.62
C ASN A 7 21.32 -4.31 25.06
N GLN A 8 22.25 -4.49 26.01
CA GLN A 8 22.71 -5.80 26.50
C GLN A 8 23.44 -6.66 25.43
N ARG A 9 23.80 -6.08 24.28
CA ARG A 9 24.65 -6.70 23.24
C ARG A 9 26.03 -6.06 23.20
N VAL A 10 27.03 -6.87 22.87
CA VAL A 10 28.38 -6.39 22.53
C VAL A 10 28.34 -5.90 21.08
N ASN A 11 28.49 -4.59 20.87
CA ASN A 11 28.43 -3.97 19.54
C ASN A 11 29.82 -3.87 18.90
N PHE A 12 29.92 -4.27 17.63
CA PHE A 12 31.14 -4.21 16.81
C PHE A 12 31.24 -2.99 15.88
N ALA A 13 30.20 -2.14 15.83
CA ALA A 13 30.18 -0.94 15.01
C ALA A 13 31.42 -0.05 15.26
N SER A 14 32.10 0.35 14.19
CA SER A 14 33.20 1.32 14.24
C SER A 14 32.72 2.77 14.10
N THR A 15 31.52 2.99 13.58
CA THR A 15 30.93 4.31 13.32
C THR A 15 30.71 5.10 14.63
N LYS A 16 31.16 6.36 14.66
CA LYS A 16 30.99 7.27 15.82
C LYS A 16 29.71 8.11 15.68
N ASN A 17 28.92 8.18 16.76
CA ASN A 17 27.66 8.93 16.87
C ASN A 17 26.61 8.53 15.80
N PRO A 18 26.03 7.31 15.81
CA PRO A 18 25.02 6.92 14.83
C PRO A 18 23.71 7.72 15.02
N LEU A 19 23.08 8.16 13.92
CA LEU A 19 21.74 8.75 13.97
C LEU A 19 20.73 7.72 14.48
N GLU A 20 19.82 8.14 15.35
CA GLU A 20 18.72 7.29 15.81
C GLU A 20 17.80 6.90 14.64
N TYR A 21 17.30 5.67 14.65
CA TYR A 21 16.37 5.21 13.63
C TYR A 21 15.04 5.99 13.73
N PRO A 22 14.46 6.43 12.59
CA PRO A 22 13.12 7.00 12.59
C PRO A 22 12.06 5.94 12.91
N ASP A 23 10.86 6.36 13.35
CA ASP A 23 9.73 5.43 13.51
C ASP A 23 9.42 4.78 12.15
N PHE A 24 9.54 3.46 12.09
CA PHE A 24 9.36 2.71 10.86
C PHE A 24 7.96 2.81 10.26
N LEU A 25 6.95 3.24 11.02
CA LEU A 25 5.57 3.43 10.54
C LEU A 25 5.21 4.90 10.28
N GLU A 26 6.14 5.85 10.48
CA GLU A 26 5.92 7.30 10.36
C GLU A 26 5.22 7.66 9.04
N VAL A 27 5.71 7.14 7.91
CA VAL A 27 5.19 7.46 6.56
C VAL A 27 3.69 7.20 6.43
N GLN A 28 3.21 6.09 6.97
CA GLN A 28 1.81 5.68 6.87
C GLN A 28 0.93 6.47 7.83
N LEU A 29 1.37 6.59 9.09
CA LEU A 29 0.62 7.25 10.15
C LEU A 29 0.52 8.75 9.91
N LYS A 30 1.65 9.40 9.62
CA LYS A 30 1.71 10.83 9.31
C LYS A 30 0.85 11.15 8.11
N SER A 31 0.94 10.37 7.02
CA SER A 31 0.11 10.58 5.83
C SER A 31 -1.40 10.50 6.11
N PHE A 32 -1.84 9.60 6.99
CA PHE A 32 -3.26 9.49 7.33
C PHE A 32 -3.71 10.58 8.32
N GLN A 33 -2.84 10.98 9.25
CA GLN A 33 -3.07 12.12 10.15
C GLN A 33 -3.18 13.43 9.37
N ASP A 34 -2.27 13.69 8.43
CA ASP A 34 -2.28 14.88 7.56
C ASP A 34 -3.53 14.90 6.66
N PHE A 35 -4.06 13.72 6.29
CA PHE A 35 -5.29 13.61 5.52
C PHE A 35 -6.55 14.05 6.31
N LEU A 36 -6.68 13.65 7.58
CA LEU A 36 -7.90 13.91 8.39
C LEU A 36 -7.80 15.11 9.35
N GLN A 37 -6.59 15.57 9.70
CA GLN A 37 -6.32 16.73 10.58
C GLN A 37 -7.23 16.85 11.83
N LEU A 38 -7.55 15.74 12.49
CA LEU A 38 -8.58 15.70 13.54
C LEU A 38 -8.19 16.47 14.81
N ASP A 39 -6.92 16.39 15.19
CA ASP A 39 -6.38 17.02 16.40
C ASP A 39 -6.05 18.50 16.19
N THR A 40 -6.23 19.01 14.96
CA THR A 40 -5.99 20.41 14.63
C THR A 40 -7.29 21.20 14.76
N PRO A 41 -7.35 22.24 15.62
CA PRO A 41 -8.50 23.13 15.70
C PRO A 41 -8.83 23.70 14.33
N PRO A 42 -10.12 23.95 14.00
CA PRO A 42 -10.53 24.43 12.67
C PRO A 42 -9.73 25.63 12.17
N GLU A 43 -9.37 26.56 13.06
CA GLU A 43 -8.58 27.76 12.77
C GLU A 43 -7.14 27.50 12.31
N LYS A 44 -6.56 26.38 12.72
CA LYS A 44 -5.16 26.00 12.43
C LYS A 44 -5.06 24.92 11.35
N ARG A 45 -6.19 24.48 10.78
CA ARG A 45 -6.20 23.45 9.73
C ARG A 45 -5.49 23.99 8.49
N LYS A 46 -4.58 23.19 7.97
CA LYS A 46 -3.90 23.48 6.70
C LYS A 46 -4.82 23.10 5.55
N ASN A 47 -4.72 23.80 4.43
CA ASN A 47 -5.47 23.49 3.22
C ASN A 47 -4.92 22.25 2.50
N GLU A 48 -5.01 21.10 3.15
CA GLU A 48 -4.45 19.81 2.74
C GLU A 48 -5.45 18.68 3.00
N GLY A 49 -5.17 17.49 2.44
CA GLY A 49 -5.94 16.29 2.72
C GLY A 49 -7.43 16.41 2.37
N LEU A 50 -8.30 15.98 3.29
CA LEU A 50 -9.75 16.01 3.12
C LEU A 50 -10.31 17.43 3.04
N TYR A 51 -9.71 18.39 3.77
CA TYR A 51 -10.16 19.79 3.75
C TYR A 51 -9.98 20.40 2.36
N LYS A 52 -8.81 20.19 1.74
CA LYS A 52 -8.54 20.64 0.36
C LYS A 52 -9.58 20.11 -0.62
N VAL A 53 -9.96 18.83 -0.50
CA VAL A 53 -10.98 18.23 -1.38
C VAL A 53 -12.36 18.87 -1.19
N PHE A 54 -12.75 19.21 0.04
CA PHE A 54 -13.99 19.95 0.27
C PHE A 54 -13.90 21.37 -0.31
N ALA A 55 -12.80 22.08 -0.07
CA ALA A 55 -12.58 23.43 -0.58
C ALA A 55 -12.55 23.51 -2.12
N GLU A 56 -12.10 22.45 -2.81
CA GLU A 56 -12.10 22.39 -4.27
C GLU A 56 -13.49 22.14 -4.88
N ASN A 57 -14.39 21.47 -4.14
CA ASN A 57 -15.71 21.10 -4.64
C ASN A 57 -16.84 22.04 -4.18
N PHE A 58 -16.62 22.81 -3.12
CA PHE A 58 -17.54 23.80 -2.57
C PHE A 58 -16.97 25.22 -2.74
N PRO A 59 -17.81 26.26 -2.89
CA PRO A 59 -19.27 26.25 -2.80
C PRO A 59 -19.96 25.66 -4.03
N ILE A 60 -21.10 24.99 -3.80
CA ILE A 60 -21.94 24.47 -4.86
C ILE A 60 -23.12 25.42 -5.04
N ALA A 61 -23.13 26.11 -6.17
CA ALA A 61 -24.26 26.94 -6.58
C ALA A 61 -25.14 26.21 -7.59
N ASP A 62 -26.42 26.60 -7.58
CA ASP A 62 -27.40 26.22 -8.59
C ASP A 62 -27.09 26.84 -9.98
N THR A 63 -27.75 26.38 -11.06
CA THR A 63 -27.54 26.92 -12.41
C THR A 63 -27.85 28.41 -12.53
N ARG A 64 -28.81 28.91 -11.73
CA ARG A 64 -29.16 30.32 -11.64
C ARG A 64 -28.37 31.11 -10.58
N ASN A 65 -27.51 30.43 -9.81
CA ASN A 65 -26.83 30.99 -8.62
C ASN A 65 -27.78 31.54 -7.54
N ASN A 66 -29.02 31.06 -7.44
CA ASN A 66 -29.97 31.50 -6.41
C ASN A 66 -29.71 30.84 -5.06
N PHE A 67 -29.43 29.53 -5.06
CA PHE A 67 -29.11 28.77 -3.85
C PHE A 67 -27.64 28.40 -3.84
N VAL A 68 -26.97 28.67 -2.72
CA VAL A 68 -25.55 28.36 -2.52
C VAL A 68 -25.38 27.50 -1.27
N LEU A 69 -24.75 26.34 -1.46
CA LEU A 69 -24.34 25.46 -0.38
C LEU A 69 -22.84 25.62 -0.13
N GLU A 70 -22.51 26.15 1.04
CA GLU A 70 -21.15 26.36 1.53
C GLU A 70 -20.73 25.25 2.50
N PHE A 71 -19.46 24.87 2.41
CA PHE A 71 -18.81 24.00 3.37
C PHE A 71 -18.12 24.85 4.44
N LEU A 72 -18.41 24.60 5.71
CA LEU A 72 -17.78 25.29 6.83
C LEU A 72 -16.68 24.43 7.47
N ASP A 73 -17.03 23.22 7.90
CA ASP A 73 -16.08 22.33 8.55
C ASP A 73 -16.51 20.85 8.50
N TYR A 74 -15.61 19.92 8.83
CA TYR A 74 -15.95 18.52 9.06
C TYR A 74 -15.44 18.02 10.41
N TYR A 75 -16.16 17.04 10.93
CA TYR A 75 -15.75 16.31 12.12
C TYR A 75 -16.16 14.85 12.01
N ILE A 76 -15.51 14.04 12.84
CA ILE A 76 -15.69 12.60 12.87
C ILE A 76 -16.27 12.21 14.22
N ASP A 77 -17.30 11.36 14.17
CA ASP A 77 -17.87 10.74 15.36
C ASP A 77 -17.05 9.51 15.77
N PRO A 78 -17.06 9.14 17.06
CA PRO A 78 -16.38 7.94 17.53
C PRO A 78 -16.89 6.67 16.81
N PRO A 79 -16.01 5.67 16.60
CA PRO A 79 -16.35 4.45 15.88
C PRO A 79 -17.42 3.65 16.63
N ARG A 80 -18.29 2.99 15.86
CA ARG A 80 -19.39 2.19 16.43
C ARG A 80 -18.89 0.96 17.17
N TYR A 81 -17.90 0.27 16.64
CA TYR A 81 -17.36 -0.96 17.21
C TYR A 81 -15.88 -0.77 17.50
N THR A 82 -15.35 -1.55 18.45
CA THR A 82 -13.91 -1.63 18.66
C THR A 82 -13.25 -2.41 17.53
N ILE A 83 -11.93 -2.30 17.40
CA ILE A 83 -11.16 -3.04 16.39
C ILE A 83 -11.37 -4.56 16.56
N ASP A 84 -11.35 -5.06 17.79
CA ASP A 84 -11.52 -6.47 18.09
C ASP A 84 -12.95 -6.95 17.76
N ASP A 85 -13.97 -6.15 18.09
CA ASP A 85 -15.36 -6.45 17.69
C ASP A 85 -15.52 -6.53 16.17
N CYS A 86 -14.88 -5.62 15.42
CA CYS A 86 -14.93 -5.63 13.96
C CYS A 86 -14.31 -6.90 13.38
N ILE A 87 -13.17 -7.34 13.91
CA ILE A 87 -12.48 -8.56 13.46
C ILE A 87 -13.33 -9.80 13.77
N GLU A 88 -13.85 -9.91 15.00
CA GLU A 88 -14.67 -11.05 15.40
C GLU A 88 -15.96 -11.16 14.56
N ARG A 89 -16.65 -10.03 14.34
CA ARG A 89 -17.96 -9.96 13.67
C ARG A 89 -17.86 -9.95 12.13
N GLY A 90 -16.67 -9.77 11.55
CA GLY A 90 -16.56 -9.63 10.10
C GLY A 90 -16.94 -8.24 9.58
N LEU A 91 -16.87 -7.19 10.40
CA LEU A 91 -17.28 -5.83 10.07
C LEU A 91 -16.07 -4.95 9.71
N THR A 92 -16.36 -3.81 9.08
CA THR A 92 -15.34 -2.79 8.75
C THR A 92 -15.21 -1.79 9.89
N TYR A 93 -13.99 -1.60 10.39
CA TYR A 93 -13.69 -0.57 11.39
C TYR A 93 -13.77 0.80 10.72
N SER A 94 -14.86 1.51 11.00
CA SER A 94 -15.17 2.77 10.34
C SER A 94 -15.72 3.79 11.32
N VAL A 95 -15.44 5.05 11.01
CA VAL A 95 -15.87 6.22 11.75
C VAL A 95 -16.90 6.99 10.92
N PRO A 96 -18.01 7.48 11.50
CA PRO A 96 -18.97 8.29 10.79
C PRO A 96 -18.40 9.69 10.47
N LEU A 97 -18.37 10.08 9.19
CA LEU A 97 -18.00 11.44 8.78
C LEU A 97 -19.24 12.34 8.72
N LYS A 98 -19.14 13.52 9.34
CA LYS A 98 -20.11 14.59 9.23
C LYS A 98 -19.46 15.88 8.73
N ALA A 99 -20.18 16.62 7.91
CA ALA A 99 -19.78 17.95 7.46
C ALA A 99 -20.83 18.98 7.91
N LYS A 100 -20.36 20.10 8.46
CA LYS A 100 -21.17 21.27 8.79
C LYS A 100 -21.31 22.10 7.50
N LEU A 101 -22.54 22.17 7.00
CA LEU A 101 -22.86 22.84 5.75
C LEU A 101 -23.84 23.99 6.01
N LYS A 102 -23.66 25.07 5.25
CA LYS A 102 -24.51 26.27 5.30
C LYS A 102 -25.22 26.42 3.96
N LEU A 103 -26.54 26.45 3.99
CA LEU A 103 -27.36 26.72 2.81
C LEU A 103 -28.01 28.09 2.99
N TYR A 104 -27.85 28.95 2.00
CA TYR A 104 -28.50 30.27 1.95
C TYR A 104 -28.94 30.61 0.53
N CYS A 105 -29.94 31.48 0.45
CA CYS A 105 -30.45 32.04 -0.80
C CYS A 105 -29.84 33.43 -1.02
N THR A 106 -29.44 33.73 -2.25
CA THR A 106 -28.94 35.06 -2.67
C THR A 106 -29.96 35.87 -3.47
N ASP A 107 -31.14 35.29 -3.76
CA ASP A 107 -32.20 35.95 -4.52
C ASP A 107 -33.02 36.90 -3.62
N PRO A 108 -33.11 38.22 -3.95
CA PRO A 108 -33.91 39.18 -3.22
C PRO A 108 -35.42 38.87 -3.22
N ASP A 109 -35.93 38.11 -4.20
CA ASP A 109 -37.36 37.77 -4.29
C ASP A 109 -37.76 36.62 -3.33
N HIS A 110 -36.78 35.96 -2.69
CA HIS A 110 -36.97 34.85 -1.74
C HIS A 110 -36.48 35.23 -0.33
N GLU A 111 -36.98 36.34 0.23
CA GLU A 111 -36.65 36.78 1.61
C GLU A 111 -37.07 35.80 2.71
N ASP A 112 -38.02 34.88 2.44
CA ASP A 112 -38.52 33.89 3.41
C ASP A 112 -37.60 32.66 3.61
N PHE A 113 -36.48 32.56 2.90
CA PHE A 113 -35.56 31.42 3.02
C PHE A 113 -34.47 31.66 4.07
N ASP A 114 -34.71 31.16 5.29
CA ASP A 114 -33.75 31.24 6.39
C ASP A 114 -32.40 30.57 6.06
N THR A 115 -31.31 31.18 6.50
CA THR A 115 -29.98 30.55 6.41
C THR A 115 -29.92 29.35 7.36
N VAL A 116 -29.84 28.14 6.79
CA VAL A 116 -29.80 26.89 7.57
C VAL A 116 -28.37 26.39 7.66
N ILE A 117 -27.85 26.28 8.89
CA ILE A 117 -26.58 25.61 9.20
C ILE A 117 -26.89 24.26 9.84
N GLN A 118 -26.40 23.18 9.24
CA GLN A 118 -26.69 21.83 9.74
C GLN A 118 -25.51 20.87 9.54
N ASP A 119 -25.37 19.94 10.47
CA ASP A 119 -24.40 18.86 10.38
C ASP A 119 -24.99 17.68 9.59
N VAL A 120 -24.39 17.41 8.42
CA VAL A 120 -24.86 16.38 7.49
C VAL A 120 -23.94 15.17 7.54
N PHE A 121 -24.53 13.97 7.68
CA PHE A 121 -23.80 12.72 7.63
C PHE A 121 -23.44 12.33 6.18
N LEU A 122 -22.15 12.18 5.91
CA LEU A 122 -21.63 11.88 4.56
C LEU A 122 -21.32 10.40 4.32
N GLY A 123 -21.32 9.58 5.37
CA GLY A 123 -21.07 8.14 5.30
C GLY A 123 -20.03 7.65 6.31
N PRO A 124 -19.92 6.33 6.51
CA PRO A 124 -18.83 5.75 7.30
C PRO A 124 -17.54 5.70 6.47
N ILE A 125 -16.42 6.09 7.07
CA ILE A 125 -15.08 6.03 6.46
C ILE A 125 -14.25 5.00 7.23
N PRO A 126 -13.57 4.05 6.56
CA PRO A 126 -12.61 3.18 7.21
C PRO A 126 -11.50 3.98 7.91
N TYR A 127 -11.30 3.72 9.21
CA TYR A 127 -10.30 4.43 10.00
C TYR A 127 -9.04 3.60 10.18
N MET A 128 -7.88 4.24 10.17
CA MET A 128 -6.59 3.56 10.37
C MET A 128 -6.38 3.25 11.85
N THR A 129 -5.87 2.05 12.15
CA THR A 129 -5.46 1.65 13.49
C THR A 129 -4.10 2.24 13.86
N ASP A 130 -3.74 2.23 15.15
CA ASP A 130 -2.42 2.68 15.62
C ASP A 130 -1.25 1.87 15.05
N LYS A 131 -1.53 0.69 14.49
CA LYS A 131 -0.57 -0.17 13.80
C LYS A 131 -0.40 0.18 12.32
N ALA A 132 -1.02 1.26 11.83
CA ALA A 132 -1.06 1.64 10.42
C ALA A 132 -1.76 0.59 9.51
N THR A 133 -2.89 0.05 9.98
CA THR A 133 -3.69 -0.97 9.24
C THR A 133 -5.16 -0.54 9.17
N PHE A 134 -5.93 -1.14 8.26
CA PHE A 134 -7.37 -0.94 8.15
C PHE A 134 -8.09 -2.26 8.37
N VAL A 135 -9.14 -2.31 9.18
CA VAL A 135 -9.99 -3.51 9.29
C VAL A 135 -11.13 -3.39 8.30
N ILE A 136 -11.12 -4.22 7.24
CA ILE A 136 -12.14 -4.25 6.19
C ILE A 136 -12.78 -5.64 6.20
N ASN A 137 -14.09 -5.71 6.43
CA ASN A 137 -14.86 -6.96 6.53
C ASN A 137 -14.22 -7.99 7.49
N GLY A 138 -13.77 -7.51 8.66
CA GLY A 138 -13.12 -8.30 9.70
C GLY A 138 -11.69 -8.76 9.42
N ALA A 139 -11.11 -8.39 8.27
CA ALA A 139 -9.72 -8.70 7.94
C ALA A 139 -8.86 -7.43 8.01
N GLU A 140 -7.67 -7.55 8.58
CA GLU A 140 -6.69 -6.47 8.55
C GLU A 140 -6.06 -6.35 7.16
N ARG A 141 -6.08 -5.13 6.61
CA ARG A 141 -5.54 -4.75 5.31
C ARG A 141 -4.52 -3.62 5.46
N VAL A 142 -3.62 -3.55 4.49
CA VAL A 142 -2.63 -2.48 4.34
C VAL A 142 -2.82 -1.85 2.96
N VAL A 143 -2.78 -0.53 2.90
CA VAL A 143 -2.76 0.20 1.63
C VAL A 143 -1.29 0.48 1.28
N VAL A 144 -0.81 -0.14 0.21
CA VAL A 144 0.57 -0.04 -0.24
C VAL A 144 0.78 1.30 -0.94
N SER A 145 1.89 1.96 -0.61
CA SER A 145 2.31 3.21 -1.25
C SER A 145 2.69 2.97 -2.71
N GLN A 146 2.24 3.84 -3.60
CA GLN A 146 2.41 3.66 -5.04
C GLN A 146 3.55 4.54 -5.57
N LEU A 147 4.49 3.95 -6.30
CA LEU A 147 5.50 4.69 -7.07
C LEU A 147 4.96 4.90 -8.50
N HIS A 148 4.84 6.15 -8.93
CA HIS A 148 4.33 6.51 -10.25
C HIS A 148 5.17 7.64 -10.84
N ARG A 149 5.03 7.90 -12.14
CA ARG A 149 5.73 9.03 -12.78
C ARG A 149 5.18 10.34 -12.23
N SER A 150 6.06 11.25 -11.84
CA SER A 150 5.65 12.58 -11.38
C SER A 150 5.00 13.36 -12.53
N PRO A 151 3.99 14.22 -12.25
CA PRO A 151 3.54 15.19 -13.23
C PRO A 151 4.68 16.14 -13.63
N GLY A 152 4.69 16.59 -14.89
CA GLY A 152 5.73 17.46 -15.43
C GLY A 152 6.03 17.18 -16.90
N VAL A 153 7.15 17.71 -17.38
CA VAL A 153 7.67 17.49 -18.74
C VAL A 153 8.83 16.48 -18.71
N PHE A 154 8.88 15.60 -19.71
CA PHE A 154 9.90 14.56 -19.86
C PHE A 154 10.45 14.58 -21.29
N PHE A 155 11.76 14.69 -21.41
CA PHE A 155 12.46 14.65 -22.69
C PHE A 155 13.05 13.27 -22.93
N GLY A 156 12.64 12.63 -24.02
CA GLY A 156 13.01 11.25 -24.35
C GLY A 156 13.55 11.12 -25.76
N GLN A 157 14.42 10.13 -25.95
CA GLN A 157 14.93 9.73 -27.26
C GLN A 157 14.49 8.29 -27.56
N SER A 158 14.07 8.03 -28.80
CA SER A 158 13.77 6.69 -29.30
C SER A 158 14.50 6.45 -30.62
N VAL A 159 14.83 5.19 -30.93
CA VAL A 159 15.48 4.84 -32.20
C VAL A 159 14.43 4.15 -33.07
N HIS A 160 14.17 4.73 -34.24
CA HIS A 160 13.27 4.13 -35.21
C HIS A 160 13.97 2.95 -35.92
N ALA A 161 13.21 2.01 -36.49
CA ALA A 161 13.76 0.78 -37.10
C ALA A 161 14.75 1.01 -38.25
N ASN A 162 14.77 2.21 -38.83
CA ASN A 162 15.71 2.67 -39.86
C ASN A 162 17.02 3.26 -39.28
N GLY A 163 17.15 3.31 -37.94
CA GLY A 163 18.32 3.86 -37.24
C GLY A 163 18.25 5.36 -36.95
N THR A 164 17.24 6.11 -37.40
CA THR A 164 17.12 7.54 -37.07
C THR A 164 16.68 7.72 -35.62
N LYS A 165 17.37 8.60 -34.89
CA LYS A 165 17.00 9.02 -33.54
C LYS A 165 15.82 9.98 -33.63
N LEU A 166 14.74 9.67 -32.92
CA LEU A 166 13.56 10.51 -32.76
C LEU A 166 13.55 11.06 -31.34
N TYR A 167 13.33 12.36 -31.21
CA TYR A 167 13.26 13.05 -29.93
C TYR A 167 11.81 13.38 -29.60
N SER A 168 11.48 13.39 -28.32
CA SER A 168 10.14 13.67 -27.83
C SER A 168 10.15 14.45 -26.52
N ALA A 169 9.18 15.32 -26.34
CA ALA A 169 8.88 16.00 -25.08
C ALA A 169 7.45 15.64 -24.68
N ARG A 170 7.29 14.91 -23.58
CA ARG A 170 5.98 14.45 -23.09
C ARG A 170 5.60 15.21 -21.83
N ILE A 171 4.43 15.84 -21.85
CA ILE A 171 3.83 16.53 -20.73
C ILE A 171 2.78 15.63 -20.09
N ILE A 172 2.98 15.34 -18.80
CA ILE A 172 2.09 14.52 -17.99
C ILE A 172 1.44 15.42 -16.94
N PRO A 173 0.13 15.71 -17.04
CA PRO A 173 -0.57 16.44 -15.98
C PRO A 173 -0.91 15.55 -14.79
N PHE A 174 -1.22 16.18 -13.66
CA PHE A 174 -1.85 15.49 -12.54
C PHE A 174 -3.28 15.06 -12.89
N LYS A 175 -4.04 15.94 -13.57
CA LYS A 175 -5.38 15.70 -14.09
C LYS A 175 -5.51 16.39 -15.45
N GLY A 176 -5.96 15.67 -16.48
CA GLY A 176 -6.16 16.23 -17.82
C GLY A 176 -5.61 15.34 -18.94
N SER A 177 -5.64 15.85 -20.17
CA SER A 177 -5.13 15.15 -21.36
C SER A 177 -3.61 15.24 -21.48
N TRP A 178 -2.99 14.20 -22.02
CA TRP A 178 -1.53 14.16 -22.20
C TRP A 178 -1.15 14.81 -23.53
N ILE A 179 -0.07 15.58 -23.54
CA ILE A 179 0.50 16.19 -24.74
C ILE A 179 1.90 15.63 -24.96
N GLU A 180 2.21 15.24 -26.18
CA GLU A 180 3.53 14.76 -26.56
C GLU A 180 3.98 15.44 -27.86
N PHE A 181 5.07 16.19 -27.80
CA PHE A 181 5.75 16.70 -28.97
C PHE A 181 6.79 15.69 -29.40
N ALA A 182 6.78 15.24 -30.66
CA ALA A 182 7.75 14.29 -31.15
C ALA A 182 8.18 14.59 -32.58
N THR A 183 9.44 14.31 -32.88
CA THR A 183 10.01 14.43 -34.22
C THR A 183 9.72 13.16 -35.03
N ASP A 184 9.49 13.34 -36.32
CA ASP A 184 9.36 12.26 -37.30
C ASP A 184 10.70 12.03 -38.06
N ILE A 185 10.76 10.97 -38.85
CA ILE A 185 11.92 10.58 -39.67
C ILE A 185 12.31 11.69 -40.68
N ASN A 186 11.34 12.50 -41.09
CA ASN A 186 11.54 13.61 -42.03
C ASN A 186 11.91 14.93 -41.34
N ASN A 187 12.34 14.92 -40.07
CA ASN A 187 12.63 16.12 -39.29
C ASN A 187 11.42 17.10 -39.29
N VAL A 188 10.23 16.56 -39.03
CA VAL A 188 8.99 17.31 -38.82
C VAL A 188 8.52 17.07 -37.40
N MET A 189 8.12 18.13 -36.70
CA MET A 189 7.63 18.05 -35.32
C MET A 189 6.11 17.96 -35.29
N TYR A 190 5.60 16.98 -34.55
CA TYR A 190 4.17 16.77 -34.36
C TYR A 190 3.79 16.80 -32.88
N ALA A 191 2.62 17.36 -32.60
CA ALA A 191 1.93 17.26 -31.32
C ALA A 191 0.96 16.07 -31.36
N TYR A 192 1.01 15.26 -30.30
CA TYR A 192 0.12 14.13 -30.07
C TYR A 192 -0.71 14.42 -28.82
N ILE A 193 -2.04 14.46 -28.98
CA ILE A 193 -2.98 14.59 -27.86
C ILE A 193 -3.50 13.19 -27.53
N ASP A 194 -3.37 12.78 -26.26
CA ASP A 194 -3.76 11.48 -25.71
C ASP A 194 -3.23 10.27 -26.52
N ARG A 195 -2.05 10.42 -27.15
CA ARG A 195 -1.35 9.40 -27.96
C ARG A 195 -2.14 8.86 -29.15
N LYS A 196 -3.20 9.55 -29.60
CA LYS A 196 -4.07 9.07 -30.70
C LYS A 196 -4.07 9.97 -31.92
N LYS A 197 -4.00 11.29 -31.72
CA LYS A 197 -4.24 12.27 -32.79
C LYS A 197 -2.96 13.07 -33.05
N LYS A 198 -2.38 12.88 -34.24
CA LYS A 198 -1.16 13.56 -34.73
C LYS A 198 -1.55 14.89 -35.39
N LEU A 199 -0.92 15.98 -34.98
CA LEU A 199 -1.14 17.34 -35.47
C LEU A 199 0.22 18.02 -35.66
N PRO A 200 0.47 18.81 -36.73
CA PRO A 200 1.67 19.62 -36.80
C PRO A 200 1.73 20.61 -35.62
N VAL A 201 2.92 20.81 -35.03
CA VAL A 201 3.05 21.70 -33.86
C VAL A 201 2.66 23.15 -34.18
N THR A 202 2.92 23.60 -35.41
CA THR A 202 2.57 24.96 -35.85
C THR A 202 1.05 25.17 -35.91
N THR A 203 0.27 24.15 -36.29
CA THR A 203 -1.19 24.19 -36.25
C THR A 203 -1.70 24.36 -34.81
N LEU A 204 -1.04 23.73 -33.83
CA LEU A 204 -1.37 23.91 -32.41
C LEU A 204 -1.02 25.32 -31.94
N LEU A 205 0.15 25.86 -32.31
CA LEU A 205 0.55 27.24 -31.97
C LEU A 205 -0.45 28.27 -32.50
N ARG A 206 -0.95 28.09 -33.74
CA ARG A 206 -2.01 28.94 -34.30
C ARG A 206 -3.28 28.91 -33.46
N ALA A 207 -3.74 27.72 -33.09
CA ALA A 207 -4.96 27.57 -32.29
C ALA A 207 -4.84 28.10 -30.85
N ILE A 208 -3.63 28.39 -30.36
CA ILE A 208 -3.36 28.96 -29.04
C ILE A 208 -3.21 30.50 -29.11
N GLY A 209 -3.26 31.09 -30.32
CA GLY A 209 -3.30 32.55 -30.54
C GLY A 209 -2.06 33.14 -31.21
N PHE A 210 -1.21 32.33 -31.86
CA PHE A 210 -0.14 32.80 -32.75
C PHE A 210 -0.62 32.73 -34.19
N GLU A 211 -1.41 33.72 -34.61
CA GLU A 211 -2.22 33.65 -35.83
C GLU A 211 -1.36 33.57 -37.11
N ASN A 212 -0.35 34.43 -37.21
CA ASN A 212 0.42 34.61 -38.44
C ASN A 212 1.74 33.82 -38.41
N ASP A 213 2.25 33.49 -39.60
CA ASP A 213 3.59 32.92 -39.77
C ASP A 213 4.66 33.80 -39.11
N LYS A 214 4.43 35.12 -39.14
CA LYS A 214 5.27 36.12 -38.46
C LYS A 214 5.44 35.83 -36.99
N ASP A 215 4.33 35.64 -36.27
CA ASP A 215 4.33 35.47 -34.82
C ASP A 215 5.07 34.17 -34.44
N ILE A 216 4.84 33.09 -35.21
CA ILE A 216 5.53 31.80 -35.00
C ILE A 216 7.04 31.92 -35.27
N LEU A 217 7.44 32.60 -36.34
CA LEU A 217 8.86 32.75 -36.72
C LEU A 217 9.61 33.72 -35.79
N GLU A 218 8.93 34.74 -35.24
CA GLU A 218 9.51 35.66 -34.26
C GLU A 218 9.79 34.99 -32.91
N ILE A 219 8.94 34.05 -32.46
CA ILE A 219 9.17 33.27 -31.22
C ILE A 219 10.54 32.59 -31.21
N PHE A 220 10.96 32.06 -32.37
CA PHE A 220 12.23 31.36 -32.56
C PHE A 220 13.33 32.26 -33.15
N ASN A 221 13.04 33.56 -33.36
CA ASN A 221 13.96 34.56 -33.90
C ASN A 221 14.52 34.24 -35.30
N LEU A 222 13.72 33.59 -36.15
CA LEU A 222 14.14 32.92 -37.39
C LEU A 222 14.05 33.75 -38.67
N ALA A 223 13.40 34.91 -38.62
CA ALA A 223 13.13 35.73 -39.81
C ALA A 223 13.53 37.20 -39.63
N GLU A 224 13.92 37.84 -40.72
CA GLU A 224 14.14 39.29 -40.85
C GLU A 224 12.91 39.90 -41.52
N ASP A 225 12.30 40.90 -40.89
CA ASP A 225 11.16 41.65 -41.43
C ASP A 225 11.66 42.76 -42.38
N VAL A 226 11.31 42.66 -43.67
CA VAL A 226 11.67 43.64 -44.69
C VAL A 226 10.43 44.32 -45.26
N LYS A 227 10.36 45.65 -45.10
CA LYS A 227 9.31 46.49 -45.71
C LYS A 227 9.31 46.40 -47.24
N VAL A 228 8.14 46.16 -47.81
CA VAL A 228 7.88 45.98 -49.25
C VAL A 228 7.98 47.33 -49.96
N ASN A 229 9.19 47.67 -50.41
CA ASN A 229 9.47 48.80 -51.30
C ASN A 229 10.30 48.30 -52.48
N LYS A 230 10.11 48.88 -53.68
CA LYS A 230 10.83 48.49 -54.90
C LYS A 230 12.37 48.51 -54.75
N THR A 231 12.88 49.37 -53.85
CA THR A 231 14.31 49.47 -53.49
C THR A 231 14.78 48.36 -52.55
N ASN A 232 13.95 47.98 -51.58
CA ASN A 232 14.28 46.93 -50.61
C ASN A 232 14.21 45.55 -51.26
N LEU A 233 13.17 45.27 -52.05
CA LEU A 233 12.99 44.00 -52.76
C LEU A 233 14.16 43.68 -53.71
N LYS A 234 14.70 44.70 -54.40
CA LYS A 234 15.90 44.54 -55.22
C LYS A 234 17.17 44.23 -54.41
N ARG A 235 17.23 44.61 -53.13
CA ARG A 235 18.37 44.33 -52.23
C ARG A 235 18.37 42.89 -51.72
N VAL A 236 17.24 42.20 -51.81
CA VAL A 236 17.04 40.85 -51.23
C VAL A 236 16.82 39.76 -52.28
N LEU A 237 17.06 40.07 -53.56
CA LEU A 237 17.12 39.09 -54.65
C LEU A 237 18.11 37.97 -54.33
N GLY A 238 17.68 36.73 -54.51
CA GLY A 238 18.46 35.53 -54.18
C GLY A 238 18.33 35.03 -52.73
N ARG A 239 17.63 35.76 -51.84
CA ARG A 239 17.25 35.23 -50.52
C ARG A 239 15.94 34.44 -50.58
N LYS A 240 15.75 33.54 -49.62
CA LYS A 240 14.56 32.69 -49.48
C LYS A 240 13.47 33.35 -48.64
N LEU A 241 12.21 33.15 -49.03
CA LEU A 241 11.04 33.53 -48.24
C LEU A 241 10.81 32.56 -47.07
N ALA A 242 10.69 33.11 -45.86
CA ALA A 242 10.45 32.34 -44.64
C ALA A 242 8.96 32.09 -44.35
N ALA A 243 8.07 32.95 -44.87
CA ALA A 243 6.62 32.87 -44.69
C ALA A 243 5.90 32.93 -46.05
N ARG A 244 4.64 32.44 -46.10
CA ARG A 244 3.79 32.58 -47.30
C ARG A 244 3.39 34.03 -47.51
N VAL A 245 3.27 34.44 -48.78
CA VAL A 245 2.67 35.73 -49.14
C VAL A 245 1.19 35.47 -49.46
N LEU A 246 0.32 35.90 -48.55
CA LEU A 246 -1.13 35.73 -48.65
C LEU A 246 -1.79 37.02 -49.14
N LYS A 247 -2.80 36.86 -50.01
CA LYS A 247 -3.78 37.91 -50.28
C LYS A 247 -5.04 37.60 -49.51
N THR A 248 -5.40 38.49 -48.60
CA THR A 248 -6.56 38.34 -47.73
C THR A 248 -7.62 39.35 -48.12
N TRP A 249 -8.86 38.90 -48.31
CA TRP A 249 -10.02 39.78 -48.47
C TRP A 249 -11.24 39.22 -47.74
N ILE A 250 -12.15 40.11 -47.38
CA ILE A 250 -13.39 39.77 -46.68
C ILE A 250 -14.49 39.65 -47.73
N GLU A 251 -15.16 38.51 -47.75
CA GLU A 251 -16.31 38.24 -48.61
C GLU A 251 -17.56 38.09 -47.74
N ASP A 252 -18.52 38.99 -47.93
CA ASP A 252 -19.78 38.97 -47.19
C ASP A 252 -20.75 37.98 -47.84
N PHE A 253 -21.10 36.94 -47.08
CA PHE A 253 -22.08 35.93 -47.49
C PHE A 253 -23.41 36.21 -46.79
N VAL A 254 -24.52 36.14 -47.54
CA VAL A 254 -25.86 36.23 -46.95
C VAL A 254 -26.41 34.82 -46.86
N ASP A 255 -26.68 34.35 -45.64
CA ASP A 255 -27.31 33.05 -45.42
C ASP A 255 -28.80 33.13 -45.86
N GLU A 256 -29.18 32.32 -46.86
CA GLU A 256 -30.52 32.34 -47.47
C GLU A 256 -31.62 31.93 -46.49
N ASP A 257 -31.30 31.17 -45.45
CA ASP A 257 -32.27 30.66 -44.47
C ASP A 257 -32.45 31.60 -43.25
N THR A 258 -31.40 32.35 -42.86
CA THR A 258 -31.40 33.23 -41.67
C THR A 258 -31.40 34.72 -41.98
N GLY A 259 -31.00 35.12 -43.19
CA GLY A 259 -30.88 36.52 -43.60
C GLY A 259 -29.72 37.29 -42.93
N GLU A 260 -28.87 36.60 -42.17
CA GLU A 260 -27.70 37.19 -41.53
C GLU A 260 -26.53 37.31 -42.53
N VAL A 261 -25.82 38.44 -42.48
CA VAL A 261 -24.62 38.69 -43.28
C VAL A 261 -23.43 38.16 -42.51
N VAL A 262 -22.85 37.06 -42.98
CA VAL A 262 -21.66 36.43 -42.41
C VAL A 262 -20.46 36.81 -43.26
N SER A 263 -19.60 37.67 -42.73
CA SER A 263 -18.32 38.03 -43.34
C SER A 263 -17.31 36.88 -43.18
N ILE A 264 -16.87 36.29 -44.29
CA ILE A 264 -15.87 35.21 -44.31
C ILE A 264 -14.58 35.77 -44.89
N GLU A 265 -13.50 35.65 -44.12
CA GLU A 265 -12.15 36.00 -44.56
C GLU A 265 -11.60 34.88 -45.45
N ARG A 266 -11.22 35.20 -46.70
CA ARG A 266 -10.59 34.26 -47.63
C ARG A 266 -9.13 34.63 -47.84
N ASN A 267 -8.29 33.60 -47.83
CA ASN A 267 -6.85 33.70 -48.03
C ASN A 267 -6.46 32.97 -49.32
N GLU A 268 -5.80 33.68 -50.24
CA GLU A 268 -5.17 33.10 -51.43
C GLU A 268 -3.64 33.13 -51.27
N VAL A 269 -2.98 31.99 -51.49
CA VAL A 269 -1.51 31.89 -51.43
C VAL A 269 -0.94 32.34 -52.77
N ILE A 270 -0.24 33.48 -52.80
CA ILE A 270 0.41 34.00 -54.01
C ILE A 270 1.78 33.34 -54.18
N ILE A 271 2.61 33.37 -53.14
CA ILE A 271 3.95 32.77 -53.15
C ILE A 271 4.10 31.84 -51.96
N ASP A 272 4.55 30.62 -52.24
CA ASP A 272 4.80 29.62 -51.22
C ASP A 272 6.13 29.89 -50.48
N ARG A 273 6.27 29.25 -49.32
CA ARG A 273 7.45 29.29 -48.44
C ARG A 273 8.64 28.55 -49.08
N GLU A 274 9.88 28.91 -48.72
CA GLU A 274 11.15 28.40 -49.29
C GLU A 274 11.42 28.79 -50.75
N THR A 275 10.55 29.57 -51.39
CA THR A 275 10.76 30.07 -52.76
C THR A 275 11.89 31.10 -52.77
N VAL A 276 12.84 30.95 -53.69
CA VAL A 276 13.92 31.92 -53.90
C VAL A 276 13.34 33.14 -54.61
N LEU A 277 13.64 34.35 -54.12
CA LEU A 277 13.17 35.58 -54.75
C LEU A 277 13.91 35.82 -56.07
N GLU A 278 13.18 35.66 -57.17
CA GLU A 278 13.57 36.01 -58.54
C GLU A 278 12.89 37.31 -58.98
N GLU A 279 13.32 37.91 -60.10
CA GLU A 279 12.75 39.19 -60.57
C GLU A 279 11.24 39.11 -60.86
N VAL A 280 10.73 37.93 -61.24
CA VAL A 280 9.31 37.69 -61.51
C VAL A 280 8.44 37.85 -60.25
N HIS A 281 8.96 37.45 -59.09
CA HIS A 281 8.24 37.49 -57.80
C HIS A 281 8.08 38.91 -57.25
N ILE A 282 8.89 39.89 -57.71
CA ILE A 282 8.84 41.27 -57.23
C ILE A 282 7.52 41.94 -57.60
N ASP A 283 7.06 41.75 -58.84
CA ASP A 283 5.83 42.36 -59.34
C ASP A 283 4.60 41.71 -58.68
N GLU A 284 4.60 40.40 -58.48
CA GLU A 284 3.54 39.66 -57.77
C GLU A 284 3.39 40.09 -56.30
N ILE A 285 4.51 40.30 -55.59
CA ILE A 285 4.50 40.79 -54.20
C ILE A 285 3.99 42.23 -54.12
N LEU A 286 4.33 43.08 -55.08
CA LEU A 286 3.82 44.47 -55.11
C LEU A 286 2.32 44.52 -55.40
N GLU A 287 1.80 43.64 -56.26
CA GLU A 287 0.37 43.52 -56.56
C GLU A 287 -0.45 42.90 -55.42
N SER A 288 0.18 42.09 -54.55
CA SER A 288 -0.46 41.48 -53.39
C SER A 288 -0.95 42.49 -52.34
N GLY A 289 -0.36 43.69 -52.30
CA GLY A 289 -0.68 44.74 -51.31
C GLY A 289 -0.10 44.51 -49.91
N VAL A 290 0.76 43.50 -49.72
CA VAL A 290 1.38 43.18 -48.42
C VAL A 290 2.45 44.23 -48.04
N GLN A 291 2.44 44.70 -46.79
CA GLN A 291 3.33 45.78 -46.32
C GLN A 291 4.77 45.31 -46.04
N ASN A 292 4.94 44.07 -45.58
CA ASN A 292 6.20 43.50 -45.10
C ASN A 292 6.35 42.04 -45.59
N ILE A 293 7.56 41.64 -46.00
CA ILE A 293 7.89 40.24 -46.30
C ILE A 293 8.92 39.71 -45.30
N LEU A 294 8.83 38.41 -44.98
CA LEU A 294 9.73 37.73 -44.05
C LEU A 294 10.73 36.87 -44.81
N LEU A 295 12.00 37.09 -44.52
CA LEU A 295 13.12 36.40 -45.14
C LEU A 295 13.92 35.64 -44.09
N HIS A 296 14.56 34.54 -44.48
CA HIS A 296 15.47 33.84 -43.57
C HIS A 296 16.67 34.74 -43.22
N LYS A 297 17.08 34.75 -41.94
CA LYS A 297 18.30 35.46 -41.49
C LYS A 297 19.57 34.74 -41.94
N ASP A 298 20.58 35.46 -42.44
CA ASP A 298 21.87 34.91 -42.92
C ASP A 298 22.86 34.45 -41.80
N GLU A 299 22.37 34.11 -40.60
CA GLU A 299 23.23 33.71 -39.47
C GLU A 299 23.61 32.20 -39.50
N PRO A 300 24.80 31.82 -38.99
CA PRO A 300 25.29 30.43 -39.00
C PRO A 300 24.47 29.44 -38.14
N ASN A 301 23.51 29.89 -37.34
CA ASN A 301 22.63 29.04 -36.52
C ASN A 301 21.37 28.52 -37.26
N GLN A 302 21.25 28.72 -38.58
CA GLN A 302 20.09 28.27 -39.38
C GLN A 302 19.83 26.74 -39.34
N SER A 303 20.87 25.92 -39.15
CA SER A 303 20.73 24.46 -39.09
C SER A 303 19.87 23.99 -37.91
N ASP A 304 19.95 24.73 -36.80
CA ASP A 304 19.42 24.31 -35.50
C ASP A 304 17.88 24.32 -35.46
N PHE A 305 17.24 25.17 -36.27
CA PHE A 305 15.78 25.35 -36.29
C PHE A 305 15.11 24.91 -37.61
N SER A 306 15.85 24.20 -38.47
CA SER A 306 15.36 23.65 -39.74
C SER A 306 14.06 22.83 -39.59
N ILE A 307 13.86 22.22 -38.42
CA ILE A 307 12.68 21.44 -38.07
C ILE A 307 11.38 22.27 -38.09
N ILE A 308 11.44 23.55 -37.70
CA ILE A 308 10.27 24.43 -37.66
C ILE A 308 9.84 24.78 -39.09
N TYR A 309 10.78 25.02 -40.01
CA TYR A 309 10.46 25.27 -41.41
C TYR A 309 9.82 24.05 -42.09
N ASN A 310 10.36 22.85 -41.87
CA ASN A 310 9.77 21.60 -42.37
C ASN A 310 8.36 21.36 -41.79
N THR A 311 8.15 21.73 -40.52
CA THR A 311 6.85 21.59 -39.85
C THR A 311 5.83 22.57 -40.39
N LEU A 312 6.24 23.84 -40.56
CA LEU A 312 5.43 24.85 -41.24
C LEU A 312 5.00 24.33 -42.61
N GLN A 313 5.91 23.81 -43.44
CA GLN A 313 5.58 23.30 -44.77
C GLN A 313 4.47 22.22 -44.77
N LYS A 314 4.39 21.40 -43.72
CA LYS A 314 3.35 20.36 -43.54
C LYS A 314 2.05 20.86 -42.88
N ASP A 315 2.01 22.11 -42.40
CA ASP A 315 0.84 22.74 -41.79
C ASP A 315 -0.24 23.04 -42.85
N PRO A 316 -1.45 22.46 -42.74
CA PRO A 316 -2.55 22.73 -43.67
C PRO A 316 -3.30 24.03 -43.37
N SER A 317 -3.11 24.64 -42.19
CA SER A 317 -3.88 25.80 -41.72
C SER A 317 -3.14 27.12 -41.96
N ASN A 318 -3.89 28.19 -42.26
CA ASN A 318 -3.33 29.53 -42.45
C ASN A 318 -3.83 30.57 -41.42
N SER A 319 -4.97 30.31 -40.76
CA SER A 319 -5.55 31.17 -39.73
C SER A 319 -5.84 30.42 -38.43
N GLU A 320 -6.02 31.15 -37.33
CA GLU A 320 -6.45 30.56 -36.04
C GLU A 320 -7.76 29.79 -36.20
N LYS A 321 -8.76 30.38 -36.88
CA LYS A 321 -10.08 29.76 -37.08
C LYS A 321 -9.99 28.42 -37.83
N GLU A 322 -9.19 28.36 -38.89
CA GLU A 322 -8.93 27.11 -39.62
C GLU A 322 -8.21 26.07 -38.74
N ALA A 323 -7.23 26.50 -37.95
CA ALA A 323 -6.49 25.62 -37.05
C ALA A 323 -7.38 25.03 -35.94
N VAL A 324 -8.24 25.86 -35.33
CA VAL A 324 -9.22 25.44 -34.32
C VAL A 324 -10.19 24.42 -34.90
N LEU A 325 -10.75 24.69 -36.09
CA LEU A 325 -11.63 23.76 -36.81
C LEU A 325 -10.93 22.43 -37.14
N TYR A 326 -9.70 22.50 -37.63
CA TYR A 326 -8.89 21.33 -37.96
C TYR A 326 -8.66 20.45 -36.73
N ILE A 327 -8.27 21.05 -35.60
CA ILE A 327 -8.07 20.34 -34.33
C ILE A 327 -9.38 19.75 -33.81
N TYR A 328 -10.49 20.49 -33.87
CA TYR A 328 -11.80 20.01 -33.44
C TYR A 328 -12.24 18.78 -34.23
N ARG A 329 -12.15 18.84 -35.57
CA ARG A 329 -12.43 17.69 -36.45
C ARG A 329 -11.55 16.50 -36.13
N GLN A 330 -10.26 16.73 -35.90
CA GLN A 330 -9.33 15.67 -35.58
C GLN A 330 -9.63 15.01 -34.22
N LEU A 331 -10.10 15.77 -33.23
CA LEU A 331 -10.45 15.27 -31.91
C LEU A 331 -11.80 14.53 -31.87
N ARG A 332 -12.85 15.09 -32.47
CA ARG A 332 -14.23 14.59 -32.36
C ARG A 332 -14.75 13.85 -33.59
N ASN A 333 -14.02 13.85 -34.70
CA ASN A 333 -14.47 13.31 -36.00
C ASN A 333 -15.82 13.90 -36.45
N ALA A 334 -16.14 15.12 -36.05
CA ALA A 334 -17.40 15.82 -36.35
C ALA A 334 -17.13 17.33 -36.52
N ASP A 335 -18.01 18.01 -37.23
CA ASP A 335 -17.98 19.47 -37.35
C ASP A 335 -18.52 20.13 -36.06
N PRO A 336 -17.97 21.28 -35.64
CA PRO A 336 -18.51 22.04 -34.52
C PRO A 336 -19.82 22.72 -34.90
N ALA A 337 -20.67 22.98 -33.90
CA ALA A 337 -21.90 23.75 -34.09
C ALA A 337 -21.60 25.22 -34.42
N ASP A 338 -20.59 25.79 -33.77
CA ASP A 338 -20.17 27.19 -33.86
C ASP A 338 -18.69 27.34 -33.46
N ASP A 339 -18.07 28.48 -33.80
CA ASP A 339 -16.65 28.76 -33.53
C ASP A 339 -16.35 28.83 -32.03
N ALA A 340 -17.26 29.40 -31.23
CA ALA A 340 -17.06 29.56 -29.80
C ALA A 340 -17.01 28.19 -29.10
N SER A 341 -17.90 27.26 -29.47
CA SER A 341 -17.83 25.87 -29.01
C SER A 341 -16.51 25.18 -29.36
N ALA A 342 -15.96 25.43 -30.56
CA ALA A 342 -14.70 24.84 -30.98
C ALA A 342 -13.51 25.39 -30.16
N ARG A 343 -13.46 26.71 -29.95
CA ARG A 343 -12.47 27.37 -29.08
C ARG A 343 -12.59 26.89 -27.63
N GLU A 344 -13.82 26.75 -27.11
CA GLU A 344 -14.04 26.30 -25.75
C GLU A 344 -13.51 24.88 -25.52
N VAL A 345 -13.63 23.99 -26.51
CA VAL A 345 -13.05 22.64 -26.42
C VAL A 345 -11.53 22.69 -26.28
N ILE A 346 -10.84 23.52 -27.06
CA ILE A 346 -9.38 23.66 -26.97
C ILE A 346 -8.98 24.30 -25.64
N ASN A 347 -9.70 25.34 -25.21
CA ASN A 347 -9.48 25.99 -23.92
C ASN A 347 -9.63 24.98 -22.76
N ASN A 348 -10.67 24.15 -22.83
CA ASN A 348 -10.96 23.11 -21.86
C ASN A 348 -9.94 21.96 -21.82
N LEU A 349 -9.10 21.80 -22.85
CA LEU A 349 -8.07 20.76 -22.87
C LEU A 349 -6.85 21.12 -22.02
N PHE A 350 -6.41 22.38 -22.03
CA PHE A 350 -5.09 22.75 -21.47
C PHE A 350 -5.12 23.93 -20.48
N PHE A 351 -6.07 24.85 -20.65
CA PHE A 351 -6.06 26.16 -19.97
C PHE A 351 -7.20 26.30 -18.93
N SER A 352 -8.13 25.34 -18.90
CA SER A 352 -9.25 25.34 -17.95
C SER A 352 -8.87 24.67 -16.63
N GLU A 353 -8.80 25.45 -15.56
CA GLU A 353 -8.49 24.99 -14.18
C GLU A 353 -9.42 23.87 -13.70
N LYS A 354 -10.64 23.79 -14.22
CA LYS A 354 -11.61 22.73 -13.83
C LYS A 354 -11.24 21.37 -14.41
N ARG A 355 -10.63 21.34 -15.61
CA ARG A 355 -10.39 20.11 -16.38
C ARG A 355 -8.92 19.73 -16.46
N TYR A 356 -8.02 20.69 -16.40
CA TYR A 356 -6.59 20.50 -16.47
C TYR A 356 -5.91 21.01 -15.21
N ASP A 357 -5.00 20.22 -14.66
CA ASP A 357 -4.23 20.53 -13.46
C ASP A 357 -2.88 19.82 -13.52
N LEU A 358 -1.80 20.59 -13.45
CA LEU A 358 -0.43 20.09 -13.32
C LEU A 358 -0.13 19.64 -11.88
N GLY A 359 -0.90 20.12 -10.92
CA GLY A 359 -0.63 20.03 -9.49
C GLY A 359 0.61 20.84 -9.09
N ASP A 360 0.83 20.93 -7.78
CA ASP A 360 1.97 21.67 -7.21
C ASP A 360 3.31 21.08 -7.69
N VAL A 361 3.38 19.75 -7.81
CA VAL A 361 4.56 19.03 -8.30
C VAL A 361 4.82 19.31 -9.78
N GLY A 362 3.79 19.27 -10.63
CA GLY A 362 3.96 19.46 -12.07
C GLY A 362 4.46 20.86 -12.40
N ARG A 363 3.92 21.89 -11.73
CA ARG A 363 4.40 23.27 -11.87
C ARG A 363 5.84 23.42 -11.39
N TYR A 364 6.16 22.93 -10.19
CA TYR A 364 7.53 22.95 -9.66
C TYR A 364 8.54 22.35 -10.64
N ARG A 365 8.21 21.19 -11.21
CA ARG A 365 9.10 20.49 -12.15
C ARG A 365 9.31 21.23 -13.46
N ILE A 366 8.23 21.76 -14.05
CA ILE A 366 8.33 22.54 -15.29
C ILE A 366 9.18 23.79 -15.05
N ASN A 367 8.92 24.50 -13.95
CA ASN A 367 9.67 25.71 -13.61
C ASN A 367 11.15 25.43 -13.40
N LYS A 368 11.48 24.39 -12.64
CA LYS A 368 12.87 24.03 -12.34
C LYS A 368 13.61 23.52 -13.58
N LYS A 369 12.96 22.69 -14.42
CA LYS A 369 13.58 22.13 -15.63
C LYS A 369 13.84 23.18 -16.71
N LEU A 370 12.93 24.14 -16.87
CA LEU A 370 13.00 25.17 -17.91
C LEU A 370 13.49 26.53 -17.37
N ASN A 371 13.90 26.60 -16.10
CA ASN A 371 14.28 27.83 -15.40
C ASN A 371 13.24 28.96 -15.49
N LEU A 372 11.94 28.63 -15.36
CA LEU A 372 10.85 29.60 -15.35
C LEU A 372 10.60 30.17 -13.95
N THR A 373 10.11 31.40 -13.91
CA THR A 373 9.77 32.13 -12.66
C THR A 373 8.27 32.24 -12.40
N THR A 374 7.46 31.46 -13.13
CA THR A 374 6.00 31.40 -13.00
C THR A 374 5.57 31.00 -11.59
N ASP A 375 4.53 31.64 -11.07
CA ASP A 375 4.01 31.35 -9.72
C ASP A 375 3.54 29.88 -9.59
N MET A 376 3.72 29.31 -8.39
CA MET A 376 3.29 27.95 -8.04
C MET A 376 1.76 27.80 -8.02
N ASP A 377 1.02 28.89 -7.81
CA ASP A 377 -0.45 28.88 -7.80
C ASP A 377 -1.06 28.67 -9.19
N VAL A 378 -0.32 28.99 -10.26
CA VAL A 378 -0.79 28.80 -11.63
C VAL A 378 -0.65 27.32 -12.02
N ARG A 379 -1.72 26.54 -11.93
CA ARG A 379 -1.65 25.07 -12.15
C ARG A 379 -2.00 24.58 -13.56
N VAL A 380 -2.40 25.46 -14.47
CA VAL A 380 -2.69 25.11 -15.88
C VAL A 380 -1.50 25.39 -16.79
N LEU A 381 -1.40 24.73 -17.95
CA LEU A 381 -0.33 25.05 -18.90
C LEU A 381 -0.47 26.50 -19.38
N THR A 382 0.63 27.23 -19.40
CA THR A 382 0.69 28.56 -20.02
C THR A 382 1.23 28.46 -21.45
N LYS A 383 1.01 29.52 -22.24
CA LYS A 383 1.56 29.59 -23.60
C LYS A 383 3.09 29.60 -23.59
N GLU A 384 3.68 30.25 -22.59
CA GLU A 384 5.13 30.32 -22.37
C GLU A 384 5.72 28.93 -22.07
N ASP A 385 5.06 28.13 -21.22
CA ASP A 385 5.48 26.74 -20.94
C ASP A 385 5.62 25.93 -22.23
N ILE A 386 4.62 26.02 -23.12
CA ILE A 386 4.61 25.26 -24.39
C ILE A 386 5.77 25.70 -25.29
N ILE A 387 6.06 27.00 -25.36
CA ILE A 387 7.13 27.55 -26.17
C ILE A 387 8.49 27.09 -25.66
N GLU A 388 8.75 27.22 -24.36
CA GLU A 388 10.04 26.84 -23.77
C GLU A 388 10.28 25.33 -23.84
N ILE A 389 9.23 24.50 -23.74
CA ILE A 389 9.34 23.05 -23.98
C ILE A 389 9.76 22.76 -25.43
N ILE A 390 9.20 23.47 -26.41
CA ILE A 390 9.58 23.29 -27.82
C ILE A 390 11.02 23.75 -28.05
N LYS A 391 11.45 24.87 -27.46
CA LYS A 391 12.84 25.35 -27.54
C LYS A 391 13.83 24.34 -26.93
N TYR A 392 13.55 23.84 -25.74
CA TYR A 392 14.39 22.82 -25.09
C TYR A 392 14.45 21.52 -25.92
N LEU A 393 13.34 21.10 -26.54
CA LEU A 393 13.34 19.96 -27.44
C LEU A 393 14.24 20.19 -28.67
N ILE A 394 14.33 21.41 -29.17
CA ILE A 394 15.24 21.79 -30.27
C ILE A 394 16.70 21.77 -29.80
N GLU A 395 17.00 22.26 -28.60
CA GLU A 395 18.34 22.16 -27.99
C GLU A 395 18.78 20.70 -27.82
N LEU A 396 17.86 19.82 -27.42
CA LEU A 396 18.07 18.37 -27.32
C LEU A 396 18.42 17.75 -28.68
N ILE A 397 17.69 18.11 -29.74
CA ILE A 397 17.97 17.63 -31.11
C ILE A 397 19.37 18.04 -31.55
N ASN A 398 19.79 19.25 -31.19
CA ASN A 398 21.11 19.81 -31.50
C ASN A 398 22.21 19.35 -30.53
N SER A 399 21.93 18.39 -29.64
CA SER A 399 22.87 17.83 -28.65
C SER A 399 23.47 18.87 -27.70
N LYS A 400 22.73 19.96 -27.43
CA LYS A 400 23.09 20.99 -26.44
C LYS A 400 22.55 20.67 -25.04
N ALA A 401 21.63 19.71 -24.95
CA ALA A 401 21.00 19.25 -23.71
C ALA A 401 20.98 17.72 -23.66
N ASP A 402 20.92 17.17 -22.44
CA ASP A 402 20.82 15.74 -22.20
C ASP A 402 19.37 15.25 -22.12
N VAL A 403 19.19 13.96 -22.42
CA VAL A 403 17.90 13.26 -22.35
C VAL A 403 17.56 12.94 -20.90
N ASP A 404 16.29 13.04 -20.51
CA ASP A 404 15.89 12.69 -19.15
C ASP A 404 15.89 11.16 -18.95
N ASP A 405 16.48 10.72 -17.84
CA ASP A 405 16.32 9.35 -17.38
C ASP A 405 14.97 9.17 -16.67
N ILE A 406 14.05 8.46 -17.33
CA ILE A 406 12.68 8.21 -16.84
C ILE A 406 12.67 7.44 -15.50
N ASP A 407 13.73 6.68 -15.21
CA ASP A 407 13.82 5.80 -14.05
C ASP A 407 14.48 6.48 -12.84
N HIS A 408 15.07 7.65 -13.05
CA HIS A 408 15.55 8.52 -11.99
C HIS A 408 14.45 8.80 -10.94
N LEU A 409 14.80 8.79 -9.65
CA LEU A 409 13.81 8.99 -8.58
C LEU A 409 13.27 10.43 -8.50
N SER A 410 13.87 11.42 -9.15
CA SER A 410 13.26 12.75 -9.34
C SER A 410 12.08 12.72 -10.34
N ASN A 411 12.10 11.73 -11.24
CA ASN A 411 11.06 11.49 -12.24
C ASN A 411 9.92 10.58 -11.72
N ARG A 412 10.06 10.07 -10.49
CA ARG A 412 9.11 9.17 -9.86
C ARG A 412 8.71 9.66 -8.47
N ARG A 413 7.41 9.65 -8.20
CA ARG A 413 6.81 10.16 -6.97
C ARG A 413 6.05 9.07 -6.26
N VAL A 414 6.06 9.12 -4.93
CA VAL A 414 5.26 8.27 -4.07
C VAL A 414 3.89 8.89 -3.82
N ARG A 415 2.83 8.14 -4.10
CA ARG A 415 1.48 8.41 -3.57
C ARG A 415 1.30 7.64 -2.27
N THR A 416 1.25 8.40 -1.20
CA THR A 416 0.96 7.89 0.14
C THR A 416 -0.54 7.56 0.28
N VAL A 417 -0.92 6.92 1.39
CA VAL A 417 -2.30 6.50 1.62
C VAL A 417 -3.26 7.67 1.72
N GLY A 418 -2.86 8.76 2.38
CA GLY A 418 -3.67 9.97 2.51
C GLY A 418 -3.99 10.59 1.15
N GLU A 419 -3.01 10.67 0.25
CA GLU A 419 -3.23 11.20 -1.11
C GLU A 419 -4.09 10.26 -1.96
N GLN A 420 -3.87 8.94 -1.87
CA GLN A 420 -4.70 7.96 -2.57
C GLN A 420 -6.17 8.07 -2.13
N LEU A 421 -6.42 8.20 -0.82
CA LEU A 421 -7.76 8.42 -0.28
C LEU A 421 -8.33 9.76 -0.73
N SER A 422 -7.56 10.85 -0.63
CA SER A 422 -7.96 12.19 -1.09
C SER A 422 -8.48 12.16 -2.54
N ASN A 423 -7.76 11.49 -3.44
CA ASN A 423 -8.20 11.31 -4.83
C ASN A 423 -9.53 10.54 -4.94
N GLN A 424 -9.76 9.50 -4.13
CA GLN A 424 -11.04 8.79 -4.13
C GLN A 424 -12.18 9.63 -3.56
N PHE A 425 -11.91 10.42 -2.52
CA PHE A 425 -12.86 11.39 -1.97
C PHE A 425 -13.20 12.47 -3.00
N ALA A 426 -12.23 12.98 -3.75
CA ALA A 426 -12.46 13.95 -4.81
C ALA A 426 -13.41 13.41 -5.88
N VAL A 427 -13.23 12.15 -6.30
CA VAL A 427 -14.15 11.48 -7.25
C VAL A 427 -15.55 11.31 -6.64
N GLY A 428 -15.63 10.92 -5.36
CA GLY A 428 -16.89 10.75 -4.64
C GLY A 428 -17.67 12.07 -4.47
N LEU A 429 -16.97 13.13 -4.07
CA LEU A 429 -17.52 14.47 -3.88
C LEU A 429 -17.90 15.11 -5.21
N ALA A 430 -17.11 14.98 -6.27
CA ALA A 430 -17.48 15.48 -7.60
C ALA A 430 -18.79 14.85 -8.12
N ARG A 431 -19.00 13.54 -7.89
CA ARG A 431 -20.28 12.87 -8.19
C ARG A 431 -21.43 13.42 -7.33
N MET A 432 -21.16 13.63 -6.04
CA MET A 432 -22.15 14.19 -5.11
C MET A 432 -22.52 15.63 -5.48
N SER A 433 -21.55 16.49 -5.82
CA SER A 433 -21.78 17.88 -6.20
C SER A 433 -22.67 17.99 -7.43
N ARG A 434 -22.51 17.08 -8.40
CA ARG A 434 -23.42 16.99 -9.55
C ARG A 434 -24.85 16.65 -9.12
N THR A 435 -25.03 15.64 -8.26
CA THR A 435 -26.36 15.27 -7.75
C THR A 435 -26.99 16.36 -6.91
N ILE A 436 -26.21 17.08 -6.10
CA ILE A 436 -26.68 18.23 -5.30
C ILE A 436 -27.18 19.32 -6.23
N ARG A 437 -26.40 19.71 -7.25
CA ARG A 437 -26.79 20.73 -8.23
C ARG A 437 -28.07 20.32 -8.97
N GLU A 438 -28.16 19.08 -9.43
CA GLU A 438 -29.37 18.56 -10.09
C GLU A 438 -30.60 18.60 -9.15
N ARG A 439 -30.44 18.28 -7.86
CA ARG A 439 -31.54 18.34 -6.88
C ARG A 439 -31.97 19.75 -6.51
N MET A 440 -31.05 20.72 -6.48
CA MET A 440 -31.38 22.14 -6.25
C MET A 440 -32.30 22.66 -7.36
N ASN A 441 -31.95 22.42 -8.63
CA ASN A 441 -32.76 22.84 -9.79
C ASN A 441 -34.19 22.25 -9.83
N VAL A 442 -34.39 21.06 -9.26
CA VAL A 442 -35.69 20.38 -9.29
C VAL A 442 -36.64 20.92 -8.21
N ARG A 443 -36.12 21.58 -7.18
CA ARG A 443 -36.86 21.94 -5.96
C ARG A 443 -37.10 23.46 -5.80
N ASP A 444 -37.33 24.16 -6.91
CA ASP A 444 -37.53 25.63 -6.94
C ASP A 444 -38.67 26.14 -6.02
N ASN A 445 -39.62 25.30 -5.55
CA ASN A 445 -40.82 25.73 -4.81
C ASN A 445 -41.01 25.13 -3.40
N GLU A 446 -40.04 24.38 -2.84
CA GLU A 446 -40.15 23.78 -1.48
C GLU A 446 -39.03 24.27 -0.56
N VAL A 447 -39.33 24.52 0.73
CA VAL A 447 -38.27 24.74 1.74
C VAL A 447 -37.56 23.41 1.99
N PHE A 448 -36.31 23.30 1.53
CA PHE A 448 -35.48 22.10 1.71
C PHE A 448 -34.25 22.38 2.58
N THR A 449 -33.76 21.34 3.25
CA THR A 449 -32.57 21.43 4.12
C THR A 449 -31.34 20.79 3.45
N PRO A 450 -30.11 21.07 3.94
CA PRO A 450 -28.90 20.42 3.43
C PRO A 450 -28.95 18.89 3.44
N ILE A 451 -29.64 18.27 4.41
CA ILE A 451 -29.76 16.80 4.52
C ILE A 451 -30.51 16.22 3.32
N ASP A 452 -31.53 16.91 2.80
CA ASP A 452 -32.37 16.40 1.72
C ASP A 452 -31.62 16.37 0.37
N LEU A 453 -30.62 17.23 0.21
CA LEU A 453 -29.81 17.35 -1.00
C LEU A 453 -28.75 16.25 -1.10
N ILE A 454 -28.30 15.72 0.03
CA ILE A 454 -27.10 14.87 0.11
C ILE A 454 -27.46 13.39 0.18
N ASN A 455 -26.68 12.56 -0.51
CA ASN A 455 -26.80 11.11 -0.45
C ASN A 455 -25.47 10.47 -0.05
N ALA A 456 -25.37 10.01 1.20
CA ALA A 456 -24.15 9.39 1.74
C ALA A 456 -23.66 8.13 0.97
N LYS A 457 -24.53 7.47 0.18
CA LYS A 457 -24.15 6.26 -0.57
C LYS A 457 -23.15 6.54 -1.70
N THR A 458 -23.15 7.75 -2.26
CA THR A 458 -22.28 8.10 -3.40
C THR A 458 -20.80 8.03 -3.01
N ILE A 459 -20.45 8.59 -1.85
CA ILE A 459 -19.09 8.59 -1.29
C ILE A 459 -18.73 7.19 -0.79
N SER A 460 -19.61 6.58 0.02
CA SER A 460 -19.35 5.27 0.64
C SER A 460 -19.08 4.17 -0.40
N SER A 461 -19.76 4.20 -1.55
CA SER A 461 -19.56 3.24 -2.64
C SER A 461 -18.16 3.30 -3.26
N VAL A 462 -17.64 4.52 -3.49
CA VAL A 462 -16.30 4.72 -4.07
C VAL A 462 -15.22 4.23 -3.09
N ILE A 463 -15.35 4.58 -1.81
CA ILE A 463 -14.41 4.17 -0.77
C ILE A 463 -14.43 2.64 -0.57
N ASN A 464 -15.61 2.04 -0.50
CA ASN A 464 -15.73 0.59 -0.36
C ASN A 464 -15.13 -0.15 -1.57
N SER A 465 -15.29 0.39 -2.78
CA SER A 465 -14.61 -0.16 -3.96
C SER A 465 -13.09 -0.02 -3.85
N PHE A 466 -12.57 1.12 -3.40
CA PHE A 466 -11.13 1.30 -3.21
C PHE A 466 -10.55 0.28 -2.23
N PHE A 467 -11.13 0.16 -1.03
CA PHE A 467 -10.62 -0.79 -0.04
C PHE A 467 -10.90 -2.25 -0.41
N GLY A 468 -11.98 -2.54 -1.13
CA GLY A 468 -12.41 -3.89 -1.47
C GLY A 468 -11.69 -4.49 -2.68
N THR A 469 -11.63 -3.78 -3.80
CA THR A 469 -11.19 -4.30 -5.11
C THR A 469 -9.87 -3.74 -5.62
N ASN A 470 -9.37 -2.62 -5.08
CA ASN A 470 -8.11 -2.04 -5.56
C ASN A 470 -6.93 -2.97 -5.21
N ALA A 471 -6.04 -3.19 -6.18
CA ALA A 471 -4.84 -3.99 -6.02
C ALA A 471 -3.84 -3.43 -4.97
N LEU A 472 -3.93 -2.14 -4.64
CA LEU A 472 -3.10 -1.50 -3.61
C LEU A 472 -3.61 -1.77 -2.18
N SER A 473 -4.89 -2.10 -2.01
CA SER A 473 -5.48 -2.50 -0.73
C SER A 473 -5.35 -4.01 -0.58
N GLN A 474 -4.30 -4.45 0.12
CA GLN A 474 -3.92 -5.86 0.22
C GLN A 474 -4.23 -6.41 1.61
N PHE A 475 -4.52 -7.71 1.70
CA PHE A 475 -4.54 -8.40 2.99
C PHE A 475 -3.18 -8.29 3.64
N MET A 476 -3.16 -7.91 4.91
CA MET A 476 -1.92 -7.76 5.64
C MET A 476 -1.20 -9.10 5.78
N ASP A 477 0.13 -9.05 5.64
CA ASP A 477 0.99 -10.21 5.88
C ASP A 477 1.39 -10.20 7.35
N GLN A 478 0.74 -11.07 8.12
CA GLN A 478 0.83 -11.21 9.57
C GLN A 478 1.39 -12.60 9.92
N THR A 479 2.38 -13.04 9.14
CA THR A 479 3.13 -14.24 9.47
C THR A 479 3.95 -14.00 10.74
N ASN A 480 4.64 -12.86 10.83
CA ASN A 480 5.43 -12.43 11.98
C ASN A 480 5.58 -10.89 11.98
N PRO A 481 6.10 -10.25 13.06
CA PRO A 481 6.23 -8.78 13.12
C PRO A 481 7.07 -8.15 12.01
N LEU A 482 8.10 -8.85 11.49
CA LEU A 482 8.92 -8.36 10.39
C LEU A 482 8.11 -8.30 9.09
N ALA A 483 7.31 -9.34 8.81
CA ALA A 483 6.42 -9.37 7.65
C ALA A 483 5.43 -8.20 7.67
N GLU A 484 4.93 -7.83 8.85
CA GLU A 484 4.01 -6.70 9.01
C GLU A 484 4.65 -5.35 8.66
N ILE A 485 5.82 -5.06 9.23
CA ILE A 485 6.51 -3.77 9.00
C ILE A 485 6.95 -3.65 7.54
N THR A 486 7.56 -4.69 6.99
CA THR A 486 8.04 -4.69 5.60
C THR A 486 6.89 -4.51 4.61
N HIS A 487 5.71 -5.06 4.90
CA HIS A 487 4.53 -4.85 4.06
C HIS A 487 4.01 -3.41 4.14
N LYS A 488 4.01 -2.79 5.33
CA LYS A 488 3.58 -1.39 5.52
C LYS A 488 4.51 -0.36 4.85
N ARG A 489 5.80 -0.68 4.74
CA ARG A 489 6.85 0.14 4.08
C ARG A 489 7.09 -0.22 2.61
N ARG A 490 6.24 -1.07 2.03
CA ARG A 490 6.37 -1.51 0.64
C ARG A 490 5.97 -0.40 -0.33
N MET A 491 6.71 -0.32 -1.41
CA MET A 491 6.49 0.55 -2.55
C MET A 491 6.12 -0.29 -3.77
N SER A 492 5.02 0.05 -4.45
CA SER A 492 4.55 -0.65 -5.64
C SER A 492 4.51 0.27 -6.86
N ALA A 493 5.21 -0.09 -7.94
CA ALA A 493 5.06 0.56 -9.24
C ALA A 493 3.78 0.15 -9.98
N LEU A 494 3.12 -0.91 -9.49
CA LEU A 494 1.84 -1.41 -10.01
C LEU A 494 0.66 -0.61 -9.44
N GLY A 495 -0.47 -0.63 -10.14
CA GLY A 495 -1.73 -0.02 -9.68
C GLY A 495 -2.29 1.00 -10.67
N PRO A 496 -3.42 1.65 -10.35
CA PRO A 496 -4.03 2.66 -11.21
C PRO A 496 -3.09 3.84 -11.43
N GLY A 497 -2.82 4.21 -12.69
CA GLY A 497 -1.85 5.26 -13.05
C GLY A 497 -0.37 4.83 -12.98
N GLY A 498 -0.09 3.59 -12.55
CA GLY A 498 1.23 2.99 -12.58
C GLY A 498 1.46 2.08 -13.81
N LEU A 499 2.39 1.14 -13.68
CA LEU A 499 2.73 0.17 -14.71
C LEU A 499 1.93 -1.12 -14.55
N SER A 500 1.74 -1.86 -15.65
CA SER A 500 1.30 -3.25 -15.62
C SER A 500 2.50 -4.17 -15.78
N ARG A 501 2.37 -5.43 -15.32
CA ARG A 501 3.46 -6.42 -15.37
C ARG A 501 3.98 -6.67 -16.79
N GLU A 502 3.07 -6.70 -17.76
CA GLU A 502 3.35 -6.98 -19.18
C GLU A 502 3.96 -5.76 -19.90
N ARG A 503 3.61 -4.55 -19.45
CA ARG A 503 4.10 -3.31 -20.05
C ARG A 503 5.43 -2.84 -19.45
N ALA A 504 5.76 -3.31 -18.25
CA ALA A 504 7.00 -2.96 -17.59
C ALA A 504 8.20 -3.66 -18.29
N GLY A 505 9.01 -2.86 -18.97
CA GLY A 505 10.26 -3.29 -19.59
C GLY A 505 11.35 -3.64 -18.56
N PHE A 506 12.54 -3.96 -19.08
CA PHE A 506 13.70 -4.30 -18.26
C PHE A 506 14.23 -3.11 -17.46
N GLU A 507 14.33 -1.92 -18.08
CA GLU A 507 14.87 -0.68 -17.49
C GLU A 507 14.23 -0.36 -16.13
N VAL A 508 12.89 -0.35 -16.09
CA VAL A 508 12.12 -0.04 -14.87
C VAL A 508 12.34 -1.05 -13.73
N ARG A 509 12.76 -2.27 -14.05
CA ARG A 509 12.99 -3.34 -13.07
C ARG A 509 14.41 -3.35 -12.54
N ASP A 510 15.32 -2.63 -13.20
CA ASP A 510 16.73 -2.60 -12.84
C ASP A 510 16.98 -1.69 -11.63
N VAL A 511 18.16 -1.83 -11.03
CA VAL A 511 18.60 -1.00 -9.91
C VAL A 511 19.29 0.25 -10.43
N HIS A 512 18.68 1.40 -10.18
CA HIS A 512 19.24 2.70 -10.53
C HIS A 512 20.10 3.28 -9.38
N TYR A 513 21.14 4.07 -9.67
CA TYR A 513 22.07 4.60 -8.65
C TYR A 513 21.36 5.50 -7.62
N THR A 514 20.35 6.27 -8.03
CA THR A 514 19.51 7.07 -7.13
C THR A 514 18.74 6.29 -6.08
N HIS A 515 18.59 4.97 -6.23
CA HIS A 515 17.98 4.12 -5.21
C HIS A 515 18.80 4.12 -3.91
N TYR A 516 20.08 4.50 -3.96
CA TYR A 516 20.96 4.60 -2.80
C TYR A 516 20.30 5.41 -1.66
N GLY A 517 20.21 4.80 -0.49
CA GLY A 517 19.60 5.45 0.68
C GLY A 517 18.07 5.62 0.65
N ARG A 518 17.41 5.28 -0.46
CA ARG A 518 15.97 5.56 -0.70
C ARG A 518 15.16 4.28 -0.85
N LEU A 519 15.51 3.45 -1.83
CA LEU A 519 14.88 2.16 -2.11
C LEU A 519 15.91 1.05 -1.97
N CYS A 520 15.56 -0.02 -1.27
CA CYS A 520 16.49 -1.11 -1.06
C CYS A 520 16.71 -1.88 -2.38
N PRO A 521 17.97 -2.09 -2.81
CA PRO A 521 18.28 -2.84 -4.01
C PRO A 521 18.18 -4.36 -3.83
N ILE A 522 18.13 -4.84 -2.58
CA ILE A 522 18.14 -6.28 -2.24
C ILE A 522 16.73 -6.82 -2.03
N GLU A 523 15.87 -6.09 -1.31
CA GLU A 523 14.54 -6.58 -0.92
C GLU A 523 13.50 -6.34 -2.03
N THR A 524 13.33 -7.35 -2.89
CA THR A 524 12.25 -7.42 -3.88
C THR A 524 11.70 -8.86 -3.96
N PRO A 525 10.42 -9.07 -4.29
CA PRO A 525 9.91 -10.41 -4.59
C PRO A 525 10.61 -11.04 -5.79
N GLU A 526 10.90 -12.33 -5.71
CA GLU A 526 11.34 -13.13 -6.86
C GLU A 526 10.18 -13.34 -7.86
N GLY A 527 10.52 -13.52 -9.14
CA GLY A 527 9.54 -13.84 -10.19
C GLY A 527 9.00 -12.61 -10.94
N PRO A 528 7.73 -12.64 -11.41
CA PRO A 528 7.21 -11.62 -12.34
C PRO A 528 7.16 -10.19 -11.79
N ASN A 529 7.23 -10.01 -10.47
CA ASN A 529 7.17 -8.72 -9.79
C ASN A 529 8.55 -8.14 -9.43
N ILE A 530 9.65 -8.79 -9.83
CA ILE A 530 11.01 -8.30 -9.55
C ILE A 530 11.18 -6.85 -10.04
N GLY A 531 11.71 -5.98 -9.18
CA GLY A 531 11.95 -4.56 -9.45
C GLY A 531 10.71 -3.67 -9.46
N LEU A 532 9.50 -4.25 -9.52
CA LEU A 532 8.23 -3.51 -9.51
C LEU A 532 7.68 -3.31 -8.10
N ILE A 533 8.18 -4.10 -7.15
CA ILE A 533 7.86 -4.00 -5.73
C ILE A 533 9.17 -3.90 -4.97
N SER A 534 9.37 -2.76 -4.33
CA SER A 534 10.58 -2.47 -3.56
C SER A 534 10.22 -2.06 -2.14
N SER A 535 11.22 -2.04 -1.26
CA SER A 535 11.07 -1.66 0.15
C SER A 535 11.81 -0.34 0.39
N LEU A 536 11.25 0.55 1.21
CA LEU A 536 11.95 1.77 1.63
C LEU A 536 13.17 1.41 2.47
N CYS A 537 14.27 2.14 2.25
CA CYS A 537 15.45 2.04 3.11
C CYS A 537 15.15 2.49 4.55
N VAL A 538 16.03 2.14 5.49
CA VAL A 538 15.80 2.38 6.93
C VAL A 538 15.58 3.86 7.26
N PHE A 539 16.41 4.76 6.73
CA PHE A 539 16.36 6.21 7.04
C PHE A 539 15.59 7.05 6.01
N ALA A 540 15.06 6.43 4.96
CA ALA A 540 14.36 7.14 3.90
C ALA A 540 13.09 7.81 4.43
N LYS A 541 12.86 9.06 4.02
CA LYS A 541 11.65 9.84 4.28
C LYS A 541 10.99 10.25 2.98
N ILE A 542 9.73 10.66 3.07
CA ILE A 542 8.97 11.18 1.95
C ILE A 542 8.63 12.63 2.27
N ASN A 543 8.98 13.53 1.37
CA ASN A 543 8.68 14.96 1.53
C ASN A 543 7.22 15.29 1.16
N GLU A 544 6.80 16.53 1.37
CA GLU A 544 5.44 17.00 1.08
C GLU A 544 5.10 16.87 -0.42
N LEU A 545 6.09 17.04 -1.29
CA LEU A 545 5.96 16.84 -2.73
C LEU A 545 5.96 15.36 -3.15
N GLY A 546 6.09 14.40 -2.22
CA GLY A 546 6.06 12.97 -2.47
C GLY A 546 7.35 12.35 -3.05
N PHE A 547 8.46 13.08 -3.08
CA PHE A 547 9.78 12.54 -3.43
C PHE A 547 10.43 11.86 -2.23
N ILE A 548 11.27 10.85 -2.50
CA ILE A 548 11.98 10.12 -1.46
C ILE A 548 13.30 10.83 -1.18
N GLU A 549 13.52 11.14 0.09
CA GLU A 549 14.71 11.82 0.59
C GLU A 549 15.50 10.89 1.50
N THR A 550 16.80 11.15 1.59
CA THR A 550 17.70 10.40 2.47
C THR A 550 18.63 11.38 3.19
N PRO A 551 19.01 11.10 4.45
CA PRO A 551 19.80 12.04 5.23
C PRO A 551 21.30 11.94 4.93
N TYR A 552 21.99 13.07 4.98
CA TYR A 552 23.44 13.21 4.87
C TYR A 552 23.99 14.13 5.95
N ARG A 553 25.29 14.01 6.23
CA ARG A 553 26.05 14.96 7.04
C ARG A 553 26.79 15.93 6.13
N LYS A 554 26.66 17.22 6.41
CA LYS A 554 27.45 18.25 5.74
C LYS A 554 28.93 18.13 6.09
N VAL A 555 29.78 18.35 5.09
CA VAL A 555 31.22 18.41 5.23
C VAL A 555 31.69 19.79 4.77
N GLU A 556 32.37 20.50 5.64
CA GLU A 556 32.96 21.81 5.32
C GLU A 556 34.48 21.75 5.53
N ASN A 557 35.25 22.09 4.50
CA ASN A 557 36.72 22.12 4.53
C ASN A 557 37.35 20.81 5.07
N GLY A 558 36.80 19.65 4.71
CA GLY A 558 37.29 18.34 5.15
C GLY A 558 36.94 17.96 6.59
N LYS A 559 36.03 18.70 7.23
CA LYS A 559 35.48 18.39 8.55
C LYS A 559 33.99 18.08 8.44
N VAL A 560 33.62 16.89 8.89
CA VAL A 560 32.22 16.44 8.97
C VAL A 560 31.56 17.08 10.19
N ASP A 561 30.41 17.72 10.00
CA ASP A 561 29.61 18.22 11.12
C ASP A 561 28.85 17.05 11.79
N LEU A 562 29.25 16.73 13.02
CA LEU A 562 28.66 15.65 13.83
C LEU A 562 27.49 16.12 14.71
N SER A 563 27.11 17.40 14.63
CA SER A 563 25.97 17.97 15.35
C SER A 563 24.64 17.74 14.60
N ASP A 564 23.51 17.82 15.32
CA ASP A 564 22.17 17.66 14.72
C ASP A 564 21.86 18.71 13.64
N ASN A 565 22.50 19.89 13.71
CA ASN A 565 22.34 20.96 12.71
C ASN A 565 23.04 20.63 11.38
N GLY A 566 24.03 19.72 11.39
CA GLY A 566 24.74 19.26 10.20
C GLY A 566 23.96 18.24 9.37
N LEU A 567 22.83 17.74 9.88
CA LEU A 567 21.99 16.73 9.22
C LEU A 567 21.06 17.39 8.18
N VAL A 568 21.16 16.97 6.92
CA VAL A 568 20.29 17.47 5.84
C VAL A 568 19.70 16.31 5.05
N TYR A 569 18.40 16.36 4.80
CA TYR A 569 17.70 15.43 3.90
C TYR A 569 17.73 15.99 2.49
N LEU A 570 18.17 15.17 1.53
CA LEU A 570 18.24 15.57 0.12
C LEU A 570 17.40 14.63 -0.76
N THR A 571 16.71 15.23 -1.72
CA THR A 571 16.06 14.51 -2.82
C THR A 571 17.10 13.97 -3.80
N ALA A 572 16.69 13.08 -4.71
CA ALA A 572 17.61 12.54 -5.71
C ALA A 572 18.18 13.61 -6.65
N GLU A 573 17.42 14.68 -6.91
CA GLU A 573 17.84 15.78 -7.78
C GLU A 573 18.79 16.77 -7.06
N GLU A 574 18.60 17.02 -5.76
CA GLU A 574 19.51 17.89 -4.99
C GLU A 574 20.84 17.21 -4.64
N GLU A 575 20.88 15.89 -4.76
CA GLU A 575 22.07 15.08 -4.58
C GLU A 575 22.99 15.09 -5.80
N GLU A 576 22.45 15.38 -6.98
CA GLU A 576 23.21 15.44 -8.23
C GLU A 576 24.38 16.44 -8.11
N GLU A 577 25.48 16.14 -8.80
CA GLU A 577 26.72 16.93 -8.80
C GLU A 577 27.48 16.99 -7.46
N LYS A 578 26.93 16.49 -6.35
CA LYS A 578 27.60 16.47 -5.03
C LYS A 578 28.54 15.27 -4.88
N ILE A 579 29.67 15.50 -4.21
CA ILE A 579 30.63 14.44 -3.91
C ILE A 579 30.38 13.92 -2.48
N ILE A 580 29.98 12.64 -2.38
CA ILE A 580 29.47 12.06 -1.13
C ILE A 580 30.42 10.96 -0.63
N ALA A 581 30.94 11.10 0.58
CA ALA A 581 31.80 10.13 1.24
C ALA A 581 31.00 9.00 1.90
N GLN A 582 31.60 7.81 1.94
CA GLN A 582 31.03 6.62 2.56
C GLN A 582 30.86 6.78 4.08
N GLY A 583 29.76 6.28 4.63
CA GLY A 583 29.45 6.37 6.07
C GLY A 583 30.44 5.66 7.02
N ASN A 584 31.22 4.68 6.54
CA ASN A 584 32.25 3.99 7.31
C ASN A 584 33.68 4.55 7.09
N ALA A 585 33.81 5.72 6.45
CA ALA A 585 35.10 6.37 6.31
C ALA A 585 35.67 6.68 7.71
N PRO A 586 36.96 6.37 7.98
CA PRO A 586 37.54 6.57 9.30
C PRO A 586 37.68 8.06 9.64
N LEU A 587 37.07 8.48 10.75
CA LEU A 587 37.07 9.85 11.26
C LEU A 587 37.79 9.96 12.62
N ASN A 588 38.42 11.10 12.86
CA ASN A 588 38.87 11.52 14.19
C ASN A 588 37.67 11.96 15.06
N ASP A 589 37.88 12.10 16.36
CA ASP A 589 36.83 12.56 17.28
C ASP A 589 36.32 13.97 16.94
N ASP A 590 37.16 14.80 16.32
CA ASP A 590 36.82 16.14 15.86
C ASP A 590 36.04 16.18 14.52
N GLY A 591 35.79 15.02 13.89
CA GLY A 591 35.06 14.92 12.61
C GLY A 591 35.92 15.10 11.35
N THR A 592 37.25 15.23 11.47
CA THR A 592 38.16 15.26 10.31
C THR A 592 38.47 13.85 9.79
N PHE A 593 38.65 13.69 8.48
CA PHE A 593 39.06 12.41 7.89
C PHE A 593 40.46 11.98 8.31
N VAL A 594 40.63 10.70 8.66
CA VAL A 594 41.93 10.11 9.02
C VAL A 594 42.80 9.88 7.76
N ARG A 595 42.17 9.57 6.63
CA ARG A 595 42.87 9.29 5.37
C ARG A 595 42.93 10.55 4.51
N ASN A 596 44.08 10.76 3.86
CA ASN A 596 44.28 11.86 2.89
C ASN A 596 43.53 11.66 1.58
N LYS A 597 43.00 10.45 1.33
CA LYS A 597 42.17 10.12 0.17
C LYS A 597 40.93 9.38 0.64
N VAL A 598 39.77 9.87 0.25
CA VAL A 598 38.47 9.36 0.65
C VAL A 598 37.80 8.75 -0.57
N LYS A 599 37.22 7.56 -0.39
CA LYS A 599 36.38 6.95 -1.43
C LYS A 599 35.02 7.64 -1.37
N SER A 600 34.62 8.19 -2.50
CA SER A 600 33.38 8.94 -2.62
C SER A 600 32.59 8.46 -3.82
N ARG A 601 31.35 8.93 -3.91
CA ARG A 601 30.48 8.75 -5.06
C ARG A 601 30.07 10.10 -5.62
N GLN A 602 29.91 10.15 -6.93
CA GLN A 602 29.36 11.27 -7.67
C GLN A 602 28.48 10.66 -8.76
N ASP A 603 27.17 10.84 -8.64
CA ASP A 603 26.16 10.23 -9.51
C ASP A 603 26.34 8.71 -9.66
N ALA A 604 26.71 8.23 -10.85
CA ALA A 604 26.98 6.81 -11.14
C ALA A 604 28.47 6.42 -10.99
N ASP A 605 29.37 7.38 -10.78
CA ASP A 605 30.81 7.17 -10.69
C ASP A 605 31.31 7.13 -9.23
N PHE A 606 32.48 6.49 -9.04
CA PHE A 606 33.08 6.27 -7.71
C PHE A 606 34.50 6.87 -7.62
N PRO A 607 34.65 8.20 -7.61
CA PRO A 607 35.94 8.85 -7.54
C PRO A 607 36.61 8.70 -6.17
N VAL A 608 37.94 8.83 -6.16
CA VAL A 608 38.74 8.88 -4.92
C VAL A 608 39.36 10.26 -4.81
N VAL A 609 38.82 11.06 -3.90
CA VAL A 609 39.07 12.51 -3.81
C VAL A 609 39.81 12.88 -2.53
N GLU A 610 40.32 14.12 -2.47
CA GLU A 610 40.85 14.67 -1.22
C GLU A 610 39.72 15.10 -0.28
N PRO A 611 39.92 15.05 1.05
CA PRO A 611 38.90 15.45 2.03
C PRO A 611 38.28 16.84 1.80
N SER A 612 39.01 17.79 1.21
CA SER A 612 38.53 19.14 0.92
C SER A 612 37.49 19.21 -0.20
N GLU A 613 37.43 18.21 -1.07
CA GLU A 613 36.50 18.14 -2.21
C GLU A 613 35.20 17.41 -1.84
N VAL A 614 35.11 16.85 -0.64
CA VAL A 614 33.92 16.14 -0.16
C VAL A 614 32.89 17.16 0.36
N ASP A 615 31.68 17.13 -0.19
CA ASP A 615 30.57 17.99 0.23
C ASP A 615 29.73 17.36 1.35
N LEU A 616 29.52 16.04 1.27
CA LEU A 616 28.58 15.31 2.10
C LEU A 616 29.15 13.96 2.54
N MET A 617 28.59 13.39 3.60
CA MET A 617 28.91 12.03 4.06
C MET A 617 27.62 11.29 4.45
N ASP A 618 27.54 9.99 4.12
CA ASP A 618 26.42 9.15 4.55
C ASP A 618 26.34 9.09 6.09
N VAL A 619 25.13 8.99 6.63
CA VAL A 619 24.91 8.98 8.08
C VAL A 619 25.26 7.63 8.70
N SER A 620 25.00 6.55 7.95
CA SER A 620 25.25 5.18 8.40
C SER A 620 25.46 4.27 7.19
N PRO A 621 26.38 3.29 7.26
CA PRO A 621 26.51 2.26 6.23
C PRO A 621 25.22 1.46 5.99
N GLN A 622 24.33 1.42 6.99
CA GLN A 622 23.05 0.71 6.89
C GLN A 622 22.00 1.43 6.03
N GLN A 623 22.25 2.69 5.69
CA GLN A 623 21.32 3.56 4.96
C GLN A 623 20.91 2.98 3.60
N ILE A 624 21.76 2.17 2.96
CA ILE A 624 21.47 1.52 1.67
C ILE A 624 20.44 0.39 1.75
N ALA A 625 20.23 -0.21 2.93
CA ALA A 625 19.43 -1.41 3.08
C ALA A 625 18.01 -1.13 3.59
N SER A 626 17.10 -2.07 3.36
CA SER A 626 15.81 -2.11 4.05
C SER A 626 15.95 -2.69 5.45
N ILE A 627 14.86 -2.66 6.21
CA ILE A 627 14.79 -3.26 7.55
C ILE A 627 15.06 -4.76 7.50
N ALA A 628 14.51 -5.48 6.52
CA ALA A 628 14.70 -6.93 6.42
C ALA A 628 16.14 -7.30 6.06
N ALA A 629 16.75 -6.60 5.10
CA ALA A 629 18.15 -6.82 4.74
C ALA A 629 19.10 -6.44 5.91
N SER A 630 18.77 -5.39 6.67
CA SER A 630 19.55 -4.94 7.83
C SER A 630 19.53 -5.90 9.03
N LEU A 631 18.71 -6.95 9.01
CA LEU A 631 18.67 -8.01 10.04
C LEU A 631 19.60 -9.19 9.75
N ILE A 632 20.23 -9.22 8.57
CA ILE A 632 21.18 -10.25 8.17
C ILE A 632 22.57 -9.83 8.67
N PRO A 633 23.15 -10.51 9.68
CA PRO A 633 24.53 -10.23 10.09
C PRO A 633 25.49 -10.65 8.97
N PHE A 634 26.68 -10.06 8.89
CA PHE A 634 27.69 -10.42 7.87
C PHE A 634 27.17 -10.36 6.42
N LEU A 635 26.23 -9.45 6.15
CA LEU A 635 25.62 -9.28 4.82
C LEU A 635 26.68 -9.00 3.75
N GLU A 636 27.76 -8.30 4.10
CA GLU A 636 28.91 -8.00 3.25
C GLU A 636 29.66 -9.24 2.72
N HIS A 637 29.38 -10.42 3.28
CA HIS A 637 30.00 -11.70 2.89
C HIS A 637 29.04 -12.64 2.14
N ASP A 638 27.85 -12.17 1.80
CA ASP A 638 26.85 -12.92 1.05
C ASP A 638 26.64 -12.33 -0.35
N ASP A 639 26.44 -13.21 -1.33
CA ASP A 639 25.93 -12.80 -2.66
C ASP A 639 24.56 -12.12 -2.53
N ALA A 640 24.34 -11.08 -3.35
CA ALA A 640 23.12 -10.27 -3.30
C ALA A 640 21.85 -11.10 -3.54
N ASN A 641 21.89 -12.13 -4.39
CA ASN A 641 20.73 -13.00 -4.62
C ASN A 641 20.41 -13.84 -3.37
N ARG A 642 21.41 -14.22 -2.59
CA ARG A 642 21.21 -14.95 -1.33
C ARG A 642 20.69 -14.04 -0.23
N ALA A 643 21.16 -12.80 -0.17
CA ALA A 643 20.60 -11.79 0.72
C ALA A 643 19.12 -11.49 0.39
N LEU A 644 18.78 -11.39 -0.90
CA LEU A 644 17.40 -11.25 -1.37
C LEU A 644 16.53 -12.43 -0.90
N MET A 645 17.01 -13.66 -1.11
CA MET A 645 16.33 -14.87 -0.63
C MET A 645 16.18 -14.87 0.90
N GLY A 646 17.24 -14.48 1.63
CA GLY A 646 17.26 -14.41 3.09
C GLY A 646 16.23 -13.44 3.65
N SER A 647 16.20 -12.20 3.14
CA SER A 647 15.22 -11.18 3.52
C SER A 647 13.78 -11.64 3.25
N ASN A 648 13.53 -12.29 2.11
CA ASN A 648 12.22 -12.83 1.74
C ASN A 648 11.80 -14.04 2.61
N MET A 649 12.74 -14.89 3.02
CA MET A 649 12.45 -16.06 3.86
C MET A 649 12.19 -15.68 5.32
N MET A 650 12.86 -14.67 5.86
CA MET A 650 12.59 -14.17 7.21
C MET A 650 11.13 -13.71 7.37
N ARG A 651 10.53 -13.11 6.33
CA ARG A 651 9.10 -12.74 6.32
C ARG A 651 8.16 -13.95 6.37
N GLN A 652 8.63 -15.13 5.95
CA GLN A 652 7.85 -16.37 5.93
C GLN A 652 8.06 -17.23 7.19
N ALA A 653 8.89 -16.79 8.14
CA ALA A 653 9.19 -17.52 9.35
C ALA A 653 7.98 -17.55 10.29
N VAL A 654 7.54 -18.75 10.69
CA VAL A 654 6.37 -18.89 11.57
C VAL A 654 6.74 -18.66 13.04
N PRO A 655 5.86 -18.04 13.84
CA PRO A 655 6.08 -17.89 15.27
C PRO A 655 6.16 -19.25 15.96
N LEU A 656 7.23 -19.46 16.71
CA LEU A 656 7.45 -20.66 17.50
C LEU A 656 6.76 -20.54 18.86
N LEU A 657 6.44 -21.67 19.48
CA LEU A 657 5.86 -21.72 20.83
C LEU A 657 6.77 -21.07 21.88
N ARG A 658 8.09 -21.20 21.67
CA ARG A 658 9.16 -20.58 22.45
C ARG A 658 10.21 -20.05 21.49
N SER A 659 10.08 -18.80 21.08
CA SER A 659 11.13 -18.12 20.31
C SER A 659 12.39 -17.89 21.15
N GLU A 660 13.52 -17.67 20.49
CA GLU A 660 14.77 -17.26 21.12
C GLU A 660 15.39 -16.15 20.27
N ALA A 661 15.87 -15.09 20.90
CA ALA A 661 16.52 -13.99 20.21
C ALA A 661 17.86 -14.46 19.62
N PRO A 662 18.26 -13.93 18.45
CA PRO A 662 19.49 -14.36 17.80
C PRO A 662 20.70 -13.97 18.66
N ILE A 663 21.63 -14.91 18.87
CA ILE A 663 22.90 -14.62 19.58
C ILE A 663 23.70 -13.59 18.77
N VAL A 664 23.78 -13.78 17.45
CA VAL A 664 24.40 -12.85 16.51
C VAL A 664 23.30 -12.03 15.84
N GLY A 665 23.07 -10.81 16.31
CA GLY A 665 22.11 -9.87 15.72
C GLY A 665 22.79 -8.70 15.03
N THR A 666 22.04 -7.70 14.60
CA THR A 666 22.58 -6.46 14.01
C THR A 666 22.35 -5.23 14.90
N GLY A 667 21.44 -5.32 15.88
CA GLY A 667 21.09 -4.25 16.82
C GLY A 667 19.76 -3.55 16.52
N ILE A 668 19.19 -3.75 15.32
CA ILE A 668 17.91 -3.18 14.89
C ILE A 668 16.69 -3.95 15.42
N GLU A 669 16.90 -5.17 15.97
CA GLU A 669 15.83 -6.09 16.39
C GLU A 669 14.89 -5.49 17.44
N ARG A 670 15.43 -4.75 18.41
CA ARG A 670 14.65 -4.13 19.48
C ARG A 670 13.81 -2.96 18.96
N GLN A 671 14.40 -2.13 18.11
CA GLN A 671 13.71 -0.98 17.51
C GLN A 671 12.55 -1.46 16.65
N LEU A 672 12.77 -2.50 15.84
CA LEU A 672 11.72 -3.10 15.01
C LEU A 672 10.50 -3.54 15.83
N VAL A 673 10.70 -4.20 16.97
CA VAL A 673 9.60 -4.66 17.83
C VAL A 673 8.87 -3.51 18.51
N ARG A 674 9.59 -2.44 18.86
CA ARG A 674 8.98 -1.23 19.41
C ARG A 674 8.07 -0.56 18.37
N ASP A 675 8.58 -0.36 17.16
CA ASP A 675 7.88 0.37 16.10
C ASP A 675 6.80 -0.48 15.42
N SER A 676 6.86 -1.81 15.51
CA SER A 676 5.79 -2.69 15.00
C SER A 676 4.48 -2.48 15.74
N ARG A 677 4.54 -1.99 16.99
CA ARG A 677 3.41 -1.84 17.92
C ARG A 677 2.62 -3.14 18.08
N THR A 678 3.29 -4.28 17.92
CA THR A 678 2.70 -5.60 18.14
C THR A 678 2.72 -6.00 19.62
N GLN A 679 3.72 -5.49 20.36
CA GLN A 679 3.84 -5.64 21.81
C GLN A 679 3.19 -4.47 22.54
N ILE A 680 2.84 -4.68 23.81
CA ILE A 680 2.37 -3.61 24.69
C ILE A 680 3.60 -2.86 25.21
N THR A 681 3.62 -1.55 24.99
CA THR A 681 4.68 -0.65 25.46
C THR A 681 4.13 0.33 26.48
N ALA A 682 5.00 0.80 27.39
CA ALA A 682 4.64 1.86 28.33
C ALA A 682 4.49 3.22 27.62
N GLU A 683 3.37 3.91 27.84
CA GLU A 683 3.05 5.22 27.24
C GLU A 683 3.86 6.37 27.86
N GLY A 684 4.28 6.20 29.12
CA GLY A 684 5.02 7.17 29.91
C GLY A 684 5.90 6.50 30.95
N ASP A 685 6.53 7.32 31.78
CA ASP A 685 7.27 6.84 32.93
C ASP A 685 6.30 6.49 34.06
N GLY A 686 6.51 5.38 34.75
CA GLY A 686 5.57 4.93 35.78
C GLY A 686 6.01 3.67 36.52
N VAL A 687 5.13 3.17 37.39
CA VAL A 687 5.35 1.96 38.19
C VAL A 687 4.27 0.93 37.90
N VAL A 688 4.68 -0.31 37.69
CA VAL A 688 3.77 -1.43 37.47
C VAL A 688 3.06 -1.80 38.78
N ASP A 689 1.76 -1.55 38.86
CA ASP A 689 0.93 -1.85 40.03
C ASP A 689 0.52 -3.33 40.08
N PHE A 690 0.16 -3.89 38.92
CA PHE A 690 -0.36 -5.25 38.82
C PHE A 690 -0.01 -5.91 37.48
N VAL A 691 0.36 -7.18 37.54
CA VAL A 691 0.67 -8.01 36.36
C VAL A 691 0.03 -9.37 36.51
N ASP A 692 -0.67 -9.80 35.46
CA ASP A 692 -1.14 -11.16 35.24
C ASP A 692 -0.97 -11.52 33.75
N ALA A 693 -1.18 -12.79 33.40
CA ALA A 693 -1.10 -13.29 32.03
C ALA A 693 -2.10 -12.63 31.06
N THR A 694 -3.15 -11.98 31.58
CA THR A 694 -4.23 -11.34 30.80
C THR A 694 -4.25 -9.83 30.92
N THR A 695 -3.70 -9.24 31.98
CA THR A 695 -3.84 -7.80 32.26
C THR A 695 -2.58 -7.23 32.91
N ILE A 696 -2.16 -6.05 32.46
CA ILE A 696 -1.08 -5.24 33.06
C ILE A 696 -1.68 -3.89 33.48
N ARG A 697 -1.43 -3.46 34.71
CA ARG A 697 -1.82 -2.12 35.20
C ARG A 697 -0.59 -1.33 35.59
N ILE A 698 -0.50 -0.10 35.08
CA ILE A 698 0.62 0.81 35.29
C ILE A 698 0.08 2.11 35.86
N LEU A 699 0.72 2.59 36.92
CA LEU A 699 0.52 3.91 37.47
C LEU A 699 1.55 4.85 36.84
N TYR A 700 1.11 5.76 35.98
CA TYR A 700 2.01 6.71 35.33
C TYR A 700 2.31 7.92 36.23
N ASP A 701 3.56 8.38 36.18
CA ASP A 701 4.00 9.61 36.79
C ASP A 701 3.39 10.78 35.98
N ARG A 702 2.62 11.65 36.63
CA ARG A 702 2.07 12.88 36.01
C ARG A 702 2.57 14.09 36.77
N THR A 703 2.79 15.19 36.06
CA THR A 703 3.04 16.49 36.68
C THR A 703 1.75 17.05 37.30
N GLU A 704 1.86 17.97 38.26
CA GLU A 704 0.69 18.59 38.91
C GLU A 704 -0.24 19.26 37.88
N ASP A 705 0.33 19.90 36.84
CA ASP A 705 -0.43 20.52 35.75
C ASP A 705 -1.13 19.49 34.86
N GLU A 706 -0.46 18.40 34.46
CA GLU A 706 -1.06 17.33 33.65
C GLU A 706 -2.16 16.59 34.40
N GLU A 707 -1.98 16.37 35.70
CA GLU A 707 -3.00 15.75 36.55
C GLU A 707 -4.20 16.69 36.75
N PHE A 708 -3.94 18.00 36.88
CA PHE A 708 -4.99 19.01 36.94
C PHE A 708 -5.83 19.06 35.65
N VAL A 709 -5.20 18.95 34.48
CA VAL A 709 -5.86 19.09 33.18
C VAL A 709 -6.59 17.80 32.73
N ASN A 710 -6.23 16.64 33.28
CA ASN A 710 -6.84 15.35 32.91
C ASN A 710 -8.08 14.98 33.74
N PHE A 711 -9.03 14.25 33.14
CA PHE A 711 -10.22 13.71 33.83
C PHE A 711 -10.11 12.22 34.16
N GLU A 712 -9.08 11.54 33.64
CA GLU A 712 -8.84 10.12 33.86
C GLU A 712 -7.84 9.87 35.00
N PRO A 713 -7.98 8.76 35.75
CA PRO A 713 -6.96 8.37 36.72
C PRO A 713 -5.60 8.15 36.04
N ALA A 714 -4.51 8.32 36.80
CA ALA A 714 -3.14 8.01 36.34
C ALA A 714 -2.90 6.50 36.15
N LEU A 715 -3.78 5.66 36.71
CA LEU A 715 -3.75 4.21 36.53
C LEU A 715 -4.32 3.83 35.17
N LYS A 716 -3.49 3.20 34.33
CA LYS A 716 -3.88 2.66 33.03
C LYS A 716 -3.88 1.14 33.04
N GLU A 717 -4.91 0.55 32.44
CA GLU A 717 -5.05 -0.90 32.30
C GLU A 717 -4.85 -1.33 30.84
N TYR A 718 -4.01 -2.34 30.62
CA TYR A 718 -3.73 -2.96 29.33
C TYR A 718 -4.17 -4.42 29.33
N ARG A 719 -4.98 -4.81 28.35
CA ARG A 719 -5.43 -6.19 28.16
C ARG A 719 -4.51 -6.92 27.16
N ILE A 720 -3.96 -8.05 27.58
CA ILE A 720 -3.04 -8.87 26.79
C ILE A 720 -3.84 -9.79 25.84
N PRO A 721 -3.58 -9.77 24.51
CA PRO A 721 -4.19 -10.70 23.58
C PRO A 721 -3.65 -12.13 23.76
N LYS A 722 -4.56 -13.09 23.87
CA LYS A 722 -4.26 -14.52 24.04
C LYS A 722 -4.78 -15.34 22.87
N PHE A 723 -3.90 -16.16 22.28
CA PHE A 723 -4.21 -17.05 21.16
C PHE A 723 -5.02 -16.41 20.00
N ARG A 724 -4.79 -15.12 19.74
CA ARG A 724 -5.50 -14.38 18.69
C ARG A 724 -5.02 -14.87 17.32
N LYS A 725 -5.96 -15.20 16.44
CA LYS A 725 -5.71 -15.60 15.05
C LYS A 725 -5.18 -14.42 14.23
N THR A 726 -4.23 -14.68 13.33
CA THR A 726 -3.80 -13.75 12.27
C THR A 726 -4.40 -14.12 10.90
N ASN A 727 -4.26 -13.23 9.90
CA ASN A 727 -4.71 -13.49 8.52
C ASN A 727 -4.15 -14.78 7.91
N GLN A 728 -2.90 -15.16 8.24
CA GLN A 728 -2.24 -16.37 7.75
C GLN A 728 -2.46 -17.59 8.66
N ASN A 729 -3.45 -17.53 9.56
CA ASN A 729 -3.76 -18.57 10.56
C ASN A 729 -2.62 -18.82 11.58
N MET A 730 -1.71 -17.85 11.75
CA MET A 730 -0.73 -17.87 12.83
C MET A 730 -1.38 -17.39 14.14
N THR A 731 -0.61 -17.43 15.23
CA THR A 731 -1.11 -17.09 16.56
C THR A 731 -0.35 -15.93 17.17
N ILE A 732 -1.08 -14.92 17.66
CA ILE A 732 -0.59 -13.88 18.57
C ILE A 732 -0.94 -14.33 20.00
N ASP A 733 0.04 -14.89 20.70
CA ASP A 733 0.01 -15.15 22.15
C ASP A 733 1.10 -14.29 22.81
N LEU A 734 0.67 -13.28 23.56
CA LEU A 734 1.58 -12.40 24.30
C LEU A 734 1.65 -12.80 25.77
N ARG A 735 2.80 -12.57 26.40
CA ARG A 735 3.08 -12.89 27.81
C ARG A 735 3.75 -11.68 28.46
N PRO A 736 3.39 -11.32 29.70
CA PRO A 736 4.04 -10.21 30.38
C PRO A 736 5.50 -10.58 30.72
N ILE A 737 6.40 -9.60 30.59
CA ILE A 737 7.81 -9.72 31.04
C ILE A 737 8.13 -8.82 32.22
N CYS A 738 7.22 -7.92 32.59
CA CYS A 738 7.40 -6.99 33.70
C CYS A 738 6.98 -7.62 35.03
N ASP A 739 7.63 -7.17 36.11
CA ASP A 739 7.33 -7.59 37.47
C ASP A 739 6.54 -6.50 38.22
N LYS A 740 5.72 -6.91 39.20
CA LYS A 740 5.02 -5.95 40.08
C LYS A 740 6.03 -5.09 40.83
N GLY A 741 5.81 -3.78 40.83
CA GLY A 741 6.69 -2.78 41.45
C GLY A 741 7.87 -2.34 40.58
N GLN A 742 8.03 -2.91 39.37
CA GLN A 742 9.04 -2.46 38.42
C GLN A 742 8.72 -1.05 37.93
N ARG A 743 9.75 -0.18 37.92
CA ARG A 743 9.66 1.13 37.27
C ARG A 743 9.93 0.99 35.78
N VAL A 744 9.04 1.56 34.97
CA VAL A 744 9.08 1.51 33.51
C VAL A 744 9.27 2.91 32.96
N LYS A 745 9.93 3.01 31.81
CA LYS A 745 10.08 4.26 31.06
C LYS A 745 9.20 4.26 29.82
N LYS A 746 8.92 5.45 29.30
CA LYS A 746 8.23 5.61 28.02
C LYS A 746 8.90 4.79 26.92
N GLY A 747 8.13 3.90 26.29
CA GLY A 747 8.58 3.02 25.21
C GLY A 747 9.21 1.71 25.65
N ASP A 748 9.28 1.41 26.95
CA ASP A 748 9.68 0.08 27.41
C ASP A 748 8.64 -0.96 26.99
N ILE A 749 9.12 -2.08 26.44
CA ILE A 749 8.29 -3.21 26.03
C ILE A 749 7.95 -4.04 27.26
N LEU A 750 6.66 -4.34 27.45
CA LEU A 750 6.13 -4.99 28.66
C LEU A 750 5.69 -6.43 28.43
N THR A 751 5.62 -6.84 27.16
CA THR A 751 5.22 -8.19 26.75
C THR A 751 6.21 -8.82 25.79
N GLU A 752 6.23 -10.15 25.75
CA GLU A 752 6.91 -10.97 24.76
C GLU A 752 5.94 -11.95 24.09
N GLY A 753 6.38 -12.63 23.03
CA GLY A 753 5.55 -13.51 22.22
C GLY A 753 5.38 -12.99 20.79
N TYR A 754 4.70 -13.76 19.94
CA TYR A 754 4.58 -13.46 18.49
C TYR A 754 5.95 -13.14 17.84
N SER A 755 6.88 -14.11 17.95
CA SER A 755 8.28 -13.99 17.49
C SER A 755 9.09 -12.89 18.16
N THR A 756 8.97 -12.71 19.47
CA THR A 756 9.80 -11.79 20.26
C THR A 756 10.25 -12.44 21.58
N GLU A 757 11.42 -12.05 22.08
CA GLU A 757 11.96 -12.46 23.39
C GLU A 757 12.61 -11.25 24.06
N LYS A 758 12.22 -10.92 25.31
CA LYS A 758 12.78 -9.78 26.08
C LYS A 758 12.86 -8.46 25.30
N GLY A 759 11.87 -8.19 24.45
CA GLY A 759 11.80 -6.97 23.63
C GLY A 759 12.64 -6.98 22.35
N GLU A 760 13.31 -8.09 22.01
CA GLU A 760 14.02 -8.27 20.74
C GLU A 760 13.22 -9.15 19.77
N LEU A 761 13.41 -8.94 18.46
CA LEU A 761 12.84 -9.81 17.43
C LEU A 761 13.48 -11.21 17.49
N ALA A 762 12.63 -12.23 17.60
CA ALA A 762 13.00 -13.63 17.78
C ALA A 762 12.19 -14.53 16.81
N LEU A 763 12.55 -14.51 15.53
CA LEU A 763 11.93 -15.31 14.47
C LEU A 763 12.18 -16.83 14.54
N GLY A 764 13.16 -17.30 15.32
CA GLY A 764 13.65 -18.68 15.25
C GLY A 764 14.35 -19.18 16.51
N LYS A 765 15.33 -20.06 16.33
CA LYS A 765 16.13 -20.70 17.40
C LYS A 765 17.61 -20.75 17.05
N ASN A 766 18.47 -20.64 18.06
CA ASN A 766 19.92 -20.83 17.93
C ASN A 766 20.27 -22.32 18.11
N LEU A 767 20.57 -23.01 17.01
CA LEU A 767 20.80 -24.47 17.01
C LEU A 767 22.27 -24.82 16.75
N LEU A 768 22.76 -25.92 17.32
CA LEU A 768 24.12 -26.41 17.10
C LEU A 768 24.19 -27.15 15.74
N VAL A 769 24.94 -26.59 14.80
CA VAL A 769 25.02 -27.07 13.42
C VAL A 769 26.41 -27.59 13.11
N ALA A 770 26.49 -28.76 12.46
CA ALA A 770 27.71 -29.26 11.83
C ALA A 770 27.62 -29.15 10.31
N TYR A 771 28.68 -28.62 9.69
CA TYR A 771 28.83 -28.57 8.24
C TYR A 771 29.64 -29.79 7.75
N MET A 772 28.95 -30.88 7.43
CA MET A 772 29.56 -32.11 6.91
C MET A 772 28.55 -32.95 6.11
N PRO A 773 28.99 -33.73 5.10
CA PRO A 773 28.10 -34.69 4.46
C PRO A 773 27.72 -35.81 5.45
N TRP A 774 26.47 -36.26 5.42
CA TRP A 774 25.97 -37.28 6.35
C TRP A 774 25.13 -38.34 5.65
N LYS A 775 25.74 -39.49 5.35
CA LYS A 775 25.08 -40.71 4.83
C LYS A 775 24.13 -40.47 3.64
N GLY A 776 24.34 -39.40 2.88
CA GLY A 776 23.45 -38.94 1.80
C GLY A 776 22.12 -38.30 2.23
N TYR A 777 21.82 -38.21 3.54
CA TYR A 777 20.57 -37.64 4.02
C TYR A 777 20.50 -36.12 3.83
N ASN A 778 21.65 -35.43 3.81
CA ASN A 778 21.74 -34.00 3.49
C ASN A 778 22.18 -33.75 2.04
N TYR A 779 21.84 -34.64 1.10
CA TYR A 779 22.09 -34.42 -0.32
C TYR A 779 21.37 -33.16 -0.83
N GLU A 780 22.01 -32.43 -1.75
CA GLU A 780 21.56 -31.09 -2.20
C GLU A 780 21.39 -30.14 -0.99
N ASP A 781 20.14 -29.74 -0.74
CA ASP A 781 19.69 -28.83 0.31
C ASP A 781 18.90 -29.53 1.41
N ALA A 782 18.98 -30.86 1.48
CA ALA A 782 18.30 -31.59 2.53
C ALA A 782 18.95 -31.32 3.89
N ILE A 783 18.12 -31.26 4.94
CA ILE A 783 18.51 -31.00 6.31
C ILE A 783 18.27 -32.26 7.13
N VAL A 784 19.31 -32.66 7.89
CA VAL A 784 19.20 -33.74 8.87
C VAL A 784 18.97 -33.12 10.24
N LEU A 785 17.94 -33.62 10.94
CA LEU A 785 17.51 -33.09 12.22
C LEU A 785 17.73 -34.13 13.32
N ASN A 786 18.23 -33.71 14.48
CA ASN A 786 18.24 -34.52 15.68
C ASN A 786 16.82 -34.69 16.24
N GLU A 787 16.45 -35.91 16.64
CA GLU A 787 15.19 -36.24 17.31
C GLU A 787 14.93 -35.35 18.53
N ARG A 788 15.99 -34.96 19.24
CA ARG A 788 15.92 -34.02 20.37
C ARG A 788 15.14 -32.75 20.03
N VAL A 789 15.36 -32.18 18.83
CA VAL A 789 14.70 -30.94 18.38
C VAL A 789 13.18 -31.11 18.29
N VAL A 790 12.72 -32.31 17.91
CA VAL A 790 11.29 -32.66 17.84
C VAL A 790 10.74 -33.00 19.23
N ARG A 791 11.50 -33.76 20.02
CA ARG A 791 11.09 -34.21 21.36
C ARG A 791 10.91 -33.05 22.34
N GLU A 792 11.81 -32.06 22.30
CA GLU A 792 11.79 -30.86 23.14
C GLU A 792 10.90 -29.74 22.57
N ASP A 793 10.19 -30.00 21.47
CA ASP A 793 9.30 -29.05 20.79
C ASP A 793 9.98 -27.72 20.37
N LEU A 794 11.29 -27.72 20.10
CA LEU A 794 12.07 -26.49 19.86
C LEU A 794 11.57 -25.67 18.66
N LEU A 795 11.14 -26.35 17.59
CA LEU A 795 10.63 -25.75 16.34
C LEU A 795 9.12 -26.01 16.15
N THR A 796 8.38 -26.08 17.25
CA THR A 796 6.92 -26.25 17.21
C THR A 796 6.20 -24.91 17.11
N SER A 797 5.18 -24.84 16.25
CA SER A 797 4.34 -23.65 16.04
C SER A 797 2.88 -23.95 16.36
N VAL A 798 2.13 -22.94 16.82
CA VAL A 798 0.67 -23.05 17.04
C VAL A 798 -0.05 -22.25 15.96
N HIS A 799 -1.03 -22.89 15.33
CA HIS A 799 -1.85 -22.30 14.27
C HIS A 799 -3.30 -22.25 14.75
N VAL A 800 -4.00 -21.14 14.54
CA VAL A 800 -5.41 -21.00 14.88
C VAL A 800 -6.21 -20.85 13.60
N GLU A 801 -7.10 -21.80 13.36
CA GLU A 801 -8.00 -21.78 12.23
C GLU A 801 -9.42 -21.45 12.69
N GLU A 802 -10.12 -20.67 11.86
CA GLU A 802 -11.52 -20.27 12.09
C GLU A 802 -12.40 -21.06 11.14
N TYR A 803 -13.40 -21.73 11.71
CA TYR A 803 -14.42 -22.46 10.99
C TYR A 803 -15.76 -21.80 11.27
N SER A 804 -16.43 -21.32 10.21
CA SER A 804 -17.71 -20.63 10.33
C SER A 804 -18.80 -21.33 9.55
N LEU A 805 -20.01 -21.37 10.11
CA LEU A 805 -21.21 -21.86 9.44
C LEU A 805 -22.35 -20.86 9.59
N GLU A 806 -22.98 -20.56 8.47
CA GLU A 806 -24.07 -19.58 8.37
C GLU A 806 -25.42 -20.28 8.25
N VAL A 807 -26.41 -19.70 8.94
CA VAL A 807 -27.81 -20.07 8.86
C VAL A 807 -28.51 -19.12 7.90
N ARG A 808 -29.07 -19.68 6.83
CA ARG A 808 -29.75 -18.91 5.78
C ARG A 808 -31.22 -19.24 5.74
N GLU A 809 -32.00 -18.28 5.28
CA GLU A 809 -33.38 -18.50 4.91
C GLU A 809 -33.44 -19.04 3.48
N THR A 810 -33.82 -20.31 3.32
CA THR A 810 -34.00 -20.90 1.99
C THR A 810 -35.46 -20.77 1.56
N LYS A 811 -35.74 -20.94 0.26
CA LYS A 811 -37.12 -20.98 -0.26
C LYS A 811 -37.99 -22.06 0.40
N ARG A 812 -37.38 -23.09 1.01
CA ARG A 812 -38.06 -24.26 1.60
C ARG A 812 -38.25 -24.14 3.11
N GLY A 813 -37.68 -23.12 3.74
CA GLY A 813 -37.70 -22.94 5.18
C GLY A 813 -36.37 -22.41 5.70
N MET A 814 -36.39 -22.06 6.98
CA MET A 814 -35.21 -21.61 7.70
C MET A 814 -34.31 -22.82 8.02
N GLU A 815 -33.01 -22.67 7.78
CA GLU A 815 -32.03 -23.62 8.30
C GLU A 815 -31.88 -23.43 9.81
N GLU A 816 -31.47 -24.47 10.54
CA GLU A 816 -31.33 -24.39 12.01
C GLU A 816 -30.00 -25.01 12.46
N LEU A 817 -29.40 -24.43 13.49
CA LEU A 817 -28.28 -25.04 14.21
C LEU A 817 -28.85 -25.83 15.39
N THR A 818 -28.55 -27.12 15.42
CA THR A 818 -29.06 -28.03 16.45
C THR A 818 -28.11 -29.20 16.61
N SER A 819 -28.11 -29.81 17.80
CA SER A 819 -27.46 -31.09 18.06
C SER A 819 -28.28 -32.29 17.55
N ASP A 820 -29.57 -32.10 17.25
CA ASP A 820 -30.46 -33.17 16.76
C ASP A 820 -30.33 -33.35 15.24
N ILE A 821 -29.36 -34.16 14.82
CA ILE A 821 -29.00 -34.36 13.41
C ILE A 821 -29.46 -35.76 12.98
N PRO A 822 -30.23 -35.90 11.89
CA PRO A 822 -30.73 -37.20 11.44
C PRO A 822 -29.58 -38.12 10.99
N ASN A 823 -29.71 -39.41 11.27
CA ASN A 823 -28.76 -40.46 10.85
C ASN A 823 -27.34 -40.31 11.42
N VAL A 824 -27.18 -39.58 12.52
CA VAL A 824 -25.90 -39.43 13.25
C VAL A 824 -26.02 -40.11 14.61
N SER A 825 -24.98 -40.82 15.05
CA SER A 825 -24.96 -41.46 16.36
C SER A 825 -24.83 -40.46 17.51
N GLU A 826 -25.39 -40.77 18.69
CA GLU A 826 -25.24 -39.92 19.88
C GLU A 826 -23.78 -39.72 20.30
N GLU A 827 -22.89 -40.67 19.97
CA GLU A 827 -21.45 -40.54 20.25
C GLU A 827 -20.80 -39.42 19.42
N ALA A 828 -21.28 -39.18 18.20
CA ALA A 828 -20.77 -38.12 17.33
C ALA A 828 -21.32 -36.72 17.71
N THR A 829 -22.44 -36.65 18.43
CA THR A 829 -23.04 -35.40 18.91
C THR A 829 -22.72 -35.09 20.38
N LYS A 830 -22.01 -35.98 21.09
CA LYS A 830 -21.69 -35.86 22.53
C LYS A 830 -21.03 -34.54 22.94
N ASP A 831 -20.21 -33.95 22.05
CA ASP A 831 -19.43 -32.74 22.33
C ASP A 831 -20.15 -31.46 21.84
N LEU A 832 -21.34 -31.58 21.22
CA LEU A 832 -22.17 -30.46 20.78
C LEU A 832 -23.03 -29.93 21.93
N ASP A 833 -23.23 -28.62 21.97
CA ASP A 833 -24.20 -27.99 22.88
C ASP A 833 -25.62 -27.97 22.29
N GLU A 834 -26.56 -27.40 23.05
CA GLU A 834 -27.97 -27.25 22.63
C GLU A 834 -28.15 -26.48 21.32
N ASN A 835 -27.20 -25.60 20.97
CA ASN A 835 -27.19 -24.85 19.71
C ASN A 835 -26.44 -25.60 18.60
N GLY A 836 -26.07 -26.87 18.81
CA GLY A 836 -25.31 -27.67 17.85
C GLY A 836 -23.85 -27.23 17.69
N ILE A 837 -23.25 -26.48 18.61
CA ILE A 837 -21.86 -26.01 18.51
C ILE A 837 -20.98 -26.79 19.49
N VAL A 838 -19.83 -27.26 19.01
CA VAL A 838 -18.87 -27.99 19.84
C VAL A 838 -18.44 -27.20 21.09
N ARG A 839 -18.23 -27.90 22.22
CA ARG A 839 -17.75 -27.29 23.47
C ARG A 839 -16.28 -26.87 23.42
N ILE A 840 -15.94 -25.83 24.17
CA ILE A 840 -14.56 -25.37 24.34
C ILE A 840 -13.75 -26.45 25.08
N GLY A 841 -12.53 -26.72 24.62
CA GLY A 841 -11.64 -27.75 25.15
C GLY A 841 -11.82 -29.15 24.53
N ALA A 842 -12.82 -29.35 23.66
CA ALA A 842 -12.96 -30.59 22.91
C ALA A 842 -11.75 -30.81 21.98
N ARG A 843 -11.28 -32.06 21.91
CA ARG A 843 -10.24 -32.48 20.95
C ARG A 843 -10.94 -32.97 19.70
N ILE A 844 -10.71 -32.28 18.60
CA ILE A 844 -11.31 -32.59 17.31
C ILE A 844 -10.40 -33.56 16.57
N GLU A 845 -10.99 -34.67 16.14
CA GLU A 845 -10.42 -35.61 15.19
C GLU A 845 -11.10 -35.47 13.82
N PRO A 846 -10.44 -35.94 12.74
CA PRO A 846 -11.03 -35.90 11.42
C PRO A 846 -12.37 -36.65 11.34
N GLY A 847 -13.40 -35.98 10.81
CA GLY A 847 -14.77 -36.52 10.72
C GLY A 847 -15.73 -36.05 11.82
N ASP A 848 -15.22 -35.51 12.93
CA ASP A 848 -16.06 -34.99 14.02
C ASP A 848 -16.92 -33.81 13.57
N ILE A 849 -18.12 -33.68 14.14
CA ILE A 849 -19.03 -32.57 13.86
C ILE A 849 -18.64 -31.38 14.74
N MET A 850 -18.29 -30.26 14.12
CA MET A 850 -17.91 -29.03 14.84
C MET A 850 -19.11 -28.10 15.02
N ILE A 851 -19.95 -28.00 13.98
CA ILE A 851 -21.18 -27.21 13.99
C ILE A 851 -22.28 -28.04 13.32
N GLY A 852 -23.26 -28.47 14.11
CA GLY A 852 -24.47 -29.16 13.69
C GLY A 852 -25.43 -28.21 12.97
N LYS A 853 -25.83 -28.56 11.76
CA LYS A 853 -26.77 -27.78 10.94
C LYS A 853 -27.69 -28.69 10.16
N ILE A 854 -28.97 -28.36 10.18
CA ILE A 854 -30.01 -29.02 9.40
C ILE A 854 -30.59 -28.07 8.35
N THR A 855 -30.82 -28.59 7.16
CA THR A 855 -31.47 -27.86 6.06
C THR A 855 -32.76 -28.58 5.67
N PRO A 856 -33.91 -27.89 5.54
CA PRO A 856 -35.15 -28.52 5.10
C PRO A 856 -35.00 -29.13 3.70
N LYS A 857 -35.35 -30.41 3.58
CA LYS A 857 -35.32 -31.19 2.35
C LYS A 857 -36.70 -31.15 1.69
N GLY A 858 -36.74 -31.18 0.37
CA GLY A 858 -38.01 -31.37 -0.36
C GLY A 858 -38.31 -32.86 -0.50
N GLU A 859 -39.58 -33.22 -0.61
CA GLU A 859 -39.99 -34.59 -0.91
C GLU A 859 -39.42 -35.01 -2.28
N SER A 860 -38.53 -36.00 -2.27
CA SER A 860 -38.00 -36.65 -3.45
C SER A 860 -38.57 -38.06 -3.50
N ASP A 861 -39.15 -38.48 -4.63
CA ASP A 861 -39.63 -39.84 -4.80
C ASP A 861 -38.44 -40.82 -4.70
N PRO A 862 -38.40 -41.69 -3.67
CA PRO A 862 -37.33 -42.68 -3.56
C PRO A 862 -37.48 -43.75 -4.66
N SER A 863 -36.37 -44.38 -5.05
CA SER A 863 -36.41 -45.50 -5.98
C SER A 863 -37.23 -46.66 -5.40
N PRO A 864 -37.76 -47.60 -6.21
CA PRO A 864 -38.48 -48.77 -5.72
C PRO A 864 -37.71 -49.56 -4.65
N GLU A 865 -36.39 -49.67 -4.80
CA GLU A 865 -35.48 -50.33 -3.86
C GLU A 865 -35.38 -49.57 -2.54
N GLU A 866 -35.18 -48.25 -2.57
CA GLU A 866 -35.19 -47.41 -1.36
C GLU A 866 -36.55 -47.42 -0.66
N LYS A 867 -37.64 -47.41 -1.44
CA LYS A 867 -39.01 -47.48 -0.91
C LYS A 867 -39.28 -48.81 -0.21
N LEU A 868 -38.80 -49.92 -0.79
CA LEU A 868 -38.87 -51.23 -0.15
C LEU A 868 -38.03 -51.28 1.13
N LEU A 869 -36.79 -50.78 1.11
CA LEU A 869 -35.94 -50.73 2.30
C LEU A 869 -36.59 -49.93 3.43
N ARG A 870 -37.17 -48.75 3.14
CA ARG A 870 -37.90 -47.95 4.13
C ARG A 870 -39.13 -48.68 4.68
N ALA A 871 -39.86 -49.41 3.83
CA ALA A 871 -40.99 -50.20 4.27
C ALA A 871 -40.58 -51.37 5.20
N ILE A 872 -39.40 -51.96 4.98
CA ILE A 872 -38.85 -53.04 5.81
C ILE A 872 -38.35 -52.51 7.16
N PHE A 873 -37.60 -51.40 7.17
CA PHE A 873 -36.96 -50.87 8.38
C PHE A 873 -37.83 -49.87 9.17
N GLY A 874 -38.97 -49.45 8.62
CA GLY A 874 -39.88 -48.50 9.27
C GLY A 874 -39.32 -47.07 9.38
N ASP A 875 -38.24 -46.79 8.66
CA ASP A 875 -37.51 -45.53 8.73
C ASP A 875 -38.31 -44.43 8.03
N LYS A 876 -38.74 -43.41 8.78
CA LYS A 876 -39.41 -42.24 8.21
C LYS A 876 -38.37 -41.40 7.47
N ALA A 877 -38.71 -40.91 6.28
CA ALA A 877 -37.85 -39.95 5.60
C ALA A 877 -37.69 -38.71 6.50
N GLY A 878 -36.45 -38.39 6.89
CA GLY A 878 -36.18 -37.13 7.55
C GLY A 878 -36.54 -35.98 6.61
N ASP A 879 -37.41 -35.07 7.07
CA ASP A 879 -37.78 -33.83 6.35
C ASP A 879 -36.60 -32.85 6.26
N VAL A 880 -35.47 -33.19 6.88
CA VAL A 880 -34.26 -32.37 6.96
C VAL A 880 -33.04 -33.16 6.53
N LYS A 881 -32.04 -32.46 5.98
CA LYS A 881 -30.75 -32.99 5.54
C LYS A 881 -29.65 -32.47 6.46
N ASP A 882 -28.69 -33.35 6.80
CA ASP A 882 -27.43 -32.97 7.45
C ASP A 882 -26.62 -32.04 6.52
N ALA A 883 -26.43 -30.80 6.96
CA ALA A 883 -25.58 -29.78 6.35
C ALA A 883 -24.50 -29.29 7.34
N SER A 884 -24.17 -30.14 8.32
CA SER A 884 -23.24 -29.83 9.40
C SER A 884 -21.81 -29.67 8.91
N LEU A 885 -21.06 -28.82 9.61
CA LEU A 885 -19.64 -28.62 9.35
C LEU A 885 -18.82 -29.68 10.08
N LYS A 886 -18.19 -30.57 9.30
CA LYS A 886 -17.35 -31.66 9.79
C LYS A 886 -15.86 -31.32 9.70
N ALA A 887 -15.08 -31.88 10.60
CA ALA A 887 -13.63 -31.71 10.63
C ALA A 887 -12.99 -32.33 9.38
N SER A 888 -12.11 -31.56 8.71
CA SER A 888 -11.42 -32.05 7.52
C SER A 888 -10.47 -33.23 7.83
N PRO A 889 -10.14 -34.10 6.86
CA PRO A 889 -9.22 -35.24 7.05
C PRO A 889 -7.88 -34.90 7.73
N SER A 890 -7.42 -33.65 7.56
CA SER A 890 -6.16 -33.14 8.13
C SER A 890 -6.32 -32.35 9.43
N LEU A 891 -7.55 -32.09 9.87
CA LEU A 891 -7.84 -31.28 11.05
C LEU A 891 -7.65 -32.13 12.32
N LYS A 892 -6.62 -31.80 13.09
CA LYS A 892 -6.41 -32.29 14.46
C LYS A 892 -6.08 -31.11 15.35
N GLY A 893 -6.86 -30.89 16.39
CA GLY A 893 -6.67 -29.71 17.24
C GLY A 893 -7.62 -29.65 18.43
N VAL A 894 -7.50 -28.57 19.18
CA VAL A 894 -8.34 -28.29 20.36
C VAL A 894 -9.18 -27.06 20.09
N VAL A 895 -10.48 -27.13 20.42
CA VAL A 895 -11.38 -25.97 20.37
C VAL A 895 -10.97 -24.98 21.46
N ILE A 896 -10.57 -23.77 21.08
CA ILE A 896 -10.12 -22.73 22.02
C ILE A 896 -11.23 -21.73 22.35
N ASP A 897 -12.10 -21.44 21.39
CA ASP A 897 -13.17 -20.47 21.54
C ASP A 897 -14.31 -20.77 20.56
N LYS A 898 -15.52 -20.32 20.90
CA LYS A 898 -16.69 -20.40 20.04
C LYS A 898 -17.54 -19.13 20.19
N LYS A 899 -18.06 -18.64 19.07
CA LYS A 899 -18.89 -17.44 19.01
C LYS A 899 -20.17 -17.75 18.25
N LEU A 900 -21.30 -17.30 18.77
CA LEU A 900 -22.59 -17.35 18.09
C LEU A 900 -23.09 -15.92 17.93
N PHE A 901 -23.19 -15.48 16.68
CA PHE A 901 -23.79 -14.20 16.32
C PHE A 901 -25.21 -14.45 15.84
N SER A 902 -26.16 -13.68 16.37
CA SER A 902 -27.56 -13.82 15.99
C SER A 902 -28.20 -12.47 15.77
N ARG A 903 -28.93 -12.34 14.67
CA ARG A 903 -29.79 -11.19 14.46
C ARG A 903 -30.99 -11.31 15.39
N VAL A 904 -31.30 -10.26 16.14
CA VAL A 904 -32.42 -10.30 17.09
C VAL A 904 -33.74 -10.32 16.33
N ILE A 905 -34.42 -11.47 16.31
CA ILE A 905 -35.80 -11.61 15.85
C ILE A 905 -36.71 -11.21 17.01
N LYS A 906 -37.25 -9.99 16.96
CA LYS A 906 -37.99 -9.40 18.08
C LYS A 906 -39.43 -9.91 18.19
N ASN A 907 -39.69 -10.76 19.17
CA ASN A 907 -41.03 -11.10 19.65
C ASN A 907 -41.68 -9.93 20.43
N ARG A 908 -43.00 -9.95 20.59
CA ARG A 908 -43.77 -8.85 21.23
C ARG A 908 -43.35 -8.60 22.69
N SER A 909 -42.92 -9.64 23.40
CA SER A 909 -42.44 -9.59 24.80
C SER A 909 -41.05 -8.97 24.94
N SER A 910 -40.10 -9.29 24.05
CA SER A 910 -38.75 -8.72 24.09
C SER A 910 -38.73 -7.23 23.76
N LYS A 911 -39.60 -6.77 22.85
CA LYS A 911 -39.76 -5.33 22.56
C LYS A 911 -40.18 -4.50 23.78
N LEU A 912 -41.01 -5.06 24.67
CA LEU A 912 -41.45 -4.39 25.89
C LEU A 912 -40.32 -4.27 26.92
N ALA A 913 -39.49 -5.31 27.05
CA ALA A 913 -38.31 -5.29 27.93
C ALA A 913 -37.25 -4.30 27.44
N ASP A 914 -36.94 -4.28 26.14
CA ASP A 914 -35.98 -3.35 25.54
C ASP A 914 -36.39 -1.88 25.73
N LYS A 915 -37.69 -1.59 25.55
CA LYS A 915 -38.23 -0.22 25.69
C LYS A 915 -38.13 0.30 27.13
N ALA A 916 -38.09 -0.58 28.13
CA ALA A 916 -37.88 -0.21 29.53
C ALA A 916 -36.38 -0.06 29.89
N LEU A 917 -35.47 -0.65 29.12
CA LEU A 917 -34.03 -0.58 29.34
C LEU A 917 -33.40 0.70 28.77
N LEU A 918 -33.90 1.17 27.62
CA LEU A 918 -33.34 2.35 26.92
C LEU A 918 -33.32 3.63 27.78
N PRO A 919 -34.40 4.01 28.51
CA PRO A 919 -34.38 5.21 29.36
C PRO A 919 -33.36 5.13 30.49
N LYS A 920 -33.16 3.94 31.09
CA LYS A 920 -32.17 3.76 32.16
C LYS A 920 -30.74 4.04 31.70
N ILE A 921 -30.44 3.73 30.44
CA ILE A 921 -29.12 3.97 29.84
C ILE A 921 -28.92 5.46 29.58
N ASP A 922 -29.98 6.17 29.19
CA ASP A 922 -29.98 7.63 29.05
C ASP A 922 -29.75 8.31 30.40
N ASP A 923 -30.48 7.92 31.44
CA ASP A 923 -30.33 8.46 32.79
C ASP A 923 -28.89 8.23 33.34
N GLU A 924 -28.30 7.07 33.07
CA GLU A 924 -26.92 6.75 33.48
C GLU A 924 -25.89 7.66 32.79
N PHE A 925 -26.09 7.95 31.50
CA PHE A 925 -25.22 8.83 30.73
C PHE A 925 -25.36 10.29 31.15
N GLU A 926 -26.59 10.79 31.31
CA GLU A 926 -26.84 12.16 31.77
C GLU A 926 -26.20 12.41 33.14
N SER A 927 -26.31 11.45 34.06
CA SER A 927 -25.64 11.50 35.37
C SER A 927 -24.11 11.61 35.24
N LYS A 928 -23.48 10.74 34.41
CA LYS A 928 -22.03 10.76 34.17
C LYS A 928 -21.55 12.06 33.53
N VAL A 929 -22.30 12.60 32.56
CA VAL A 929 -21.98 13.86 31.88
C VAL A 929 -22.12 15.04 32.84
N ALA A 930 -23.17 15.07 33.67
CA ALA A 930 -23.37 16.13 34.65
C ALA A 930 -22.22 16.16 35.68
N ASP A 931 -21.76 14.99 36.13
CA ASP A 931 -20.60 14.90 37.03
C ASP A 931 -19.30 15.36 36.34
N LEU A 932 -19.08 14.96 35.08
CA LEU A 932 -17.91 15.40 34.29
C LEU A 932 -17.92 16.92 34.10
N LYS A 933 -19.07 17.51 33.75
CA LYS A 933 -19.22 18.96 33.56
C LYS A 933 -19.00 19.71 34.87
N ARG A 934 -19.49 19.20 36.00
CA ARG A 934 -19.26 19.79 37.33
C ARG A 934 -17.76 19.84 37.67
N ILE A 935 -17.00 18.78 37.33
CA ILE A 935 -15.55 18.75 37.53
C ILE A 935 -14.85 19.77 36.62
N LEU A 936 -15.26 19.86 35.35
CA LEU A 936 -14.72 20.84 34.39
C LEU A 936 -14.90 22.27 34.89
N VAL A 937 -16.13 22.66 35.26
CA VAL A 937 -16.44 24.02 35.72
C VAL A 937 -15.59 24.37 36.95
N LYS A 938 -15.44 23.42 37.89
CA LYS A 938 -14.58 23.62 39.06
C LYS A 938 -13.12 23.88 38.68
N LYS A 939 -12.57 23.12 37.72
CA LYS A 939 -11.19 23.29 37.24
C LYS A 939 -10.99 24.59 36.45
N LEU A 940 -11.95 24.96 35.59
CA LEU A 940 -11.94 26.21 34.84
C LEU A 940 -12.01 27.43 35.77
N MET A 941 -12.82 27.38 36.82
CA MET A 941 -12.89 28.44 37.83
C MET A 941 -11.54 28.64 38.53
N THR A 942 -10.81 27.58 38.87
CA THR A 942 -9.46 27.69 39.44
C THR A 942 -8.47 28.33 38.46
N LEU A 943 -8.52 27.97 37.17
CA LEU A 943 -7.63 28.53 36.15
C LEU A 943 -7.92 29.99 35.81
N THR A 944 -9.19 30.40 35.94
CA THR A 944 -9.66 31.75 35.58
C THR A 944 -9.77 32.69 36.78
N GLU A 945 -9.40 32.23 37.98
CA GLU A 945 -9.43 33.02 39.21
C GLU A 945 -8.51 34.24 39.10
N GLY A 946 -9.08 35.44 39.28
CA GLY A 946 -8.35 36.71 39.20
C GLY A 946 -8.03 37.21 37.78
N LYS A 947 -8.45 36.50 36.71
CA LYS A 947 -8.23 36.89 35.31
C LYS A 947 -9.47 37.53 34.68
N VAL A 948 -9.24 38.38 33.67
CA VAL A 948 -10.29 39.10 32.94
C VAL A 948 -10.40 38.53 31.53
N SER A 949 -11.64 38.33 31.06
CA SER A 949 -11.90 37.80 29.72
C SER A 949 -11.41 38.75 28.62
N GLN A 950 -10.68 38.22 27.64
CA GLN A 950 -10.31 38.95 26.41
C GLN A 950 -11.38 38.89 25.31
N GLY A 951 -12.53 38.28 25.60
CA GLY A 951 -13.64 38.07 24.68
C GLY A 951 -13.66 36.62 24.19
N VAL A 952 -14.53 35.78 24.77
CA VAL A 952 -14.72 34.40 24.30
C VAL A 952 -15.70 34.42 23.14
N LYS A 953 -15.30 33.88 21.99
CA LYS A 953 -16.09 33.91 20.75
C LYS A 953 -16.53 32.52 20.34
N ASP A 954 -17.69 32.43 19.70
CA ASP A 954 -18.11 31.27 18.91
C ASP A 954 -17.33 31.24 17.59
N TYR A 955 -17.28 30.10 16.92
CA TYR A 955 -16.71 29.94 15.57
C TYR A 955 -17.35 30.88 14.52
N LEU A 956 -18.56 31.40 14.79
CA LEU A 956 -19.24 32.42 13.97
C LEU A 956 -18.77 33.87 14.27
N GLY A 957 -17.81 34.05 15.17
CA GLY A 957 -17.29 35.36 15.58
C GLY A 957 -18.17 36.13 16.57
N ALA A 958 -19.29 35.53 17.01
CA ALA A 958 -20.16 36.10 18.03
C ALA A 958 -19.51 36.02 19.42
N GLU A 959 -19.45 37.14 20.15
CA GLU A 959 -18.91 37.16 21.52
C GLU A 959 -19.91 36.53 22.50
N VAL A 960 -19.51 35.41 23.11
CA VAL A 960 -20.31 34.67 24.11
C VAL A 960 -20.00 35.17 25.52
N ILE A 961 -18.74 35.55 25.80
CA ILE A 961 -18.35 36.25 27.03
C ILE A 961 -17.68 37.57 26.62
N ALA A 962 -18.27 38.69 27.06
CA ALA A 962 -17.80 40.02 26.71
C ALA A 962 -16.38 40.31 27.22
N LYS A 963 -15.60 41.01 26.39
CA LYS A 963 -14.25 41.48 26.75
C LYS A 963 -14.31 42.40 27.97
N GLY A 964 -13.49 42.12 28.99
CA GLY A 964 -13.45 42.90 30.25
C GLY A 964 -14.29 42.33 31.39
N SER A 965 -15.10 41.28 31.16
CA SER A 965 -15.89 40.62 32.20
C SER A 965 -15.05 39.64 33.03
N LYS A 966 -15.47 39.41 34.29
CA LYS A 966 -14.91 38.35 35.16
C LYS A 966 -15.66 37.05 34.89
N PHE A 967 -14.95 35.94 34.80
CA PHE A 967 -15.55 34.62 34.61
C PHE A 967 -16.40 34.20 35.83
N SER A 968 -17.62 33.71 35.59
CA SER A 968 -18.48 33.15 36.64
C SER A 968 -18.88 31.69 36.34
N ALA A 969 -19.23 30.94 37.39
CA ALA A 969 -19.65 29.54 37.24
C ALA A 969 -20.95 29.39 36.42
N SER A 970 -21.85 30.38 36.47
CA SER A 970 -23.07 30.42 35.65
C SER A 970 -22.77 30.61 34.16
N ASP A 971 -21.74 31.38 33.82
CA ASP A 971 -21.34 31.58 32.42
C ASP A 971 -20.85 30.25 31.84
N PHE A 972 -19.97 29.54 32.56
CA PHE A 972 -19.44 28.23 32.14
C PHE A 972 -20.49 27.13 32.06
N ASP A 973 -21.54 27.16 32.88
CA ASP A 973 -22.59 26.13 32.83
C ASP A 973 -23.53 26.33 31.62
N SER A 974 -23.65 27.56 31.12
CA SER A 974 -24.44 27.88 29.92
C SER A 974 -23.69 27.68 28.61
N LEU A 975 -22.36 27.56 28.66
CA LEU A 975 -21.50 27.44 27.48
C LEU A 975 -21.53 26.03 26.88
N ASP A 976 -21.65 25.97 25.54
CA ASP A 976 -21.39 24.76 24.78
C ASP A 976 -19.91 24.71 24.38
N PHE A 977 -19.13 23.93 25.13
CA PHE A 977 -17.70 23.75 24.90
C PHE A 977 -17.34 23.14 23.54
N THR A 978 -18.32 22.63 22.77
CA THR A 978 -18.08 22.09 21.42
C THR A 978 -18.10 23.15 20.33
N SER A 979 -18.72 24.32 20.55
CA SER A 979 -18.91 25.39 19.57
C SER A 979 -18.08 26.66 19.83
N ILE A 980 -17.11 26.62 20.75
CA ILE A 980 -16.37 27.82 21.18
C ILE A 980 -14.93 27.82 20.68
N GLN A 981 -14.40 29.01 20.34
CA GLN A 981 -12.98 29.22 20.07
C GLN A 981 -12.15 29.06 21.35
N LEU A 982 -11.16 28.16 21.33
CA LEU A 982 -10.32 27.83 22.50
C LEU A 982 -9.08 28.74 22.65
N SER A 983 -8.92 29.73 21.76
CA SER A 983 -7.79 30.65 21.73
C SER A 983 -8.12 31.98 22.41
N ASN A 984 -7.14 32.60 23.07
CA ASN A 984 -7.21 33.98 23.62
C ASN A 984 -8.30 34.25 24.67
N TRP A 985 -8.53 33.35 25.63
CA TRP A 985 -9.49 33.60 26.72
C TRP A 985 -8.97 34.62 27.74
N THR A 986 -7.67 34.59 28.03
CA THR A 986 -7.00 35.45 28.99
C THR A 986 -5.76 36.12 28.38
N SER A 987 -5.12 37.04 29.09
CA SER A 987 -3.88 37.71 28.66
C SER A 987 -2.61 36.87 28.82
N ASP A 988 -2.70 35.66 29.35
CA ASP A 988 -1.56 34.80 29.69
C ASP A 988 -1.57 33.52 28.83
N ASP A 989 -0.53 33.35 28.03
CA ASP A 989 -0.40 32.24 27.07
C ASP A 989 -0.31 30.87 27.75
N HIS A 990 0.31 30.77 28.92
CA HIS A 990 0.40 29.51 29.66
C HIS A 990 -0.98 29.01 30.11
N THR A 991 -1.79 29.93 30.65
CA THR A 991 -3.14 29.60 31.12
C THR A 991 -4.10 29.37 29.97
N ASN A 992 -3.95 30.10 28.86
CA ASN A 992 -4.68 29.79 27.63
C ASN A 992 -4.33 28.38 27.12
N GLY A 993 -3.06 27.96 27.22
CA GLY A 993 -2.63 26.58 26.95
C GLY A 993 -3.35 25.55 27.84
N MET A 994 -3.34 25.75 29.16
CA MET A 994 -4.00 24.84 30.11
C MET A 994 -5.52 24.80 29.94
N VAL A 995 -6.18 25.93 29.70
CA VAL A 995 -7.63 26.00 29.44
C VAL A 995 -7.97 25.22 28.16
N ARG A 996 -7.19 25.41 27.09
CA ARG A 996 -7.36 24.66 25.85
C ARG A 996 -7.24 23.16 26.10
N ASP A 997 -6.18 22.71 26.76
CA ASP A 997 -5.92 21.29 26.99
C ASP A 997 -7.00 20.68 27.92
N LEU A 998 -7.50 21.44 28.89
CA LEU A 998 -8.56 21.01 29.80
C LEU A 998 -9.89 20.82 29.05
N VAL A 999 -10.26 21.79 28.20
CA VAL A 999 -11.49 21.69 27.40
C VAL A 999 -11.37 20.58 26.35
N MET A 1000 -10.21 20.41 25.71
CA MET A 1000 -9.98 19.31 24.77
C MET A 1000 -10.10 17.93 25.44
N ASN A 1001 -9.51 17.76 26.63
CA ASN A 1001 -9.64 16.51 27.39
C ASN A 1001 -11.08 16.24 27.83
N PHE A 1002 -11.84 17.29 28.18
CA PHE A 1002 -13.27 17.16 28.46
C PHE A 1002 -14.05 16.71 27.21
N ILE A 1003 -13.85 17.35 26.06
CA ILE A 1003 -14.53 17.00 24.80
C ILE A 1003 -14.21 15.55 24.43
N LYS A 1004 -12.95 15.12 24.56
CA LYS A 1004 -12.54 13.74 24.33
C LYS A 1004 -13.31 12.78 25.23
N LYS A 1005 -13.38 13.07 26.54
CA LYS A 1005 -14.08 12.20 27.49
C LYS A 1005 -15.60 12.18 27.29
N TYR A 1006 -16.18 13.32 26.97
CA TYR A 1006 -17.60 13.44 26.61
C TYR A 1006 -17.93 12.57 25.39
N LYS A 1007 -17.12 12.65 24.32
CA LYS A 1007 -17.29 11.83 23.12
C LYS A 1007 -17.14 10.33 23.40
N GLU A 1008 -16.24 9.93 24.30
CA GLU A 1008 -16.12 8.53 24.72
C GLU A 1008 -17.39 8.01 25.40
N LEU A 1009 -17.96 8.78 26.33
CA LEU A 1009 -19.21 8.44 27.01
C LEU A 1009 -20.39 8.38 26.04
N ASP A 1010 -20.48 9.33 25.10
CA ASP A 1010 -21.51 9.35 24.06
C ASP A 1010 -21.39 8.14 23.12
N ALA A 1011 -20.16 7.73 22.78
CA ALA A 1011 -19.91 6.51 22.04
C ALA A 1011 -20.40 5.26 22.78
N GLU A 1012 -20.12 5.17 24.08
CA GLU A 1012 -20.54 4.05 24.93
C GLU A 1012 -22.08 3.96 25.01
N LEU A 1013 -22.77 5.09 25.19
CA LEU A 1013 -24.22 5.16 25.17
C LEU A 1013 -24.78 4.67 23.83
N LYS A 1014 -24.29 5.21 22.71
CA LYS A 1014 -24.73 4.83 21.36
C LYS A 1014 -24.53 3.34 21.11
N ARG A 1015 -23.40 2.77 21.55
CA ARG A 1015 -23.10 1.32 21.47
C ARG A 1015 -24.11 0.48 22.25
N LYS A 1016 -24.34 0.81 23.52
CA LYS A 1016 -25.29 0.08 24.38
C LYS A 1016 -26.71 0.13 23.82
N LYS A 1017 -27.17 1.31 23.38
CA LYS A 1017 -28.47 1.48 22.73
C LYS A 1017 -28.59 0.62 21.47
N PHE A 1018 -27.59 0.67 20.60
CA PHE A 1018 -27.61 -0.07 19.34
C PHE A 1018 -27.64 -1.58 19.55
N ALA A 1019 -26.80 -2.11 20.44
CA ALA A 1019 -26.74 -3.54 20.75
C ALA A 1019 -28.11 -4.10 21.19
N ILE A 1020 -28.87 -3.34 21.98
CA ILE A 1020 -30.23 -3.71 22.42
C ILE A 1020 -31.24 -3.57 21.26
N THR A 1021 -31.09 -2.53 20.43
CA THR A 1021 -32.10 -2.19 19.43
C THR A 1021 -32.04 -3.10 18.20
N ILE A 1022 -30.84 -3.41 17.70
CA ILE A 1022 -30.64 -4.09 16.41
C ILE A 1022 -30.03 -5.50 16.59
N GLY A 1023 -29.32 -5.75 17.69
CA GLY A 1023 -28.55 -6.98 17.87
C GLY A 1023 -27.26 -6.96 17.07
N ASP A 1024 -26.74 -8.15 16.72
CA ASP A 1024 -25.56 -8.26 15.88
C ASP A 1024 -25.88 -7.98 14.40
N GLU A 1025 -25.02 -7.18 13.77
CA GLU A 1025 -25.10 -6.85 12.35
C GLU A 1025 -24.51 -7.99 11.51
N LEU A 1026 -25.38 -8.72 10.81
CA LEU A 1026 -25.01 -9.81 9.91
C LEU A 1026 -25.35 -9.46 8.44
N PRO A 1027 -24.65 -10.04 7.45
CA PRO A 1027 -24.97 -9.85 6.03
C PRO A 1027 -26.42 -10.21 5.70
N ALA A 1028 -26.98 -9.57 4.66
CA ALA A 1028 -28.37 -9.77 4.26
C ALA A 1028 -28.65 -11.25 3.88
N GLY A 1029 -29.70 -11.83 4.47
CA GLY A 1029 -30.09 -13.24 4.26
C GLY A 1029 -29.47 -14.23 5.25
N ILE A 1030 -28.55 -13.79 6.12
CA ILE A 1030 -28.00 -14.59 7.21
C ILE A 1030 -28.71 -14.20 8.51
N ILE A 1031 -29.22 -15.20 9.22
CA ILE A 1031 -29.96 -15.00 10.49
C ILE A 1031 -29.04 -15.24 11.68
N GLN A 1032 -28.26 -16.32 11.62
CA GLN A 1032 -27.29 -16.70 12.64
C GLN A 1032 -25.98 -17.11 11.98
N MET A 1033 -24.87 -16.86 12.66
CA MET A 1033 -23.54 -17.28 12.25
C MET A 1033 -22.81 -17.86 13.47
N ALA A 1034 -22.41 -19.12 13.37
CA ALA A 1034 -21.58 -19.77 14.37
C ALA A 1034 -20.13 -19.80 13.88
N LYS A 1035 -19.20 -19.47 14.77
CA LYS A 1035 -17.75 -19.56 14.54
C LYS A 1035 -17.10 -20.41 15.61
N VAL A 1036 -16.19 -21.30 15.20
CA VAL A 1036 -15.40 -22.15 16.08
C VAL A 1036 -13.92 -21.93 15.75
N TYR A 1037 -13.14 -21.64 16.78
CA TYR A 1037 -11.70 -21.45 16.67
C TYR A 1037 -10.97 -22.70 17.17
N ILE A 1038 -10.10 -23.25 16.33
CA ILE A 1038 -9.37 -24.50 16.63
C ILE A 1038 -7.88 -24.21 16.59
N ALA A 1039 -7.20 -24.50 17.70
CA ALA A 1039 -5.75 -24.43 17.78
C ALA A 1039 -5.13 -25.77 17.38
N LYS A 1040 -4.23 -25.74 16.41
CA LYS A 1040 -3.42 -26.86 15.93
C LYS A 1040 -1.98 -26.68 16.41
N LYS A 1041 -1.46 -27.67 17.12
CA LYS A 1041 -0.03 -27.74 17.46
C LYS A 1041 0.70 -28.47 16.34
N ARG A 1042 1.57 -27.76 15.61
CA ARG A 1042 2.33 -28.30 14.48
C ARG A 1042 3.80 -28.44 14.81
N LYS A 1043 4.23 -29.68 15.04
CA LYS A 1043 5.64 -30.03 15.25
C LYS A 1043 6.42 -29.92 13.93
N ILE A 1044 7.75 -29.90 14.01
CA ILE A 1044 8.60 -30.02 12.81
C ILE A 1044 8.63 -31.50 12.38
N GLY A 1045 8.47 -31.75 11.08
CA GLY A 1045 8.48 -33.10 10.51
C GLY A 1045 9.28 -33.20 9.22
N VAL A 1046 9.40 -34.43 8.72
CA VAL A 1046 10.01 -34.70 7.40
C VAL A 1046 9.14 -34.05 6.30
N GLY A 1047 9.78 -33.32 5.38
CA GLY A 1047 9.12 -32.55 4.34
C GLY A 1047 8.87 -31.09 4.68
N ASP A 1048 9.02 -30.68 5.95
CA ASP A 1048 8.94 -29.27 6.33
C ASP A 1048 10.15 -28.48 5.83
N LYS A 1049 9.93 -27.21 5.51
CA LYS A 1049 10.98 -26.31 5.03
C LYS A 1049 11.57 -25.46 6.15
N MET A 1050 12.88 -25.45 6.23
CA MET A 1050 13.66 -24.58 7.12
C MET A 1050 14.59 -23.67 6.32
N ALA A 1051 15.02 -22.58 6.94
CA ALA A 1051 16.02 -21.68 6.36
C ALA A 1051 16.85 -20.98 7.43
N GLY A 1052 18.06 -20.55 7.08
CA GLY A 1052 18.79 -19.52 7.81
C GLY A 1052 18.54 -18.13 7.22
N ARG A 1053 19.19 -17.11 7.79
CA ARG A 1053 19.07 -15.71 7.34
C ARG A 1053 19.84 -15.40 6.06
N HIS A 1054 20.80 -16.26 5.70
CA HIS A 1054 21.73 -16.09 4.59
C HIS A 1054 21.25 -16.73 3.27
N GLY A 1055 19.92 -16.88 3.09
CA GLY A 1055 19.33 -17.49 1.90
C GLY A 1055 19.60 -19.00 1.75
N ASN A 1056 20.13 -19.66 2.78
CA ASN A 1056 20.27 -21.11 2.85
C ASN A 1056 18.93 -21.73 3.23
N LYS A 1057 18.25 -22.35 2.26
CA LYS A 1057 16.98 -23.06 2.44
C LYS A 1057 17.21 -24.56 2.38
N GLY A 1058 16.41 -25.32 3.10
CA GLY A 1058 16.43 -26.76 3.01
C GLY A 1058 15.15 -27.43 3.47
N ILE A 1059 14.97 -28.67 3.05
CA ILE A 1059 13.84 -29.52 3.43
C ILE A 1059 14.34 -30.55 4.43
N VAL A 1060 13.62 -30.74 5.53
CA VAL A 1060 13.93 -31.80 6.49
C VAL A 1060 13.73 -33.14 5.80
N SER A 1061 14.81 -33.88 5.56
CA SER A 1061 14.76 -35.18 4.88
C SER A 1061 14.62 -36.34 5.87
N ARG A 1062 15.28 -36.24 7.03
CA ARG A 1062 15.27 -37.27 8.05
C ARG A 1062 15.43 -36.68 9.44
N VAL A 1063 14.65 -37.21 10.37
CA VAL A 1063 14.86 -37.05 11.81
C VAL A 1063 15.64 -38.27 12.29
N VAL A 1064 16.84 -38.04 12.81
CA VAL A 1064 17.79 -39.07 13.24
C VAL A 1064 17.78 -39.14 14.76
N ARG A 1065 17.89 -40.34 15.32
CA ARG A 1065 17.92 -40.54 16.78
C ARG A 1065 19.12 -39.85 17.38
N GLN A 1066 19.00 -39.42 18.63
CA GLN A 1066 20.05 -38.63 19.28
C GLN A 1066 21.38 -39.39 19.36
N GLU A 1067 21.34 -40.70 19.59
CA GLU A 1067 22.51 -41.58 19.66
C GLU A 1067 23.22 -41.79 18.32
N ASP A 1068 22.50 -41.68 17.20
CA ASP A 1068 23.05 -41.87 15.86
C ASP A 1068 23.66 -40.57 15.29
N MET A 1069 23.46 -39.43 15.96
CA MET A 1069 23.94 -38.13 15.49
C MET A 1069 25.45 -37.96 15.74
N PRO A 1070 26.16 -37.24 14.86
CA PRO A 1070 27.51 -36.82 15.15
C PRO A 1070 27.59 -36.03 16.45
N PHE A 1071 28.60 -36.31 17.27
CA PHE A 1071 28.75 -35.67 18.58
C PHE A 1071 30.18 -35.15 18.80
N LEU A 1072 30.28 -34.15 19.66
CA LEU A 1072 31.52 -33.50 20.08
C LEU A 1072 32.28 -34.36 21.11
N ALA A 1073 33.56 -34.05 21.36
CA ALA A 1073 34.38 -34.79 22.33
C ALA A 1073 33.83 -34.78 23.77
N ASP A 1074 32.98 -33.82 24.11
CA ASP A 1074 32.27 -33.73 25.40
C ASP A 1074 31.00 -34.61 25.47
N GLY A 1075 30.66 -35.32 24.40
CA GLY A 1075 29.45 -36.13 24.29
C GLY A 1075 28.23 -35.37 23.81
N THR A 1076 28.33 -34.07 23.53
CA THR A 1076 27.18 -33.26 23.06
C THR A 1076 26.87 -33.58 21.59
N PRO A 1077 25.68 -34.13 21.27
CA PRO A 1077 25.29 -34.36 19.88
C PRO A 1077 24.92 -33.04 19.20
N VAL A 1078 25.13 -32.97 17.89
CA VAL A 1078 24.70 -31.81 17.09
C VAL A 1078 23.18 -31.82 16.86
N ASP A 1079 22.58 -30.63 16.74
CA ASP A 1079 21.13 -30.50 16.55
C ASP A 1079 20.76 -30.67 15.06
N ILE A 1080 21.61 -30.15 14.17
CA ILE A 1080 21.41 -30.16 12.72
C ILE A 1080 22.72 -30.49 11.99
N VAL A 1081 22.63 -31.25 10.90
CA VAL A 1081 23.74 -31.42 9.95
C VAL A 1081 23.38 -30.80 8.60
N LEU A 1082 24.22 -29.87 8.14
CA LEU A 1082 24.09 -29.20 6.85
C LEU A 1082 25.19 -29.64 5.89
N ASN A 1083 24.86 -29.60 4.59
CA ASN A 1083 25.81 -29.93 3.54
C ASN A 1083 26.81 -28.78 3.32
N PRO A 1084 28.13 -29.00 3.44
CA PRO A 1084 29.12 -27.96 3.22
C PRO A 1084 29.21 -27.52 1.76
N LEU A 1085 28.85 -28.38 0.79
CA LEU A 1085 28.94 -28.08 -0.65
C LEU A 1085 27.99 -26.96 -1.08
N GLY A 1086 26.90 -26.74 -0.33
CA GLY A 1086 25.93 -25.69 -0.60
C GLY A 1086 26.46 -24.28 -0.35
N VAL A 1087 27.56 -24.11 0.39
CA VAL A 1087 28.10 -22.78 0.75
C VAL A 1087 28.94 -22.17 -0.38
N PRO A 1088 29.96 -22.86 -0.94
CA PRO A 1088 30.79 -22.26 -2.00
C PRO A 1088 30.00 -21.97 -3.28
N SER A 1089 29.11 -22.87 -3.70
CA SER A 1089 28.30 -22.70 -4.92
C SER A 1089 27.32 -21.53 -4.83
N ARG A 1090 26.93 -21.12 -3.62
CA ARG A 1090 25.96 -20.05 -3.40
C ARG A 1090 26.59 -18.76 -2.89
N MET A 1091 27.88 -18.80 -2.56
CA MET A 1091 28.66 -17.65 -2.08
C MET A 1091 27.98 -16.92 -0.91
N ASN A 1092 27.42 -17.67 0.04
CA ASN A 1092 26.84 -17.14 1.28
C ASN A 1092 27.66 -17.54 2.49
N ILE A 1093 28.87 -16.97 2.58
CA ILE A 1093 29.87 -17.31 3.60
C ILE A 1093 29.46 -16.76 4.97
N GLY A 1094 28.61 -15.72 5.02
CA GLY A 1094 28.13 -15.11 6.26
C GLY A 1094 27.55 -16.11 7.25
N GLN A 1095 26.89 -17.17 6.78
CA GLN A 1095 26.33 -18.23 7.65
C GLN A 1095 27.40 -18.96 8.48
N ILE A 1096 28.63 -19.10 7.96
CA ILE A 1096 29.73 -19.75 8.67
C ILE A 1096 30.25 -18.82 9.76
N PHE A 1097 30.41 -17.53 9.46
CA PHE A 1097 30.82 -16.54 10.44
C PHE A 1097 29.79 -16.38 11.56
N GLU A 1098 28.50 -16.39 11.21
CA GLU A 1098 27.40 -16.46 12.17
C GLU A 1098 27.52 -17.69 13.08
N ALA A 1099 27.78 -18.86 12.50
CA ALA A 1099 27.91 -20.12 13.26
C ALA A 1099 29.07 -20.07 14.27
N VAL A 1100 30.24 -19.53 13.85
CA VAL A 1100 31.43 -19.41 14.69
C VAL A 1100 31.20 -18.42 15.84
N LEU A 1101 30.75 -17.20 15.52
CA LEU A 1101 30.50 -16.18 16.54
C LEU A 1101 29.36 -16.59 17.48
N GLY A 1102 28.32 -17.24 16.96
CA GLY A 1102 27.21 -17.77 17.74
C GLY A 1102 27.66 -18.82 18.75
N ARG A 1103 28.63 -19.69 18.39
CA ARG A 1103 29.18 -20.70 19.32
C ARG A 1103 29.99 -20.05 20.45
N ALA A 1104 30.80 -19.05 20.13
CA ALA A 1104 31.51 -18.25 21.15
C ALA A 1104 30.51 -17.56 22.09
N GLY A 1105 29.47 -16.93 21.54
CA GLY A 1105 28.43 -16.23 22.32
C GLY A 1105 27.65 -17.16 23.24
N LYS A 1106 27.25 -18.34 22.74
CA LYS A 1106 26.54 -19.35 23.53
C LYS A 1106 27.39 -19.87 24.71
N THR A 1107 28.69 -20.04 24.50
CA THR A 1107 29.62 -20.54 25.52
C THR A 1107 29.89 -19.50 26.60
N LEU A 1108 30.00 -18.23 26.21
CA LEU A 1108 30.25 -17.10 27.12
C LEU A 1108 28.97 -16.51 27.75
N GLY A 1109 27.79 -16.86 27.24
CA GLY A 1109 26.51 -16.28 27.67
C GLY A 1109 26.30 -14.83 27.20
N VAL A 1110 26.95 -14.42 26.11
CA VAL A 1110 26.88 -13.06 25.56
C VAL A 1110 26.19 -13.03 24.20
N LYS A 1111 25.48 -11.94 23.90
CA LYS A 1111 24.90 -11.65 22.60
C LYS A 1111 25.72 -10.57 21.88
N PHE A 1112 25.81 -10.69 20.57
CA PHE A 1112 26.58 -9.80 19.71
C PHE A 1112 25.66 -8.97 18.79
N ALA A 1113 26.11 -7.77 18.44
CA ALA A 1113 25.54 -6.94 17.40
C ALA A 1113 26.62 -6.67 16.33
N THR A 1114 26.39 -7.21 15.13
CA THR A 1114 27.20 -7.02 13.93
C THR A 1114 26.37 -6.30 12.87
N PRO A 1115 26.34 -4.95 12.89
CA PRO A 1115 25.74 -4.14 11.83
C PRO A 1115 26.21 -4.51 10.43
N ILE A 1116 25.36 -4.31 9.43
CA ILE A 1116 25.74 -4.53 8.02
C ILE A 1116 26.83 -3.54 7.60
N PHE A 1117 27.83 -4.02 6.85
CA PHE A 1117 28.98 -3.23 6.35
C PHE A 1117 29.87 -2.54 7.41
N ASP A 1118 29.56 -2.73 8.71
CA ASP A 1118 30.30 -2.20 9.87
C ASP A 1118 30.24 -3.23 11.03
N GLY A 1119 30.45 -4.51 10.68
CA GLY A 1119 30.30 -5.66 11.56
C GLY A 1119 31.62 -6.17 12.16
N ALA A 1120 31.56 -7.35 12.78
CA ALA A 1120 32.74 -8.01 13.35
C ALA A 1120 33.73 -8.42 12.26
N THR A 1121 35.02 -8.24 12.52
CA THR A 1121 36.08 -8.66 11.61
C THR A 1121 36.51 -10.11 11.87
N MET A 1122 37.32 -10.67 10.97
CA MET A 1122 37.85 -12.02 11.14
C MET A 1122 38.76 -12.13 12.37
N ASP A 1123 39.49 -11.07 12.71
CA ASP A 1123 40.32 -11.02 13.92
C ASP A 1123 39.46 -10.99 15.20
N ASP A 1124 38.28 -10.37 15.14
CA ASP A 1124 37.33 -10.39 16.25
C ASP A 1124 36.80 -11.81 16.48
N LEU A 1125 36.46 -12.55 15.41
CA LEU A 1125 36.04 -13.96 15.50
C LEU A 1125 37.09 -14.81 16.23
N ASP A 1126 38.37 -14.64 15.88
CA ASP A 1126 39.48 -15.33 16.52
C ASP A 1126 39.61 -14.93 18.00
N GLN A 1127 39.54 -13.64 18.32
CA GLN A 1127 39.62 -13.17 19.71
C GLN A 1127 38.47 -13.71 20.58
N TRP A 1128 37.25 -13.74 20.06
CA TRP A 1128 36.08 -14.21 20.81
C TRP A 1128 36.04 -15.74 20.94
N THR A 1129 36.53 -16.47 19.93
CA THR A 1129 36.70 -17.93 20.04
C THR A 1129 37.82 -18.29 21.02
N ASP A 1130 38.96 -17.59 20.98
CA ASP A 1130 40.07 -17.76 21.93
C ASP A 1130 39.59 -17.44 23.37
N LYS A 1131 38.81 -16.36 23.58
CA LYS A 1131 38.19 -16.03 24.88
C LYS A 1131 37.22 -17.10 25.39
N ALA A 1132 36.52 -17.77 24.48
CA ALA A 1132 35.58 -18.85 24.81
C ALA A 1132 36.27 -20.20 25.05
N GLY A 1133 37.59 -20.30 24.85
CA GLY A 1133 38.32 -21.57 24.91
C GLY A 1133 37.97 -22.54 23.79
N LEU A 1134 37.47 -22.02 22.67
CA LEU A 1134 37.09 -22.80 21.48
C LEU A 1134 38.23 -22.80 20.46
N PRO A 1135 38.39 -23.86 19.64
CA PRO A 1135 39.31 -23.81 18.53
C PRO A 1135 38.90 -22.71 17.55
N ARG A 1136 39.90 -22.03 16.96
CA ARG A 1136 39.66 -20.99 15.94
C ARG A 1136 38.79 -21.52 14.80
N TYR A 1137 37.87 -20.68 14.34
CA TYR A 1137 36.81 -21.03 13.37
C TYR A 1137 35.90 -22.19 13.81
N CYS A 1138 35.92 -22.58 15.08
CA CYS A 1138 35.19 -23.73 15.62
C CYS A 1138 35.38 -25.03 14.81
N LYS A 1139 36.58 -25.22 14.23
CA LYS A 1139 36.96 -26.47 13.56
C LYS A 1139 37.28 -27.51 14.62
N THR A 1140 36.46 -28.55 14.69
CA THR A 1140 36.59 -29.61 15.69
C THR A 1140 36.39 -30.98 15.05
N TYR A 1141 37.01 -31.99 15.64
CA TYR A 1141 36.71 -33.37 15.31
C TYR A 1141 35.36 -33.76 15.94
N LEU A 1142 34.61 -34.56 15.19
CA LEU A 1142 33.35 -35.16 15.62
C LEU A 1142 33.52 -36.69 15.62
N CYS A 1143 32.66 -37.38 16.35
CA CYS A 1143 32.55 -38.84 16.33
C CYS A 1143 31.21 -39.25 15.70
N ASP A 1144 31.20 -40.34 14.93
CA ASP A 1144 29.98 -40.95 14.40
C ASP A 1144 29.19 -41.58 15.56
N GLY A 1145 27.94 -41.18 15.75
CA GLY A 1145 27.07 -41.75 16.78
C GLY A 1145 26.80 -43.24 16.61
N GLY A 1146 26.78 -43.74 15.36
CA GLY A 1146 26.50 -45.14 15.06
C GLY A 1146 27.68 -46.09 15.29
N THR A 1147 28.92 -45.65 15.03
CA THR A 1147 30.12 -46.49 15.20
C THR A 1147 30.95 -46.13 16.43
N GLY A 1148 30.84 -44.89 16.91
CA GLY A 1148 31.69 -44.32 17.95
C GLY A 1148 33.08 -43.88 17.45
N GLU A 1149 33.39 -44.08 16.17
CA GLU A 1149 34.68 -43.71 15.59
C GLU A 1149 34.74 -42.22 15.26
N GLN A 1150 35.93 -41.63 15.43
CA GLN A 1150 36.18 -40.24 15.08
C GLN A 1150 36.27 -40.08 13.56
N PHE A 1151 35.71 -38.99 13.00
CA PHE A 1151 35.88 -38.69 11.57
C PHE A 1151 37.32 -38.30 11.23
N ASP A 1152 37.77 -38.69 10.02
CA ASP A 1152 39.12 -38.41 9.53
C ASP A 1152 39.44 -36.91 9.42
N GLN A 1153 38.42 -36.09 9.11
CA GLN A 1153 38.55 -34.65 8.93
C GLN A 1153 37.74 -33.88 9.97
N ALA A 1154 38.30 -32.78 10.47
CA ALA A 1154 37.59 -31.86 11.32
C ALA A 1154 36.49 -31.13 10.52
N ALA A 1155 35.33 -30.94 11.14
CA ALA A 1155 34.21 -30.19 10.59
C ALA A 1155 34.05 -28.86 11.33
N THR A 1156 33.45 -27.88 10.67
CA THR A 1156 33.04 -26.65 11.34
C THR A 1156 31.75 -26.92 12.10
N VAL A 1157 31.78 -26.72 13.42
CA VAL A 1157 30.62 -26.90 14.30
C VAL A 1157 30.32 -25.60 15.02
N GLY A 1158 29.18 -24.98 14.73
CA GLY A 1158 28.84 -23.67 15.24
C GLY A 1158 27.38 -23.56 15.65
N VAL A 1159 26.97 -22.40 16.17
CA VAL A 1159 25.57 -22.14 16.53
C VAL A 1159 24.98 -21.16 15.52
N THR A 1160 24.05 -21.65 14.70
CA THR A 1160 23.40 -20.86 13.64
C THR A 1160 21.96 -20.56 14.03
N TYR A 1161 21.46 -19.38 13.65
CA TYR A 1161 20.07 -19.02 13.85
C TYR A 1161 19.17 -19.57 12.74
N MET A 1162 18.33 -20.54 13.07
CA MET A 1162 17.49 -21.27 12.13
C MET A 1162 16.01 -20.93 12.30
N LEU A 1163 15.32 -20.87 11.16
CA LEU A 1163 13.92 -20.48 11.01
C LEU A 1163 13.10 -21.65 10.49
N LYS A 1164 11.89 -21.83 11.04
CA LYS A 1164 10.85 -22.68 10.44
C LYS A 1164 10.00 -21.82 9.52
N LEU A 1165 9.85 -22.20 8.26
CA LEU A 1165 9.03 -21.44 7.30
C LEU A 1165 7.57 -21.93 7.30
N GLY A 1166 6.63 -21.08 6.89
CA GLY A 1166 5.21 -21.43 6.72
C GLY A 1166 4.89 -22.45 5.62
N HIS A 1167 5.91 -23.09 5.05
CA HIS A 1167 5.79 -24.14 4.04
C HIS A 1167 5.86 -25.51 4.70
N MET A 1168 4.75 -25.92 5.32
CA MET A 1168 4.65 -27.21 6.01
C MET A 1168 4.12 -28.30 5.09
N VAL A 1169 4.58 -29.54 5.31
CA VAL A 1169 4.20 -30.69 4.48
C VAL A 1169 2.70 -31.01 4.59
N GLU A 1170 2.11 -30.88 5.78
CA GLU A 1170 0.69 -31.19 6.03
C GLU A 1170 -0.26 -30.31 5.19
N ASP A 1171 0.13 -29.06 4.92
CA ASP A 1171 -0.65 -28.16 4.07
C ASP A 1171 -0.53 -28.51 2.59
N LYS A 1172 0.63 -29.03 2.17
CA LYS A 1172 0.94 -29.34 0.77
C LYS A 1172 0.51 -30.74 0.34
N MET A 1173 0.43 -31.67 1.27
CA MET A 1173 -0.02 -33.03 0.98
C MET A 1173 -1.48 -33.00 0.54
N HIS A 1174 -1.74 -33.51 -0.66
CA HIS A 1174 -3.07 -33.62 -1.24
C HIS A 1174 -3.15 -34.88 -2.10
N ALA A 1175 -4.20 -35.66 -1.91
CA ALA A 1175 -4.47 -36.86 -2.67
C ALA A 1175 -5.97 -36.92 -2.99
N ARG A 1176 -6.30 -37.37 -4.19
CA ARG A 1176 -7.67 -37.54 -4.66
C ARG A 1176 -7.77 -38.88 -5.39
N SER A 1177 -8.74 -39.69 -4.99
CA SER A 1177 -9.22 -40.83 -5.78
C SER A 1177 -10.40 -40.40 -6.63
N ILE A 1178 -11.53 -40.07 -5.98
CA ILE A 1178 -12.76 -39.53 -6.56
C ILE A 1178 -13.13 -38.24 -5.84
N GLY A 1179 -13.95 -37.39 -6.45
CA GLY A 1179 -14.32 -36.12 -5.83
C GLY A 1179 -15.37 -35.37 -6.65
N PRO A 1180 -15.64 -34.12 -6.29
CA PRO A 1180 -16.58 -33.30 -7.05
C PRO A 1180 -16.01 -32.95 -8.43
N TYR A 1181 -16.95 -32.70 -9.35
CA TYR A 1181 -16.69 -32.37 -10.74
C TYR A 1181 -17.35 -31.03 -11.10
N SER A 1182 -16.77 -30.35 -12.06
CA SER A 1182 -17.31 -29.13 -12.65
C SER A 1182 -18.66 -29.40 -13.29
N LEU A 1183 -19.62 -28.51 -13.09
CA LEU A 1183 -20.95 -28.64 -13.69
C LEU A 1183 -20.88 -28.57 -15.22
N ILE A 1184 -20.04 -27.68 -15.75
CA ILE A 1184 -19.97 -27.36 -17.18
C ILE A 1184 -19.06 -28.36 -17.90
N THR A 1185 -17.80 -28.44 -17.48
CA THR A 1185 -16.79 -29.24 -18.18
C THR A 1185 -16.77 -30.71 -17.76
N GLN A 1186 -17.50 -31.09 -16.71
CA GLN A 1186 -17.46 -32.43 -16.09
C GLN A 1186 -16.07 -32.89 -15.62
N GLN A 1187 -15.07 -32.01 -15.63
CA GLN A 1187 -13.73 -32.29 -15.15
C GLN A 1187 -13.64 -32.25 -13.62
N PRO A 1188 -12.69 -32.97 -13.01
CA PRO A 1188 -12.33 -32.78 -11.61
C PRO A 1188 -12.19 -31.30 -11.26
N LEU A 1189 -12.82 -30.86 -10.16
CA LEU A 1189 -12.59 -29.50 -9.65
C LEU A 1189 -11.10 -29.26 -9.36
N GLY A 1190 -10.69 -27.99 -9.34
CA GLY A 1190 -9.31 -27.61 -9.03
C GLY A 1190 -9.10 -27.31 -7.54
N GLY A 1191 -7.94 -27.69 -7.01
CA GLY A 1191 -7.47 -27.23 -5.70
C GLY A 1191 -7.90 -28.08 -4.49
N LYS A 1192 -7.07 -28.08 -3.44
CA LYS A 1192 -7.22 -28.90 -2.23
C LYS A 1192 -8.53 -28.66 -1.47
N ALA A 1193 -8.96 -27.39 -1.37
CA ALA A 1193 -10.17 -27.02 -0.63
C ALA A 1193 -11.46 -27.63 -1.19
N GLN A 1194 -11.49 -27.90 -2.50
CA GLN A 1194 -12.61 -28.55 -3.19
C GLN A 1194 -12.38 -30.05 -3.39
N PHE A 1195 -11.35 -30.63 -2.77
CA PHE A 1195 -10.91 -31.99 -3.03
C PHE A 1195 -10.64 -32.25 -4.53
N GLY A 1196 -9.96 -31.27 -5.15
CA GLY A 1196 -9.74 -31.20 -6.59
C GLY A 1196 -8.68 -32.15 -7.15
N GLY A 1197 -8.68 -32.35 -8.47
CA GLY A 1197 -7.65 -33.13 -9.18
C GLY A 1197 -6.37 -32.33 -9.44
N GLN A 1198 -5.28 -33.02 -9.79
CA GLN A 1198 -4.10 -32.36 -10.34
C GLN A 1198 -4.33 -32.00 -11.80
N ARG A 1199 -3.77 -30.88 -12.24
CA ARG A 1199 -3.82 -30.48 -13.65
C ARG A 1199 -2.76 -31.27 -14.42
N PHE A 1200 -3.20 -31.99 -15.44
CA PHE A 1200 -2.33 -32.63 -16.42
C PHE A 1200 -2.34 -31.76 -17.68
N GLY A 1201 -1.25 -31.04 -17.93
CA GLY A 1201 -1.14 -30.04 -18.99
C GLY A 1201 -0.53 -30.59 -20.27
N GLU A 1202 -0.32 -29.67 -21.22
CA GLU A 1202 0.24 -29.98 -22.54
C GLU A 1202 1.65 -30.58 -22.45
N MET A 1203 2.52 -30.06 -21.58
CA MET A 1203 3.88 -30.57 -21.41
C MET A 1203 3.90 -32.01 -20.86
N GLU A 1204 3.00 -32.34 -19.93
CA GLU A 1204 2.90 -33.71 -19.42
C GLU A 1204 2.31 -34.68 -20.46
N VAL A 1205 1.43 -34.20 -21.34
CA VAL A 1205 0.92 -34.96 -22.50
C VAL A 1205 2.07 -35.29 -23.44
N TRP A 1206 2.87 -34.30 -23.85
CA TRP A 1206 4.03 -34.52 -24.72
C TRP A 1206 5.04 -35.51 -24.12
N ALA A 1207 5.21 -35.49 -22.80
CA ALA A 1207 6.06 -36.46 -22.12
C ALA A 1207 5.54 -37.90 -22.33
N LEU A 1208 4.24 -38.15 -22.17
CA LEU A 1208 3.66 -39.49 -22.40
C LEU A 1208 3.67 -39.88 -23.88
N GLU A 1209 3.45 -38.93 -24.79
CA GLU A 1209 3.58 -39.15 -26.23
C GLU A 1209 5.01 -39.55 -26.61
N GLY A 1210 6.02 -38.89 -26.04
CA GLY A 1210 7.44 -39.21 -26.23
C GLY A 1210 7.82 -40.62 -25.76
N PHE A 1211 7.16 -41.13 -24.72
CA PHE A 1211 7.30 -42.52 -24.27
C PHE A 1211 6.47 -43.53 -25.07
N GLY A 1212 5.55 -43.07 -25.94
CA GLY A 1212 4.60 -43.93 -26.64
C GLY A 1212 3.52 -44.53 -25.72
N ALA A 1213 3.26 -43.93 -24.56
CA ALA A 1213 2.34 -44.44 -23.54
C ALA A 1213 0.86 -44.10 -23.85
N ALA A 1214 0.38 -44.52 -25.03
CA ALA A 1214 -0.92 -44.13 -25.58
C ALA A 1214 -2.11 -44.50 -24.67
N HIS A 1215 -2.12 -45.69 -24.05
CA HIS A 1215 -3.21 -46.11 -23.17
C HIS A 1215 -3.29 -45.31 -21.87
N ILE A 1216 -2.13 -44.95 -21.28
CA ILE A 1216 -2.08 -44.13 -20.07
C ILE A 1216 -2.59 -42.73 -20.40
N LEU A 1217 -2.14 -42.16 -21.51
CA LEU A 1217 -2.61 -40.86 -21.98
C LEU A 1217 -4.12 -40.87 -22.25
N GLN A 1218 -4.62 -41.89 -22.94
CA GLN A 1218 -6.04 -42.05 -23.23
C GLN A 1218 -6.85 -42.12 -21.93
N GLU A 1219 -6.43 -42.91 -20.95
CA GLU A 1219 -7.11 -43.04 -19.65
C GLU A 1219 -7.15 -41.69 -18.90
N ILE A 1220 -6.03 -40.96 -18.87
CA ILE A 1220 -5.92 -39.67 -18.18
C ILE A 1220 -6.87 -38.63 -18.81
N LEU A 1221 -6.92 -38.56 -20.13
CA LEU A 1221 -7.74 -37.60 -20.86
C LEU A 1221 -9.24 -37.93 -20.88
N THR A 1222 -9.63 -39.16 -20.54
CA THR A 1222 -11.03 -39.63 -20.63
C THR A 1222 -11.57 -40.06 -19.26
N ILE A 1223 -11.37 -41.33 -18.89
CA ILE A 1223 -11.94 -42.01 -17.72
C ILE A 1223 -11.55 -41.34 -16.41
N LYS A 1224 -10.32 -40.81 -16.30
CA LYS A 1224 -9.85 -40.08 -15.10
C LYS A 1224 -10.29 -38.61 -15.07
N SER A 1225 -10.87 -38.10 -16.15
CA SER A 1225 -11.23 -36.70 -16.34
C SER A 1225 -12.75 -36.54 -16.54
N ASP A 1226 -13.20 -36.39 -17.77
CA ASP A 1226 -14.51 -35.88 -18.15
C ASP A 1226 -15.40 -36.89 -18.90
N ASP A 1227 -14.98 -38.14 -19.06
CA ASP A 1227 -15.88 -39.21 -19.50
C ASP A 1227 -16.79 -39.65 -18.33
N VAL A 1228 -18.01 -39.11 -18.30
CA VAL A 1228 -18.98 -39.30 -17.21
C VAL A 1228 -19.41 -40.76 -17.04
N VAL A 1229 -19.61 -41.47 -18.16
CA VAL A 1229 -20.06 -42.86 -18.16
C VAL A 1229 -18.87 -43.79 -17.94
N GLY A 1230 -17.75 -43.52 -18.64
CA GLY A 1230 -16.52 -44.30 -18.52
C GLY A 1230 -15.95 -44.28 -17.12
N ARG A 1231 -15.93 -43.13 -16.43
CA ARG A 1231 -15.42 -43.05 -15.04
C ARG A 1231 -16.22 -43.89 -14.05
N SER A 1232 -17.55 -43.90 -14.19
CA SER A 1232 -18.44 -44.66 -13.30
C SER A 1232 -18.25 -46.16 -13.51
N LYS A 1233 -18.22 -46.59 -14.77
CA LYS A 1233 -17.94 -47.98 -15.14
C LYS A 1233 -16.54 -48.43 -14.72
N ALA A 1234 -15.54 -47.56 -14.87
CA ALA A 1234 -14.17 -47.87 -14.47
C ALA A 1234 -14.07 -48.03 -12.95
N TYR A 1235 -14.74 -47.17 -12.18
CA TYR A 1235 -14.81 -47.33 -10.73
C TYR A 1235 -15.47 -48.66 -10.33
N GLU A 1236 -16.60 -49.02 -10.96
CA GLU A 1236 -17.24 -50.32 -10.74
C GLU A 1236 -16.33 -51.49 -11.10
N ALA A 1237 -15.65 -51.42 -12.24
CA ALA A 1237 -14.73 -52.46 -12.69
C ALA A 1237 -13.56 -52.65 -11.72
N ILE A 1238 -12.97 -51.55 -11.22
CA ILE A 1238 -11.90 -51.59 -10.21
C ILE A 1238 -12.39 -52.25 -8.92
N VAL A 1239 -13.60 -51.90 -8.45
CA VAL A 1239 -14.19 -52.49 -7.23
C VAL A 1239 -14.50 -53.98 -7.39
N LYS A 1240 -14.96 -54.40 -8.58
CA LYS A 1240 -15.29 -55.80 -8.89
C LYS A 1240 -14.06 -56.64 -9.28
N GLY A 1241 -12.92 -56.00 -9.58
CA GLY A 1241 -11.74 -56.67 -10.14
C GLY A 1241 -11.90 -57.09 -11.61
N GLU A 1242 -12.76 -56.39 -12.36
CA GLU A 1242 -13.03 -56.60 -13.79
C GLU A 1242 -12.06 -55.79 -14.67
N PRO A 1243 -11.85 -56.18 -15.94
CA PRO A 1243 -11.03 -55.40 -16.86
C PRO A 1243 -11.59 -53.99 -17.10
N MET A 1244 -10.70 -53.02 -17.31
CA MET A 1244 -11.07 -51.62 -17.53
C MET A 1244 -11.97 -51.48 -18.77
N PRO A 1245 -13.05 -50.67 -18.70
CA PRO A 1245 -13.94 -50.45 -19.82
C PRO A 1245 -13.25 -49.64 -20.92
N GLN A 1246 -13.75 -49.77 -22.15
CA GLN A 1246 -13.28 -48.94 -23.25
C GLN A 1246 -13.70 -47.47 -23.02
N PRO A 1247 -12.77 -46.50 -23.14
CA PRO A 1247 -13.08 -45.08 -23.00
C PRO A 1247 -14.09 -44.57 -24.02
N GLY A 1248 -14.98 -43.68 -23.60
CA GLY A 1248 -15.90 -42.93 -24.44
C GLY A 1248 -15.33 -41.60 -24.95
N ILE A 1249 -16.22 -40.73 -25.42
CA ILE A 1249 -15.88 -39.39 -25.89
C ILE A 1249 -15.79 -38.44 -24.67
N PRO A 1250 -14.73 -37.65 -24.53
CA PRO A 1250 -14.62 -36.59 -23.52
C PRO A 1250 -15.78 -35.60 -23.59
N GLU A 1251 -16.33 -35.22 -22.44
CA GLU A 1251 -17.41 -34.23 -22.41
C GLU A 1251 -16.93 -32.84 -22.85
N SER A 1252 -15.66 -32.49 -22.64
CA SER A 1252 -15.08 -31.25 -23.16
C SER A 1252 -15.16 -31.13 -24.68
N LEU A 1253 -15.03 -32.24 -25.42
CA LEU A 1253 -15.24 -32.26 -26.87
C LEU A 1253 -16.71 -32.05 -27.22
N ASN A 1254 -17.63 -32.67 -26.48
CA ASN A 1254 -19.07 -32.45 -26.66
C ASN A 1254 -19.42 -30.98 -26.44
N VAL A 1255 -18.91 -30.36 -25.37
CA VAL A 1255 -19.12 -28.92 -25.09
C VAL A 1255 -18.63 -28.07 -26.26
N LEU A 1256 -17.41 -28.32 -26.75
CA LEU A 1256 -16.86 -27.60 -27.91
C LEU A 1256 -17.75 -27.74 -29.16
N LEU A 1257 -18.22 -28.95 -29.46
CA LEU A 1257 -19.12 -29.18 -30.61
C LEU A 1257 -20.43 -28.40 -30.46
N HIS A 1258 -20.98 -28.32 -29.26
CA HIS A 1258 -22.20 -27.53 -28.98
C HIS A 1258 -21.93 -26.03 -29.05
N GLU A 1259 -20.79 -25.53 -28.57
CA GLU A 1259 -20.40 -24.13 -28.70
C GLU A 1259 -20.25 -23.72 -30.16
N LEU A 1260 -19.59 -24.55 -30.97
CA LEU A 1260 -19.45 -24.30 -32.41
C LEU A 1260 -20.80 -24.34 -33.14
N ARG A 1261 -21.69 -25.27 -32.77
CA ARG A 1261 -23.09 -25.27 -33.26
C ARG A 1261 -23.87 -24.04 -32.83
N GLY A 1262 -23.60 -23.51 -31.63
CA GLY A 1262 -24.17 -22.26 -31.13
C GLY A 1262 -23.75 -21.03 -31.95
N LEU A 1263 -22.59 -21.08 -32.62
CA LEU A 1263 -22.16 -20.08 -33.59
C LEU A 1263 -22.87 -20.20 -34.96
N GLY A 1264 -23.74 -21.20 -35.14
CA GLY A 1264 -24.41 -21.50 -36.41
C GLY A 1264 -23.61 -22.41 -37.36
N LEU A 1265 -22.53 -23.05 -36.89
CA LEU A 1265 -21.74 -23.99 -37.69
C LEU A 1265 -22.32 -25.41 -37.60
N SER A 1266 -22.55 -26.06 -38.74
CA SER A 1266 -22.97 -27.47 -38.77
C SER A 1266 -21.75 -28.40 -38.67
N ILE A 1267 -21.50 -28.96 -37.49
CA ILE A 1267 -20.40 -29.92 -37.25
C ILE A 1267 -20.98 -31.25 -36.80
N ASN A 1268 -20.63 -32.32 -37.51
CA ASN A 1268 -21.00 -33.70 -37.21
C ASN A 1268 -19.72 -34.56 -37.14
N LEU A 1269 -19.72 -35.56 -36.26
CA LEU A 1269 -18.70 -36.62 -36.24
C LEU A 1269 -19.18 -37.72 -37.20
N GLU A 1270 -18.39 -38.02 -38.24
CA GLU A 1270 -18.68 -39.11 -39.19
C GLU A 1270 -18.26 -40.48 -38.67
#